data_AF-A0A178FRW6-F1
#
_entry.id   AF-A0A178FRW6-F1
#
_cell.length_a   1.000
_cell.length_b   1.000
_cell.length_c   1.000
_cell.angle_alpha   90.00
_cell.angle_beta   90.00
_cell.angle_gamma   90.00
#
_symmetry.space_group_name_H-M   'P 1'
#
loop_
_entity.id
_entity.type
_entity.pdbx_description
1 polymer ?
#
loop_
_entity_poly.entity_id
_entity_poly.type
_entity_poly.pdbx_seq_one_letter_code
_entity_poly.pdbx_strand_id
1 'polypeptide(L)'
;MSPNLPFRDINLYASPHCYAFRSASASTAHSLVIDRPTGDLRLEKASTHQAKRVSSIAGILGIVKLKLDKYVIVITKEQPMGRLRGHMVYKVVATEFLPLRETPLHDPDEDAYLALLKKLLATGPMCYSYSLDITNSFQRQSQSDLSLPLWKRADDRFFWNRFIQTDLIDFSTGLSENTGIRSGQSSDVDPYILPVMFGMLRITTAKIKSTPFTFALITRRSRFRAGTRYFSRGIDEHGNVSNYNETEQIAILNDSNGAVSGFAGGVGIGDSKIGEKSHKELQVLSFVQTRGSIPVYWAEVNNLHYTPKLAVRGVDAASSAARKHFSDQIKTYGENFLVNLVNQKGREEQMKRAYEQMVRLLLSSPTEAKESDMLSPEKVHTLESSSKEQLMDRLHYIYFDFHNETKGLQWHRAELLLNQLNEGLQRGQYFSGIESLGNPSGTLEARRMQSSVVRTNCMDCLDRTNVVQSMLGRYTLTRQFIDCGILMPGEKTDDDLVFRDLFRNMWADNADVVSKSYSGTGALKTDFTRTGERTKAGALQDGNNSITRYILNNFMDGPRQDAFDLFHGTYLPSSTASYVFADRRPLVIQSIPYILGAAIFMILVATFTRQLPDSTGWPLRIFLIFWIVVAAWCLNFIHSHGMLYVNWPKLNTPATGAEGYAEALRRASKDKLIGDFIPTTGRQRGNQNKPPAAPFTTLDANQKPLGSYSLEIPYSLSLAVLPPDFYDGSDIWGKPTYCLSTRLPAGGLSTDTGLALQDAIAALNSLQTNFSIINAMRQSGRVLNEQSIPETIEWCRKIGHKSSDFDRLNIIHIAGTKGKGSTCAFISSILSQYLTQKKNADTSTSESTPKFEKIGLYTSPHLRFVRERIQINNSPLTEAQFTKYFFEIWDLLEEDARARGEDPKGPNMKPNYFRYLTIMAFHTYLRENVDAAIIECGIGGEYDTTNIVVNPVVEGITSLGIDHVAMLGSTIEEIAWHKAGIMKPGTVAYTAPQPETAMGVLRKRAEERKTQLHVAQGHPDLVPGKISLGLSGEFQNKNAELAVAICSSFLKKLGFLDVPSYTDQTPLPEKFKAGLEGVKLGGRCEIRKEKGLVWHIDGGHTADSIEVAGNWFSSLPYTQTRPTEGKRKPCILIFNQQTRDSTALANTLHKALTAGNCVFTHAIFCTNVTFKEAGYRPDLVSINTDASDVEKLSVQNNLAKVWHSLSSNTEVEVKATIEEAVETARNIAAAHNEEDSSSEGVSVSVLATGSLHLIGGLLEVLETNPQVKGT
;
A
#
# COMPACT_ATOMS: atom_id res chain seq x y z
N MET A 1 -0.72 43.10 -33.66
CA MET A 1 -2.19 43.13 -33.49
C MET A 1 -2.52 42.40 -32.21
N SER A 2 -3.54 42.81 -31.45
CA SER A 2 -4.06 41.97 -30.36
C SER A 2 -4.66 40.69 -30.96
N PRO A 3 -4.39 39.49 -30.42
CA PRO A 3 -5.13 38.31 -30.85
C PRO A 3 -6.62 38.53 -30.55
N ASN A 4 -7.48 38.32 -31.54
CA ASN A 4 -8.91 38.28 -31.29
C ASN A 4 -9.17 37.07 -30.38
N LEU A 5 -9.63 37.33 -29.16
CA LEU A 5 -10.04 36.33 -28.17
C LEU A 5 -11.57 36.36 -28.08
N PRO A 6 -12.29 35.79 -29.07
CA PRO A 6 -13.74 36.00 -29.24
C PRO A 6 -14.58 35.64 -28.01
N PHE A 7 -14.13 34.72 -27.16
CA PHE A 7 -14.92 34.23 -26.02
C PHE A 7 -14.48 34.82 -24.67
N ARG A 8 -13.87 36.02 -24.69
CA ARG A 8 -13.63 36.82 -23.48
C ARG A 8 -14.91 37.49 -22.95
N ASP A 9 -15.87 37.78 -23.83
CA ASP A 9 -17.10 38.50 -23.52
C ASP A 9 -18.34 37.67 -23.90
N ILE A 10 -18.62 36.64 -23.10
CA ILE A 10 -19.74 35.73 -23.35
C ILE A 10 -21.03 36.34 -22.75
N ASN A 11 -22.04 36.53 -23.60
CA ASN A 11 -23.40 36.79 -23.17
C ASN A 11 -24.18 35.47 -23.07
N LEU A 12 -24.69 35.19 -21.87
CA LEU A 12 -25.65 34.13 -21.58
C LEU A 12 -27.07 34.64 -21.83
N TYR A 13 -27.81 33.92 -22.65
CA TYR A 13 -29.22 34.08 -22.95
C TYR A 13 -29.99 32.92 -22.34
N ALA A 14 -30.81 33.20 -21.32
CA ALA A 14 -31.59 32.18 -20.62
C ALA A 14 -33.06 32.19 -21.08
N SER A 15 -33.55 31.03 -21.48
CA SER A 15 -34.95 30.79 -21.85
C SER A 15 -35.51 29.58 -21.07
N PRO A 16 -36.83 29.33 -21.12
CA PRO A 16 -37.41 28.07 -20.62
C PRO A 16 -36.71 26.83 -21.20
N HIS A 17 -36.50 26.81 -22.52
CA HIS A 17 -36.11 25.62 -23.27
C HIS A 17 -34.59 25.45 -23.50
N CYS A 18 -33.78 26.50 -23.32
CA CYS A 18 -32.33 26.43 -23.50
C CYS A 18 -31.57 27.55 -22.77
N TYR A 19 -30.27 27.30 -22.54
CA TYR A 19 -29.26 28.32 -22.26
C TYR A 19 -28.35 28.47 -23.49
N ALA A 20 -28.29 29.67 -24.08
CA ALA A 20 -27.42 29.96 -25.21
C ALA A 20 -26.28 30.91 -24.80
N PHE A 21 -25.05 30.57 -25.20
CA PHE A 21 -23.81 31.26 -24.86
C PHE A 21 -23.18 31.82 -26.14
N ARG A 22 -23.12 33.14 -26.26
CA ARG A 22 -22.67 33.82 -27.49
C ARG A 22 -21.59 34.87 -27.19
N SER A 23 -20.54 34.88 -27.99
CA SER A 23 -19.54 35.97 -28.03
C SER A 23 -20.20 37.31 -28.38
N ALA A 24 -19.90 38.36 -27.61
CA ALA A 24 -20.31 39.72 -27.97
C ALA A 24 -19.35 40.36 -29.00
N SER A 25 -18.03 40.12 -28.89
CA SER A 25 -17.02 40.67 -29.80
C SER A 25 -16.98 40.00 -31.19
N ALA A 26 -17.42 38.75 -31.32
CA ALA A 26 -17.44 38.00 -32.59
C ALA A 26 -18.86 37.54 -32.93
N SER A 27 -19.65 38.47 -33.45
CA SER A 27 -21.07 38.29 -33.79
C SER A 27 -21.35 37.15 -34.79
N THR A 28 -20.34 36.73 -35.56
CA THR A 28 -20.37 35.66 -36.56
C THR A 28 -19.98 34.28 -36.04
N ALA A 29 -19.47 34.17 -34.81
CA ALA A 29 -19.08 32.90 -34.22
C ALA A 29 -20.30 32.01 -33.91
N HIS A 30 -20.12 30.69 -33.94
CA HIS A 30 -21.16 29.77 -33.50
C HIS A 30 -21.46 29.97 -32.01
N SER A 31 -22.74 29.96 -31.66
CA SER A 31 -23.22 30.04 -30.29
C SER A 31 -23.40 28.62 -29.74
N LEU A 32 -22.81 28.34 -28.58
CA LEU A 32 -23.02 27.11 -27.84
C LEU A 32 -24.38 27.16 -27.16
N VAL A 33 -25.23 26.16 -27.40
CA VAL A 33 -26.56 26.05 -26.82
C VAL A 33 -26.67 24.75 -26.02
N ILE A 34 -27.26 24.86 -24.83
CA ILE A 34 -27.50 23.76 -23.90
C ILE A 34 -29.02 23.67 -23.70
N ASP A 35 -29.64 22.61 -24.20
CA ASP A 35 -31.10 22.47 -24.16
C ASP A 35 -31.60 21.99 -22.79
N ARG A 36 -32.84 22.33 -22.45
CA ARG A 36 -33.46 22.13 -21.14
C ARG A 36 -34.75 21.31 -21.28
N PRO A 37 -34.97 20.28 -20.43
CA PRO A 37 -34.15 19.87 -19.29
C PRO A 37 -33.05 18.85 -19.62
N THR A 38 -32.85 18.48 -20.89
CA THR A 38 -32.03 17.31 -21.26
C THR A 38 -30.53 17.50 -21.03
N GLY A 39 -30.01 18.71 -21.26
CA GLY A 39 -28.57 19.01 -21.20
C GLY A 39 -27.78 18.59 -22.42
N ASP A 40 -28.47 18.35 -23.54
CA ASP A 40 -27.83 18.13 -24.83
C ASP A 40 -27.13 19.42 -25.31
N LEU A 41 -25.97 19.24 -25.95
CA LEU A 41 -25.14 20.33 -26.46
C LEU A 41 -25.28 20.44 -27.97
N ARG A 42 -25.40 21.67 -28.47
CA ARG A 42 -25.46 21.96 -29.91
C ARG A 42 -24.85 23.32 -30.25
N LEU A 43 -24.38 23.45 -31.49
CA LEU A 43 -23.87 24.70 -32.05
C LEU A 43 -24.89 25.31 -33.01
N GLU A 44 -25.15 26.61 -32.88
CA GLU A 44 -26.00 27.35 -33.81
C GLU A 44 -25.27 28.54 -34.43
N LYS A 45 -25.54 28.80 -35.71
CA LYS A 45 -25.25 30.10 -36.34
C LYS A 45 -26.22 31.13 -35.75
N ALA A 46 -25.68 32.29 -35.35
CA ALA A 46 -26.32 33.24 -34.46
C ALA A 46 -27.77 33.62 -34.83
N SER A 47 -28.72 32.90 -34.24
CA SER A 47 -30.17 33.14 -34.31
C SER A 47 -30.63 33.99 -33.12
N THR A 48 -31.78 34.66 -33.25
CA THR A 48 -32.30 35.56 -32.22
C THR A 48 -33.28 34.82 -31.30
N HIS A 49 -32.73 34.10 -30.31
CA HIS A 49 -33.53 33.47 -29.25
C HIS A 49 -34.26 34.51 -28.40
N GLN A 50 -35.55 34.29 -28.13
CA GLN A 50 -36.34 35.12 -27.22
C GLN A 50 -35.95 34.82 -25.76
N ALA A 51 -34.88 35.46 -25.29
CA ALA A 51 -34.35 35.27 -23.95
C ALA A 51 -35.16 36.02 -22.88
N LYS A 52 -35.46 35.34 -21.77
CA LYS A 52 -36.14 35.89 -20.58
C LYS A 52 -35.19 36.64 -19.65
N ARG A 53 -33.90 36.29 -19.67
CA ARG A 53 -32.80 36.98 -18.97
C ARG A 53 -31.57 36.95 -19.88
N VAL A 54 -30.88 38.08 -20.00
CA VAL A 54 -29.55 38.17 -20.63
C VAL A 54 -28.56 38.64 -19.58
N SER A 55 -27.38 38.02 -19.53
CA SER A 55 -26.32 38.38 -18.58
C SER A 55 -24.95 38.09 -19.15
N SER A 56 -24.02 39.04 -19.00
CA SER A 56 -22.61 38.81 -19.35
C SER A 56 -21.91 37.95 -18.29
N ILE A 57 -21.09 37.00 -18.74
CA ILE A 57 -20.25 36.12 -17.92
C ILE A 57 -18.82 36.12 -18.45
N ALA A 58 -17.85 35.85 -17.57
CA ALA A 58 -16.44 35.74 -17.94
C ALA A 58 -16.12 34.38 -18.60
N GLY A 59 -16.84 33.31 -18.25
CA GLY A 59 -16.63 32.00 -18.85
C GLY A 59 -17.52 30.91 -18.27
N ILE A 60 -17.54 29.74 -18.92
CA ILE A 60 -18.15 28.52 -18.39
C ILE A 60 -17.07 27.80 -17.56
N LEU A 61 -17.28 27.66 -16.25
CA LEU A 61 -16.36 26.91 -15.39
C LEU A 61 -16.50 25.40 -15.62
N GLY A 62 -17.72 24.95 -15.89
CA GLY A 62 -18.05 23.59 -16.30
C GLY A 62 -19.55 23.30 -16.18
N ILE A 63 -19.91 22.04 -16.37
CA ILE A 63 -21.24 21.46 -16.18
C ILE A 63 -21.08 20.28 -15.21
N VAL A 64 -22.01 20.10 -14.27
CA VAL A 64 -21.97 18.99 -13.30
C VAL A 64 -23.36 18.34 -13.17
N LYS A 65 -23.40 17.01 -13.16
CA LYS A 65 -24.61 16.22 -12.86
C LYS A 65 -24.60 15.85 -11.39
N LEU A 66 -25.69 16.15 -10.68
CA LEU A 66 -25.90 15.75 -9.28
C LEU A 66 -26.91 14.59 -9.21
N LYS A 67 -27.66 14.47 -8.10
CA LYS A 67 -28.56 13.34 -7.84
C LYS A 67 -29.83 13.42 -8.67
N LEU A 68 -30.37 14.62 -8.89
CA LEU A 68 -31.66 14.84 -9.58
C LEU A 68 -31.59 15.81 -10.77
N ASP A 69 -30.70 16.80 -10.78
CA ASP A 69 -30.54 17.76 -11.88
C ASP A 69 -29.07 17.91 -12.33
N LYS A 70 -28.90 18.54 -13.50
CA LYS A 70 -27.61 18.94 -14.07
C LYS A 70 -27.50 20.46 -13.98
N TYR A 71 -26.30 20.97 -13.67
CA TYR A 71 -26.05 22.38 -13.39
C TYR A 71 -24.91 22.91 -14.25
N VAL A 72 -25.15 24.00 -14.97
CA VAL A 72 -24.09 24.74 -15.68
C VAL A 72 -23.51 25.76 -14.71
N ILE A 73 -22.20 25.70 -14.47
CA ILE A 73 -21.48 26.56 -13.55
C ILE A 73 -20.77 27.65 -14.37
N VAL A 74 -21.18 28.91 -14.17
CA VAL A 74 -20.66 30.07 -14.92
C VAL A 74 -19.88 31.02 -14.02
N ILE A 75 -18.81 31.61 -14.54
CA ILE A 75 -17.98 32.60 -13.85
C ILE A 75 -18.64 33.97 -14.03
N THR A 76 -19.31 34.47 -12.99
CA THR A 76 -20.02 35.77 -13.03
C THR A 76 -19.15 36.94 -12.60
N LYS A 77 -18.03 36.69 -11.92
CA LYS A 77 -17.05 37.73 -11.57
C LYS A 77 -15.62 37.21 -11.57
N GLU A 78 -14.76 37.95 -12.27
CA GLU A 78 -13.30 37.77 -12.29
C GLU A 78 -12.59 38.94 -11.60
N GLN A 79 -11.32 38.75 -11.25
CA GLN A 79 -10.39 39.80 -10.81
C GLN A 79 -9.10 39.68 -11.64
N PRO A 80 -8.63 40.75 -12.33
CA PRO A 80 -7.34 40.73 -13.00
C PRO A 80 -6.20 40.68 -11.96
N MET A 81 -5.26 39.76 -12.17
CA MET A 81 -4.13 39.49 -11.26
C MET A 81 -2.80 40.08 -11.74
N GLY A 82 -2.72 40.49 -13.02
CA GLY A 82 -1.51 41.01 -13.66
C GLY A 82 -1.30 40.41 -15.05
N ARG A 83 -0.25 40.86 -15.75
CA ARG A 83 0.15 40.34 -17.06
C ARG A 83 1.44 39.51 -16.95
N LEU A 84 1.56 38.48 -17.79
CA LEU A 84 2.78 37.72 -18.03
C LEU A 84 3.01 37.66 -19.54
N ARG A 85 4.15 38.13 -20.05
CA ARG A 85 4.39 38.30 -21.50
C ARG A 85 3.24 39.09 -22.18
N GLY A 86 2.74 40.12 -21.51
CA GLY A 86 1.54 40.87 -21.92
C GLY A 86 0.18 40.14 -21.77
N HIS A 87 0.11 38.81 -21.64
CA HIS A 87 -1.14 38.07 -21.44
C HIS A 87 -1.73 38.32 -20.05
N MET A 88 -3.00 38.72 -19.97
CA MET A 88 -3.68 38.95 -18.68
C MET A 88 -4.06 37.61 -18.01
N VAL A 89 -3.80 37.53 -16.71
CA VAL A 89 -4.24 36.42 -15.85
C VAL A 89 -5.34 36.91 -14.91
N TYR A 90 -6.35 36.06 -14.69
CA TYR A 90 -7.53 36.36 -13.89
C TYR A 90 -7.72 35.35 -12.77
N LYS A 91 -8.35 35.80 -11.69
CA LYS A 91 -8.80 34.98 -10.57
C LYS A 91 -10.33 34.90 -10.56
N VAL A 92 -10.89 33.73 -10.28
CA VAL A 92 -12.33 33.53 -10.06
C VAL A 92 -12.73 34.22 -8.75
N VAL A 93 -13.79 35.04 -8.78
CA VAL A 93 -14.32 35.75 -7.60
C VAL A 93 -15.74 35.30 -7.26
N ALA A 94 -16.58 35.04 -8.26
CA ALA A 94 -17.93 34.53 -8.06
C ALA A 94 -18.37 33.62 -9.20
N THR A 95 -19.25 32.66 -8.86
CA THR A 95 -19.83 31.67 -9.78
C THR A 95 -21.33 31.52 -9.54
N GLU A 96 -22.12 31.42 -10.61
CA GLU A 96 -23.56 31.11 -10.55
C GLU A 96 -23.79 29.66 -11.02
N PHE A 97 -24.76 28.96 -10.41
CA PHE A 97 -25.18 27.61 -10.79
C PHE A 97 -26.53 27.70 -11.48
N LEU A 98 -26.61 27.26 -12.73
CA LEU A 98 -27.80 27.34 -13.57
C LEU A 98 -28.43 25.94 -13.68
N PRO A 99 -29.59 25.66 -13.05
CA PRO A 99 -30.26 24.37 -13.12
C PRO A 99 -30.86 24.14 -14.51
N LEU A 100 -30.67 22.95 -15.08
CA LEU A 100 -31.31 22.63 -16.36
C LEU A 100 -32.84 22.50 -16.21
N ARG A 101 -33.35 22.07 -15.05
CA ARG A 101 -34.80 22.09 -14.78
C ARG A 101 -35.29 23.51 -14.43
N GLU A 102 -36.52 23.85 -14.81
CA GLU A 102 -37.14 25.13 -14.45
C GLU A 102 -37.64 25.15 -13.00
N THR A 103 -38.26 24.06 -12.57
CA THR A 103 -38.70 23.85 -11.18
C THR A 103 -37.59 23.13 -10.42
N PRO A 104 -36.91 23.77 -9.44
CA PRO A 104 -35.94 23.07 -8.61
C PRO A 104 -36.64 22.01 -7.75
N LEU A 105 -36.11 20.79 -7.75
CA LEU A 105 -36.55 19.72 -6.86
C LEU A 105 -35.79 19.83 -5.53
N HIS A 106 -36.52 19.95 -4.42
CA HIS A 106 -35.91 20.03 -3.10
C HIS A 106 -35.64 18.62 -2.56
N ASP A 107 -34.39 18.18 -2.67
CA ASP A 107 -33.88 16.95 -2.05
C ASP A 107 -32.73 17.31 -1.09
N PRO A 108 -32.75 16.85 0.17
CA PRO A 108 -31.73 17.19 1.16
C PRO A 108 -30.29 16.82 0.80
N ASP A 109 -30.05 15.79 -0.02
CA ASP A 109 -28.71 15.47 -0.50
C ASP A 109 -28.33 16.36 -1.69
N GLU A 110 -29.26 16.67 -2.61
CA GLU A 110 -29.04 17.60 -3.74
C GLU A 110 -28.61 18.99 -3.23
N ASP A 111 -29.33 19.55 -2.26
CA ASP A 111 -28.98 20.83 -1.63
C ASP A 111 -27.66 20.76 -0.85
N ALA A 112 -27.34 19.62 -0.23
CA ALA A 112 -26.05 19.41 0.41
C ALA A 112 -24.91 19.39 -0.62
N TYR A 113 -25.03 18.62 -1.71
CA TYR A 113 -24.06 18.59 -2.81
C TYR A 113 -23.84 20.00 -3.41
N LEU A 114 -24.92 20.76 -3.64
CA LEU A 114 -24.83 22.15 -4.08
C LEU A 114 -24.12 23.04 -3.05
N ALA A 115 -24.41 22.90 -1.75
CA ALA A 115 -23.75 23.66 -0.70
C ALA A 115 -22.25 23.35 -0.59
N LEU A 116 -21.85 22.08 -0.76
CA LEU A 116 -20.46 21.65 -0.81
C LEU A 116 -19.71 22.33 -1.97
N LEU A 117 -20.24 22.24 -3.20
CA LEU A 117 -19.61 22.84 -4.38
C LEU A 117 -19.57 24.38 -4.30
N LYS A 118 -20.68 25.03 -3.92
CA LYS A 118 -20.72 26.50 -3.74
C LYS A 118 -19.68 26.97 -2.72
N LYS A 119 -19.51 26.24 -1.61
CA LYS A 119 -18.50 26.55 -0.58
C LYS A 119 -17.06 26.34 -1.05
N LEU A 120 -16.79 25.29 -1.84
CA LEU A 120 -15.49 25.08 -2.46
C LEU A 120 -15.16 26.20 -3.46
N LEU A 121 -16.10 26.57 -4.34
CA LEU A 121 -15.86 27.60 -5.36
C LEU A 121 -15.71 29.00 -4.76
N ALA A 122 -16.48 29.34 -3.73
CA ALA A 122 -16.38 30.63 -3.04
C ALA A 122 -15.09 30.81 -2.21
N THR A 123 -14.38 29.73 -1.89
CA THR A 123 -13.14 29.75 -1.07
C THR A 123 -11.88 29.28 -1.81
N GLY A 124 -12.03 28.64 -2.97
CA GLY A 124 -10.96 28.11 -3.78
C GLY A 124 -10.16 29.21 -4.50
N PRO A 125 -8.82 29.24 -4.38
CA PRO A 125 -7.99 30.22 -5.07
C PRO A 125 -7.75 29.76 -6.52
N MET A 126 -8.79 29.90 -7.34
CA MET A 126 -8.82 29.49 -8.75
C MET A 126 -8.38 30.62 -9.68
N CYS A 127 -7.50 30.34 -10.63
CA CYS A 127 -6.99 31.30 -11.61
C CYS A 127 -7.01 30.71 -13.04
N TYR A 128 -7.12 31.57 -14.05
CA TYR A 128 -7.08 31.20 -15.48
C TYR A 128 -6.54 32.34 -16.36
N SER A 129 -6.32 32.06 -17.65
CA SER A 129 -6.17 33.06 -18.69
C SER A 129 -6.81 32.56 -19.98
N TYR A 130 -7.42 33.46 -20.76
CA TYR A 130 -7.99 33.15 -22.07
C TYR A 130 -6.96 32.84 -23.17
N SER A 131 -5.65 32.96 -22.87
CA SER A 131 -4.59 32.91 -23.90
C SER A 131 -3.26 32.34 -23.44
N LEU A 132 -2.91 32.47 -22.15
CA LEU A 132 -1.71 31.86 -21.57
C LEU A 132 -2.07 30.56 -20.86
N ASP A 133 -1.36 29.48 -21.13
CA ASP A 133 -1.53 28.22 -20.39
C ASP A 133 -0.80 28.28 -19.05
N ILE A 134 -1.50 28.75 -18.02
CA ILE A 134 -0.95 28.81 -16.66
C ILE A 134 -0.95 27.46 -15.94
N THR A 135 -1.46 26.38 -16.54
CA THR A 135 -1.38 25.02 -16.00
C THR A 135 0.00 24.38 -16.24
N ASN A 136 0.68 24.76 -17.33
CA ASN A 136 2.06 24.38 -17.62
C ASN A 136 3.08 25.40 -17.11
N SER A 137 4.28 24.94 -16.77
CA SER A 137 5.45 25.81 -16.59
C SER A 137 5.92 26.41 -17.92
N PHE A 138 6.64 27.53 -17.90
CA PHE A 138 7.14 28.16 -19.14
C PHE A 138 8.04 27.24 -19.97
N GLN A 139 8.74 26.31 -19.32
CA GLN A 139 9.48 25.25 -20.00
C GLN A 139 8.55 24.36 -20.83
N ARG A 140 7.47 23.82 -20.24
CA ARG A 140 6.51 22.98 -20.97
C ARG A 140 5.73 23.76 -22.02
N GLN A 141 5.41 25.03 -21.76
CA GLN A 141 4.82 25.92 -22.75
C GLN A 141 5.73 26.12 -23.98
N SER A 142 7.05 26.28 -23.80
CA SER A 142 8.01 26.39 -24.91
C SER A 142 8.12 25.13 -25.77
N GLN A 143 7.67 23.99 -25.25
CA GLN A 143 7.62 22.69 -25.93
C GLN A 143 6.22 22.33 -26.45
N SER A 144 5.22 23.21 -26.26
CA SER A 144 3.82 22.94 -26.63
C SER A 144 3.51 23.35 -28.08
N ASP A 145 2.73 22.52 -28.77
CA ASP A 145 2.22 22.84 -30.10
C ASP A 145 1.17 23.96 -30.02
N LEU A 146 1.53 25.16 -30.45
CA LEU A 146 0.65 26.33 -30.41
C LEU A 146 -0.53 26.26 -31.39
N SER A 147 -0.55 25.33 -32.35
CA SER A 147 -1.69 25.11 -33.24
C SER A 147 -2.89 24.48 -32.52
N LEU A 148 -2.64 23.74 -31.43
CA LEU A 148 -3.68 23.14 -30.61
C LEU A 148 -4.39 24.18 -29.72
N PRO A 149 -5.70 24.03 -29.47
CA PRO A 149 -6.44 24.89 -28.56
C PRO A 149 -5.95 24.74 -27.12
N LEU A 150 -6.17 25.78 -26.31
CA LEU A 150 -5.60 25.94 -24.97
C LEU A 150 -5.80 24.70 -24.07
N TRP A 151 -6.98 24.08 -24.10
CA TRP A 151 -7.30 22.93 -23.27
C TRP A 151 -6.61 21.62 -23.69
N LYS A 152 -6.28 21.44 -24.98
CA LYS A 152 -5.55 20.26 -25.48
C LYS A 152 -4.05 20.34 -25.17
N ARG A 153 -3.54 21.54 -24.81
CA ARG A 153 -2.16 21.79 -24.38
C ARG A 153 -1.98 21.71 -22.85
N ALA A 154 -3.06 21.93 -22.10
CA ALA A 154 -3.05 22.05 -20.64
C ALA A 154 -2.50 20.79 -19.93
N ASP A 155 -1.75 21.02 -18.85
CA ASP A 155 -1.26 19.97 -17.95
C ASP A 155 -2.44 19.39 -17.18
N ASP A 156 -2.88 18.17 -17.54
CA ASP A 156 -4.02 17.48 -16.93
C ASP A 156 -3.96 17.45 -15.40
N ARG A 157 -2.75 17.33 -14.83
CA ARG A 157 -2.51 17.37 -13.39
C ARG A 157 -2.97 18.68 -12.76
N PHE A 158 -2.86 19.80 -13.48
CA PHE A 158 -3.15 21.15 -12.99
C PHE A 158 -4.41 21.79 -13.63
N PHE A 159 -5.05 21.11 -14.58
CA PHE A 159 -6.38 21.44 -15.13
C PHE A 159 -7.47 21.05 -14.11
N TRP A 160 -7.66 21.92 -13.12
CA TRP A 160 -8.48 21.65 -11.92
C TRP A 160 -9.95 21.38 -12.25
N ASN A 161 -10.55 22.14 -13.16
CA ASN A 161 -11.95 22.01 -13.56
C ASN A 161 -12.20 20.96 -14.66
N ARG A 162 -11.20 20.17 -15.08
CA ARG A 162 -11.34 19.24 -16.23
C ARG A 162 -12.52 18.25 -16.12
N PHE A 163 -12.80 17.71 -14.93
CA PHE A 163 -13.94 16.78 -14.75
C PHE A 163 -15.28 17.44 -15.08
N ILE A 164 -15.54 18.65 -14.57
CA ILE A 164 -16.74 19.41 -14.93
C ILE A 164 -16.67 20.03 -16.35
N GLN A 165 -15.57 19.86 -17.09
CA GLN A 165 -15.49 20.20 -18.51
C GLN A 165 -15.76 18.99 -19.43
N THR A 166 -16.00 17.79 -18.88
CA THR A 166 -16.14 16.53 -19.65
C THR A 166 -17.22 16.62 -20.72
N ASP A 167 -18.43 17.11 -20.40
CA ASP A 167 -19.51 17.33 -21.37
C ASP A 167 -19.05 18.12 -22.62
N LEU A 168 -18.28 19.19 -22.42
CA LEU A 168 -17.81 20.07 -23.50
C LEU A 168 -16.63 19.45 -24.27
N ILE A 169 -15.74 18.73 -23.57
CA ILE A 169 -14.61 17.99 -24.14
C ILE A 169 -15.09 16.84 -25.03
N ASP A 170 -16.10 16.09 -24.58
CA ASP A 170 -16.67 14.96 -25.31
C ASP A 170 -17.44 15.45 -26.55
N PHE A 171 -18.20 16.55 -26.41
CA PHE A 171 -18.86 17.21 -27.54
C PHE A 171 -17.87 17.79 -28.58
N SER A 172 -16.74 18.38 -28.15
CA SER A 172 -15.66 18.77 -29.07
C SER A 172 -15.07 17.56 -29.82
N THR A 173 -14.83 16.45 -29.12
CA THR A 173 -14.17 15.26 -29.67
C THR A 173 -15.08 14.31 -30.45
N GLY A 174 -16.40 14.55 -30.47
CA GLY A 174 -17.39 13.77 -31.22
C GLY A 174 -17.92 12.53 -30.47
N LEU A 175 -17.78 12.50 -29.14
CA LEU A 175 -18.28 11.45 -28.27
C LEU A 175 -19.69 11.81 -27.73
N SER A 176 -20.61 10.85 -27.73
CA SER A 176 -21.97 11.02 -27.20
C SER A 176 -22.36 9.80 -26.35
N GLU A 177 -22.49 10.01 -25.03
CA GLU A 177 -22.83 8.96 -24.06
C GLU A 177 -24.14 8.23 -24.40
N ASN A 178 -25.13 8.95 -24.95
CA ASN A 178 -26.50 8.47 -25.09
C ASN A 178 -26.77 7.64 -26.36
N THR A 179 -25.83 7.55 -27.31
CA THR A 179 -26.08 6.89 -28.62
C THR A 179 -24.95 6.03 -29.17
N GLY A 180 -23.69 6.25 -28.78
CA GLY A 180 -22.54 5.57 -29.38
C GLY A 180 -22.26 5.95 -30.85
N ILE A 181 -23.05 6.85 -31.44
CA ILE A 181 -22.87 7.33 -32.81
C ILE A 181 -21.83 8.45 -32.81
N ARG A 182 -20.75 8.27 -33.57
CA ARG A 182 -19.75 9.32 -33.80
C ARG A 182 -20.34 10.40 -34.71
N SER A 183 -20.80 11.50 -34.13
CA SER A 183 -21.03 12.74 -34.89
C SER A 183 -19.68 13.42 -35.19
N GLY A 184 -19.68 14.39 -36.12
CA GLY A 184 -18.45 15.07 -36.55
C GLY A 184 -17.79 15.88 -35.42
N GLN A 185 -16.46 15.87 -35.36
CA GLN A 185 -15.69 16.67 -34.41
C GLN A 185 -16.03 18.17 -34.57
N SER A 186 -16.37 18.81 -33.46
CA SER A 186 -16.92 20.16 -33.44
C SER A 186 -15.91 21.13 -32.81
N SER A 187 -14.87 21.49 -33.58
CA SER A 187 -13.76 22.34 -33.14
C SER A 187 -14.18 23.70 -32.58
N ASP A 188 -15.32 24.23 -33.00
CA ASP A 188 -15.82 25.55 -32.57
C ASP A 188 -16.25 25.58 -31.09
N VAL A 189 -16.31 24.43 -30.42
CA VAL A 189 -16.51 24.30 -28.96
C VAL A 189 -15.20 24.56 -28.19
N ASP A 190 -14.04 24.27 -28.79
CA ASP A 190 -12.73 24.35 -28.12
C ASP A 190 -12.45 25.68 -27.39
N PRO A 191 -12.88 26.86 -27.88
CA PRO A 191 -12.68 28.12 -27.19
C PRO A 191 -13.56 28.34 -25.94
N TYR A 192 -14.64 27.57 -25.75
CA TYR A 192 -15.47 27.62 -24.54
C TYR A 192 -14.88 26.78 -23.38
N ILE A 193 -13.96 25.86 -23.70
CA ILE A 193 -13.33 24.96 -22.73
C ILE A 193 -12.14 25.69 -22.08
N LEU A 194 -12.36 26.22 -20.88
CA LEU A 194 -11.43 27.11 -20.18
C LEU A 194 -10.64 26.37 -19.09
N PRO A 195 -9.30 26.18 -19.22
CA PRO A 195 -8.48 25.58 -18.18
C PRO A 195 -8.28 26.52 -16.99
N VAL A 196 -8.66 26.05 -15.80
CA VAL A 196 -8.51 26.75 -14.53
C VAL A 196 -7.50 26.00 -13.66
N MET A 197 -6.49 26.69 -13.14
CA MET A 197 -5.61 26.18 -12.09
C MET A 197 -6.17 26.48 -10.69
N PHE A 198 -5.76 25.70 -9.69
CA PHE A 198 -6.05 25.95 -8.29
C PHE A 198 -4.75 26.05 -7.50
N GLY A 199 -4.58 27.12 -6.70
CA GLY A 199 -3.38 27.32 -5.90
C GLY A 199 -3.05 28.80 -5.67
N MET A 200 -1.77 29.17 -5.71
CA MET A 200 -1.34 30.55 -5.54
C MET A 200 -0.83 31.12 -6.86
N LEU A 201 -1.16 32.38 -7.13
CA LEU A 201 -0.55 33.16 -8.20
C LEU A 201 -0.46 34.62 -7.75
N ARG A 202 0.75 35.20 -7.82
CA ARG A 202 0.97 36.63 -7.59
C ARG A 202 2.01 37.15 -8.59
N ILE A 203 1.65 38.23 -9.27
CA ILE A 203 2.47 38.95 -10.24
C ILE A 203 2.75 40.35 -9.66
N THR A 204 3.96 40.87 -9.82
CA THR A 204 4.33 42.23 -9.47
C THR A 204 5.44 42.74 -10.36
N THR A 205 5.46 44.03 -10.67
CA THR A 205 6.69 44.66 -11.17
C THR A 205 7.68 44.76 -10.01
N ALA A 206 8.95 44.51 -10.30
CA ALA A 206 10.08 44.59 -9.38
C ALA A 206 11.25 45.32 -10.06
N LYS A 207 12.26 45.70 -9.27
CA LYS A 207 13.44 46.44 -9.75
C LYS A 207 14.64 46.08 -8.87
N ILE A 208 15.79 45.81 -9.48
CA ILE A 208 17.09 45.62 -8.81
C ILE A 208 18.14 46.35 -9.67
N LYS A 209 19.08 47.07 -9.03
CA LYS A 209 20.17 47.80 -9.72
C LYS A 209 19.71 48.55 -10.98
N SER A 210 18.69 49.38 -10.81
CA SER A 210 18.02 50.14 -11.88
C SER A 210 17.31 49.35 -12.99
N THR A 211 17.44 48.02 -13.07
CA THR A 211 16.77 47.17 -14.06
C THR A 211 15.36 46.76 -13.57
N PRO A 212 14.28 47.13 -14.29
CA PRO A 212 12.92 46.69 -13.98
C PRO A 212 12.61 45.31 -14.59
N PHE A 213 11.79 44.52 -13.92
CA PHE A 213 11.34 43.20 -14.39
C PHE A 213 9.95 42.84 -13.85
N THR A 214 9.23 41.96 -14.55
CA THR A 214 8.00 41.35 -14.02
C THR A 214 8.40 40.13 -13.19
N PHE A 215 8.15 40.16 -11.87
CA PHE A 215 8.38 39.03 -10.98
C PHE A 215 7.05 38.33 -10.67
N ALA A 216 7.01 37.00 -10.77
CA ALA A 216 5.83 36.23 -10.43
C ALA A 216 6.18 34.93 -9.69
N LEU A 217 5.25 34.52 -8.83
CA LEU A 217 5.28 33.25 -8.12
C LEU A 217 3.95 32.53 -8.36
N ILE A 218 4.01 31.29 -8.83
CA ILE A 218 2.85 30.45 -9.11
C ILE A 218 3.03 29.12 -8.37
N THR A 219 2.09 28.74 -7.50
CA THR A 219 1.95 27.35 -7.03
C THR A 219 0.69 26.75 -7.64
N ARG A 220 0.85 25.69 -8.44
CA ARG A 220 -0.23 24.86 -8.97
C ARG A 220 -0.42 23.63 -8.09
N ARG A 221 -1.66 23.31 -7.69
CA ARG A 221 -2.03 22.10 -6.96
C ARG A 221 -2.61 21.05 -7.90
N SER A 222 -2.20 19.79 -7.72
CA SER A 222 -2.69 18.67 -8.51
C SER A 222 -4.18 18.40 -8.27
N ARG A 223 -4.93 18.15 -9.35
CA ARG A 223 -6.30 17.61 -9.32
C ARG A 223 -6.34 16.19 -8.74
N PHE A 224 -5.27 15.41 -8.94
CA PHE A 224 -5.22 14.03 -8.50
C PHE A 224 -4.89 13.90 -7.01
N ARG A 225 -5.67 13.06 -6.31
CA ARG A 225 -5.57 12.79 -4.86
C ARG A 225 -5.58 14.09 -4.00
N ALA A 226 -6.28 15.12 -4.46
CA ALA A 226 -6.46 16.36 -3.71
C ALA A 226 -7.26 16.10 -2.42
N GLY A 227 -6.86 16.71 -1.30
CA GLY A 227 -7.67 16.61 -0.08
C GLY A 227 -7.22 17.45 1.10
N THR A 228 -7.94 17.32 2.21
CA THR A 228 -7.66 17.99 3.49
C THR A 228 -6.59 17.27 4.30
N ARG A 229 -6.14 17.89 5.41
CA ARG A 229 -4.92 17.47 6.13
C ARG A 229 -4.88 16.01 6.53
N TYR A 230 -5.96 15.49 7.11
CA TYR A 230 -5.99 14.11 7.66
C TYR A 230 -6.67 13.11 6.72
N PHE A 231 -7.64 13.54 5.89
CA PHE A 231 -8.42 12.65 5.05
C PHE A 231 -7.77 12.31 3.70
N SER A 232 -6.73 13.04 3.27
CA SER A 232 -5.88 12.66 2.14
C SER A 232 -4.39 12.69 2.51
N ARG A 233 -3.75 11.53 2.45
CA ARG A 233 -2.33 11.27 2.75
C ARG A 233 -1.79 10.16 1.83
N GLY A 234 -0.46 10.01 1.79
CA GLY A 234 0.21 8.95 1.02
C GLY A 234 0.01 9.03 -0.49
N ILE A 235 0.26 7.91 -1.15
CA ILE A 235 0.10 7.68 -2.59
C ILE A 235 -1.17 6.86 -2.90
N ASP A 236 -1.68 6.90 -4.13
CA ASP A 236 -2.67 5.93 -4.65
C ASP A 236 -2.02 4.84 -5.52
N GLU A 237 -2.80 3.86 -5.97
CA GLU A 237 -2.33 2.73 -6.77
C GLU A 237 -1.95 3.11 -8.21
N HIS A 238 -2.38 4.28 -8.69
CA HIS A 238 -2.01 4.85 -9.99
C HIS A 238 -0.65 5.56 -9.94
N GLY A 239 -0.23 6.01 -8.76
CA GLY A 239 1.02 6.76 -8.53
C GLY A 239 0.81 8.22 -8.13
N ASN A 240 -0.43 8.70 -7.96
CA ASN A 240 -0.65 10.07 -7.53
C ASN A 240 -0.38 10.22 -6.03
N VAL A 241 0.55 11.11 -5.68
CA VAL A 241 0.77 11.50 -4.28
C VAL A 241 -0.24 12.56 -3.85
N SER A 242 -0.77 12.38 -2.63
CA SER A 242 -1.71 13.33 -2.02
C SER A 242 -1.10 14.74 -1.99
N ASN A 243 -1.93 15.71 -2.39
CA ASN A 243 -1.62 17.14 -2.30
C ASN A 243 -0.27 17.52 -2.93
N TYR A 244 0.01 16.93 -4.10
CA TYR A 244 1.11 17.34 -4.97
C TYR A 244 0.96 18.80 -5.42
N ASN A 245 2.04 19.56 -5.39
CA ASN A 245 2.11 20.92 -5.91
C ASN A 245 3.41 21.15 -6.69
N GLU A 246 3.30 21.90 -7.78
CA GLU A 246 4.42 22.50 -8.52
C GLU A 246 4.50 23.98 -8.15
N THR A 247 5.69 24.47 -7.79
CA THR A 247 5.95 25.88 -7.45
C THR A 247 6.94 26.45 -8.46
N GLU A 248 6.50 27.40 -9.26
CA GLU A 248 7.29 28.06 -10.31
C GLU A 248 7.55 29.52 -9.94
N GLN A 249 8.82 29.91 -9.92
CA GLN A 249 9.28 31.28 -9.71
C GLN A 249 9.76 31.86 -11.05
N ILE A 250 9.25 33.03 -11.42
CA ILE A 250 9.41 33.64 -12.74
C ILE A 250 9.95 35.05 -12.62
N ALA A 251 10.94 35.39 -13.45
CA ALA A 251 11.36 36.76 -13.72
C ALA A 251 11.37 37.02 -15.23
N ILE A 252 10.64 38.04 -15.69
CA ILE A 252 10.59 38.44 -17.10
C ILE A 252 11.30 39.78 -17.28
N LEU A 253 12.39 39.77 -18.05
CA LEU A 253 13.15 40.96 -18.41
C LEU A 253 12.61 41.57 -19.70
N ASN A 254 12.69 42.89 -19.82
CA ASN A 254 12.21 43.67 -20.98
C ASN A 254 10.71 43.51 -21.30
N ASP A 255 9.89 43.13 -20.31
CA ASP A 255 8.42 43.03 -20.42
C ASP A 255 7.77 44.41 -20.52
N SER A 256 7.83 45.00 -21.72
CA SER A 256 7.28 46.32 -22.06
C SER A 256 5.75 46.41 -21.90
N ASN A 257 5.06 45.28 -21.73
CA ASN A 257 3.62 45.19 -21.47
C ASN A 257 3.28 44.75 -20.03
N GLY A 258 4.27 44.54 -19.15
CA GLY A 258 4.08 44.02 -17.79
C GLY A 258 3.57 45.06 -16.78
N ALA A 259 3.76 46.36 -17.04
CA ALA A 259 3.29 47.43 -16.18
C ALA A 259 1.78 47.66 -16.32
N VAL A 260 1.07 47.70 -15.19
CA VAL A 260 -0.36 48.07 -15.15
C VAL A 260 -0.48 49.60 -15.25
N SER A 261 -0.39 50.12 -16.47
CA SER A 261 -0.85 51.48 -16.76
C SER A 261 -2.36 51.58 -16.49
N GLY A 262 -2.79 52.71 -15.92
CA GLY A 262 -4.09 52.83 -15.26
C GLY A 262 -5.32 52.80 -16.18
N PHE A 263 -6.49 52.74 -15.55
CA PHE A 263 -7.80 52.86 -16.20
C PHE A 263 -7.97 54.24 -16.89
N ALA A 264 -7.62 54.33 -18.17
CA ALA A 264 -8.07 55.39 -19.06
C ALA A 264 -8.03 54.92 -20.53
N GLY A 265 -9.18 54.95 -21.21
CA GLY A 265 -9.21 54.88 -22.67
C GLY A 265 -8.87 56.26 -23.23
N GLY A 266 -7.63 56.47 -23.65
CA GLY A 266 -7.17 57.75 -24.19
C GLY A 266 -6.03 57.57 -25.20
N VAL A 267 -6.30 57.89 -26.47
CA VAL A 267 -5.30 57.84 -27.54
C VAL A 267 -4.42 59.07 -27.47
N GLY A 268 -3.30 58.96 -26.76
CA GLY A 268 -2.25 59.98 -26.73
C GLY A 268 -1.32 59.85 -27.93
N ILE A 269 -1.68 60.45 -29.07
CA ILE A 269 -0.71 60.75 -30.13
C ILE A 269 0.19 61.88 -29.61
N GLY A 270 1.45 61.57 -29.33
CA GLY A 270 2.41 62.53 -28.80
C GLY A 270 3.81 62.24 -29.34
N ASP A 271 4.28 63.09 -30.24
CA ASP A 271 5.61 62.97 -30.85
C ASP A 271 6.70 62.92 -29.78
N SER A 272 7.50 61.86 -29.81
CA SER A 272 8.66 61.66 -28.94
C SER A 272 9.77 61.08 -29.77
N LYS A 273 10.76 61.92 -30.09
CA LYS A 273 11.84 61.63 -31.05
C LYS A 273 12.50 60.29 -30.78
N ILE A 274 12.79 59.57 -31.86
CA ILE A 274 13.54 58.31 -31.85
C ILE A 274 14.96 58.60 -31.35
N GLY A 275 15.18 58.36 -30.05
CA GLY A 275 16.49 58.27 -29.43
C GLY A 275 16.78 56.82 -29.09
N GLU A 276 18.03 56.39 -29.30
CA GLU A 276 18.46 55.00 -29.22
C GLU A 276 18.21 54.36 -27.85
N LYS A 277 17.07 53.66 -27.72
CA LYS A 277 16.87 52.64 -26.69
C LYS A 277 17.01 51.29 -27.35
N SER A 278 18.07 50.57 -26.99
CA SER A 278 18.32 49.21 -27.47
C SER A 278 17.06 48.36 -27.34
N HIS A 279 16.52 47.88 -28.47
CA HIS A 279 15.38 46.96 -28.51
C HIS A 279 15.82 45.57 -28.01
N LYS A 280 15.97 45.45 -26.69
CA LYS A 280 16.32 44.18 -26.03
C LYS A 280 15.13 43.22 -26.12
N GLU A 281 15.42 41.98 -26.54
CA GLU A 281 14.42 40.91 -26.63
C GLU A 281 13.79 40.60 -25.26
N LEU A 282 12.55 40.13 -25.26
CA LEU A 282 11.89 39.71 -24.02
C LEU A 282 12.50 38.39 -23.56
N GLN A 283 12.95 38.32 -22.31
CA GLN A 283 13.59 37.13 -21.75
C GLN A 283 12.81 36.62 -20.55
N VAL A 284 12.41 35.35 -20.59
CA VAL A 284 11.68 34.65 -19.53
C VAL A 284 12.64 33.75 -18.77
N LEU A 285 12.83 34.01 -17.49
CA LEU A 285 13.59 33.18 -16.57
C LEU A 285 12.59 32.45 -15.66
N SER A 286 12.65 31.12 -15.59
CA SER A 286 11.79 30.31 -14.73
C SER A 286 12.58 29.25 -13.95
N PHE A 287 12.17 29.02 -12.71
CA PHE A 287 12.70 27.96 -11.84
C PHE A 287 11.54 27.21 -11.18
N VAL A 288 11.46 25.91 -11.45
CA VAL A 288 10.43 25.00 -10.95
C VAL A 288 10.94 24.19 -9.75
N GLN A 289 10.09 24.04 -8.75
CA GLN A 289 10.28 23.20 -7.57
C GLN A 289 9.00 22.38 -7.31
N THR A 290 9.10 21.25 -6.62
CA THR A 290 7.92 20.43 -6.30
C THR A 290 7.81 20.12 -4.81
N ARG A 291 6.60 19.78 -4.37
CA ARG A 291 6.30 19.26 -3.02
C ARG A 291 5.05 18.39 -3.06
N GLY A 292 4.88 17.52 -2.08
CA GLY A 292 3.68 16.71 -1.94
C GLY A 292 3.79 15.75 -0.76
N SER A 293 2.80 14.87 -0.60
CA SER A 293 2.92 13.76 0.34
C SER A 293 4.11 12.86 0.01
N ILE A 294 4.69 12.27 1.04
CA ILE A 294 5.66 11.17 0.92
C ILE A 294 4.99 10.00 0.17
N PRO A 295 5.65 9.40 -0.84
CA PRO A 295 5.08 8.38 -1.74
C PRO A 295 5.11 6.97 -1.14
N VAL A 296 4.48 6.80 0.02
CA VAL A 296 4.17 5.50 0.62
C VAL A 296 2.67 5.44 0.95
N TYR A 297 2.12 4.27 1.27
CA TYR A 297 0.75 4.17 1.76
C TYR A 297 0.71 4.51 3.26
N TRP A 298 0.13 5.65 3.62
CA TRP A 298 -0.02 6.09 5.01
C TRP A 298 -1.23 7.01 5.22
N ALA A 299 -1.68 7.10 6.47
CA ALA A 299 -2.76 7.97 6.93
C ALA A 299 -2.49 8.47 8.36
N GLU A 300 -3.15 9.56 8.74
CA GLU A 300 -3.30 9.97 10.15
C GLU A 300 -4.74 9.69 10.58
N VAL A 301 -4.94 8.74 11.49
CA VAL A 301 -6.25 8.39 12.02
C VAL A 301 -6.64 9.44 13.06
N ASN A 302 -7.51 10.37 12.64
CA ASN A 302 -7.98 11.45 13.49
C ASN A 302 -9.03 10.97 14.50
N ASN A 303 -8.88 11.35 15.77
CA ASN A 303 -9.61 10.76 16.90
C ASN A 303 -9.87 11.76 18.06
N LEU A 304 -9.89 13.06 17.77
CA LEU A 304 -9.91 14.18 18.74
C LEU A 304 -8.71 14.27 19.71
N HIS A 305 -7.70 13.39 19.67
CA HIS A 305 -6.44 13.67 20.37
C HIS A 305 -5.61 14.70 19.60
N TYR A 306 -4.90 15.58 20.32
CA TYR A 306 -4.11 16.66 19.73
C TYR A 306 -3.07 16.18 18.69
N THR A 307 -2.51 14.99 18.90
CA THR A 307 -1.70 14.28 17.89
C THR A 307 -2.45 13.02 17.42
N PRO A 308 -2.94 12.97 16.17
CA PRO A 308 -3.61 11.78 15.65
C PRO A 308 -2.62 10.62 15.47
N LYS A 309 -3.14 9.38 15.42
CA LYS A 309 -2.33 8.17 15.29
C LYS A 309 -1.82 8.02 13.85
N LEU A 310 -0.51 7.92 13.68
CA LEU A 310 0.10 7.57 12.39
C LEU A 310 -0.14 6.09 12.08
N ALA A 311 -0.56 5.80 10.85
CA ALA A 311 -0.62 4.47 10.29
C ALA A 311 0.13 4.44 8.95
N VAL A 312 1.10 3.53 8.82
CA VAL A 312 1.86 3.28 7.59
C VAL A 312 1.58 1.83 7.18
N ARG A 313 1.51 1.52 5.88
CA ARG A 313 1.48 0.14 5.37
C ARG A 313 2.86 -0.22 4.83
N GLY A 314 3.20 -1.52 4.83
CA GLY A 314 4.51 -2.02 4.37
C GLY A 314 4.94 -1.42 3.03
N VAL A 315 6.19 -0.99 2.96
CA VAL A 315 6.75 -0.15 1.88
C VAL A 315 6.61 -0.84 0.51
N ASP A 316 6.80 -2.16 0.49
CA ASP A 316 6.75 -2.99 -0.72
C ASP A 316 5.39 -2.92 -1.43
N ALA A 317 4.29 -2.79 -0.69
CA ALA A 317 2.95 -2.67 -1.27
C ALA A 317 2.79 -1.36 -2.06
N ALA A 318 3.49 -0.30 -1.67
CA ALA A 318 3.51 0.98 -2.38
C ALA A 318 4.60 1.06 -3.46
N SER A 319 5.50 0.06 -3.57
CA SER A 319 6.67 0.12 -4.46
C SER A 319 6.32 0.31 -5.94
N SER A 320 5.30 -0.40 -6.43
CA SER A 320 4.79 -0.26 -7.81
C SER A 320 4.21 1.15 -8.06
N ALA A 321 3.40 1.66 -7.14
CA ALA A 321 2.85 3.02 -7.22
C ALA A 321 3.95 4.10 -7.16
N ALA A 322 4.94 3.93 -6.28
CA ALA A 322 6.08 4.84 -6.16
C ALA A 322 6.97 4.79 -7.41
N ARG A 323 7.18 3.62 -8.02
CA ARG A 323 7.92 3.47 -9.28
C ARG A 323 7.20 4.16 -10.44
N LYS A 324 5.87 4.07 -10.54
CA LYS A 324 5.06 4.88 -11.50
C LYS A 324 5.29 6.37 -11.25
N HIS A 325 5.00 6.83 -10.01
CA HIS A 325 5.15 8.22 -9.58
C HIS A 325 6.50 8.81 -9.93
N PHE A 326 7.59 8.15 -9.53
CA PHE A 326 8.94 8.63 -9.80
C PHE A 326 9.32 8.55 -11.28
N SER A 327 8.82 7.57 -12.03
CA SER A 327 8.99 7.55 -13.50
C SER A 327 8.37 8.79 -14.12
N ASP A 328 7.17 9.21 -13.68
CA ASP A 328 6.52 10.43 -14.15
C ASP A 328 7.23 11.71 -13.67
N GLN A 329 7.77 11.73 -12.43
CA GLN A 329 8.61 12.84 -11.97
C GLN A 329 9.89 12.97 -12.82
N ILE A 330 10.56 11.86 -13.12
CA ILE A 330 11.82 11.86 -13.88
C ILE A 330 11.57 12.19 -15.35
N LYS A 331 10.46 11.70 -15.93
CA LYS A 331 9.99 12.06 -17.27
C LYS A 331 9.62 13.55 -17.39
N THR A 332 9.05 14.15 -16.35
CA THR A 332 8.63 15.57 -16.38
C THR A 332 9.77 16.54 -16.06
N TYR A 333 10.69 16.19 -15.15
CA TYR A 333 11.64 17.15 -14.55
C TYR A 333 13.12 16.71 -14.57
N GLY A 334 13.43 15.48 -15.00
CA GLY A 334 14.80 14.96 -15.01
C GLY A 334 15.29 14.44 -13.66
N GLU A 335 16.49 14.84 -13.22
CA GLU A 335 17.06 14.39 -11.93
C GLU A 335 16.21 14.95 -10.76
N ASN A 336 15.96 14.14 -9.73
CA ASN A 336 14.99 14.45 -8.68
C ASN A 336 15.65 14.42 -7.30
N PHE A 337 15.87 15.62 -6.72
CA PHE A 337 16.47 15.80 -5.39
C PHE A 337 15.39 15.76 -4.31
N LEU A 338 15.24 14.61 -3.66
CA LEU A 338 14.22 14.26 -2.69
C LEU A 338 14.62 14.72 -1.28
N VAL A 339 14.44 16.01 -1.00
CA VAL A 339 14.74 16.61 0.31
C VAL A 339 13.67 16.17 1.32
N ASN A 340 14.09 15.49 2.38
CA ASN A 340 13.23 14.98 3.44
C ASN A 340 13.47 15.74 4.76
N LEU A 341 12.48 16.55 5.17
CA LEU A 341 12.55 17.45 6.34
C LEU A 341 11.83 16.88 7.58
N VAL A 342 11.57 15.57 7.60
CA VAL A 342 10.89 14.83 8.69
C VAL A 342 11.85 14.65 9.88
N ASN A 343 11.34 14.64 11.12
CA ASN A 343 12.20 14.57 12.31
C ASN A 343 12.79 13.16 12.51
N GLN A 344 14.03 13.09 13.02
CA GLN A 344 14.75 11.83 13.28
C GLN A 344 14.15 10.99 14.42
N LYS A 345 13.34 11.59 15.31
CA LYS A 345 12.90 11.00 16.59
C LYS A 345 11.40 11.16 16.82
N GLY A 346 10.79 10.16 17.45
CA GLY A 346 9.37 10.19 17.83
C GLY A 346 8.43 9.88 16.66
N ARG A 347 7.21 10.44 16.64
CA ARG A 347 6.15 10.02 15.68
C ARG A 347 6.54 10.15 14.20
N GLU A 348 7.42 11.09 13.89
CA GLU A 348 7.89 11.37 12.53
C GLU A 348 8.96 10.35 12.06
N GLU A 349 9.64 9.65 12.97
CA GLU A 349 10.73 8.72 12.65
C GLU A 349 10.28 7.52 11.79
N GLN A 350 9.10 6.97 12.06
CA GLN A 350 8.52 5.89 11.23
C GLN A 350 8.34 6.35 9.77
N MET A 351 8.00 7.63 9.56
CA MET A 351 7.83 8.23 8.23
C MET A 351 9.19 8.52 7.56
N LYS A 352 10.23 8.90 8.31
CA LYS A 352 11.62 8.95 7.79
C LYS A 352 12.00 7.57 7.26
N ARG A 353 11.97 6.55 8.13
CA ARG A 353 12.41 5.18 7.82
C ARG A 353 11.66 4.61 6.60
N ALA A 354 10.34 4.77 6.54
CA ALA A 354 9.54 4.27 5.42
C ALA A 354 9.85 4.97 4.08
N TYR A 355 10.12 6.28 4.07
CA TYR A 355 10.49 6.98 2.83
C TYR A 355 11.92 6.64 2.39
N GLU A 356 12.84 6.58 3.35
CA GLU A 356 14.23 6.21 3.09
C GLU A 356 14.33 4.79 2.51
N GLN A 357 13.61 3.84 3.11
CA GLN A 357 13.45 2.48 2.56
C GLN A 357 12.84 2.50 1.16
N MET A 358 11.79 3.30 0.91
CA MET A 358 11.18 3.40 -0.42
C MET A 358 12.18 3.84 -1.50
N VAL A 359 13.09 4.77 -1.20
CA VAL A 359 14.11 5.18 -2.19
C VAL A 359 15.19 4.10 -2.37
N ARG A 360 15.64 3.45 -1.28
CA ARG A 360 16.57 2.30 -1.34
C ARG A 360 16.03 1.17 -2.24
N LEU A 361 14.73 0.87 -2.15
CA LEU A 361 14.01 -0.14 -2.97
C LEU A 361 13.83 0.23 -4.45
N LEU A 362 14.17 1.47 -4.84
CA LEU A 362 14.03 1.96 -6.22
C LEU A 362 15.38 2.11 -6.94
N LEU A 363 16.45 2.48 -6.22
CA LEU A 363 17.81 2.64 -6.75
C LEU A 363 18.44 1.29 -7.12
N SER A 364 19.31 1.26 -8.14
CA SER A 364 19.96 0.02 -8.60
C SER A 364 21.24 -0.33 -7.85
N SER A 365 21.95 0.66 -7.29
CA SER A 365 23.17 0.46 -6.49
C SER A 365 23.33 1.61 -5.47
N PRO A 366 22.53 1.62 -4.39
CA PRO A 366 22.47 2.74 -3.45
C PRO A 366 23.78 2.91 -2.66
N THR A 367 24.34 4.12 -2.69
CA THR A 367 25.45 4.55 -1.83
C THR A 367 24.93 5.40 -0.67
N GLU A 368 25.44 5.16 0.55
CA GLU A 368 25.09 5.96 1.73
C GLU A 368 26.22 6.92 2.11
N ALA A 369 25.91 8.21 2.24
CA ALA A 369 26.78 9.19 2.87
C ALA A 369 26.09 9.81 4.09
N LYS A 370 26.79 9.89 5.22
CA LYS A 370 26.27 10.40 6.50
C LYS A 370 27.24 11.41 7.10
N GLU A 371 26.74 12.61 7.35
CA GLU A 371 27.44 13.66 8.08
C GLU A 371 26.84 13.80 9.49
N SER A 372 27.67 14.01 10.50
CA SER A 372 27.27 14.20 11.90
C SER A 372 28.07 15.33 12.53
N ASP A 373 27.61 15.86 13.66
CA ASP A 373 28.37 16.83 14.44
C ASP A 373 28.21 16.61 15.95
N MET A 374 28.88 17.45 16.75
CA MET A 374 28.88 17.39 18.23
C MET A 374 27.50 17.59 18.88
N LEU A 375 26.46 17.95 18.10
CA LEU A 375 25.09 18.20 18.57
C LEU A 375 24.06 17.23 17.97
N SER A 376 24.36 16.64 16.81
CA SER A 376 23.46 15.81 16.02
C SER A 376 24.15 14.50 15.57
N PRO A 377 23.61 13.31 15.94
CA PRO A 377 24.22 12.03 15.59
C PRO A 377 24.14 11.70 14.10
N GLU A 378 23.26 12.39 13.36
CA GLU A 378 23.07 12.29 11.91
C GLU A 378 22.44 13.64 11.48
N LYS A 379 23.23 14.47 10.81
CA LYS A 379 22.90 15.85 10.42
C LYS A 379 22.34 15.91 9.00
N VAL A 380 23.08 15.27 8.09
CA VAL A 380 22.72 15.04 6.69
C VAL A 380 22.90 13.55 6.43
N HIS A 381 21.97 12.95 5.71
CA HIS A 381 22.13 11.59 5.19
C HIS A 381 21.63 11.55 3.75
N THR A 382 22.56 11.28 2.85
CA THR A 382 22.35 11.27 1.40
C THR A 382 22.37 9.84 0.88
N LEU A 383 21.40 9.52 0.01
CA LEU A 383 21.27 8.27 -0.73
C LEU A 383 21.17 8.57 -2.22
N GLU A 384 22.15 8.10 -2.98
CA GLU A 384 22.21 8.21 -4.45
C GLU A 384 22.59 6.85 -5.04
N SER A 385 22.68 6.74 -6.36
CA SER A 385 23.21 5.53 -7.01
C SER A 385 24.65 5.74 -7.48
N SER A 386 25.48 4.72 -7.38
CA SER A 386 26.84 4.72 -7.97
C SER A 386 26.82 4.59 -9.49
N SER A 387 25.73 4.07 -10.06
CA SER A 387 25.48 3.96 -11.50
C SER A 387 24.45 5.00 -11.96
N LYS A 388 24.33 5.22 -13.27
CA LYS A 388 23.24 5.99 -13.90
C LYS A 388 22.55 5.22 -15.03
N GLU A 389 22.65 3.89 -15.01
CA GLU A 389 22.14 3.02 -16.07
C GLU A 389 20.62 2.82 -16.01
N GLN A 390 20.00 2.83 -14.82
CA GLN A 390 18.55 2.65 -14.67
C GLN A 390 17.81 3.97 -14.47
N LEU A 391 16.55 4.03 -14.91
CA LEU A 391 15.72 5.24 -14.81
C LEU A 391 15.64 5.80 -13.38
N MET A 392 15.54 4.92 -12.38
CA MET A 392 15.41 5.29 -10.96
C MET A 392 16.71 5.82 -10.35
N ASP A 393 17.88 5.59 -10.96
CA ASP A 393 19.17 6.10 -10.46
C ASP A 393 19.30 7.63 -10.53
N ARG A 394 18.30 8.28 -11.14
CA ARG A 394 18.11 9.75 -11.19
C ARG A 394 17.38 10.30 -9.96
N LEU A 395 17.20 9.49 -8.91
CA LEU A 395 16.67 9.90 -7.61
C LEU A 395 17.81 10.13 -6.61
N HIS A 396 17.81 11.30 -5.98
CA HIS A 396 18.83 11.73 -5.02
C HIS A 396 18.15 12.07 -3.69
N TYR A 397 18.13 11.16 -2.72
CA TYR A 397 17.45 11.40 -1.44
C TYR A 397 18.39 12.07 -0.44
N ILE A 398 17.93 13.16 0.17
CA ILE A 398 18.71 13.97 1.12
C ILE A 398 17.86 14.21 2.35
N TYR A 399 18.22 13.55 3.45
CA TYR A 399 17.65 13.77 4.77
C TYR A 399 18.30 14.99 5.44
N PHE A 400 17.50 15.84 6.10
CA PHE A 400 17.99 16.99 6.88
C PHE A 400 17.11 17.25 8.11
N ASP A 401 17.66 17.16 9.32
CA ASP A 401 16.92 17.43 10.56
C ASP A 401 16.73 18.95 10.79
N PHE A 402 15.77 19.50 10.06
CA PHE A 402 15.42 20.92 10.13
C PHE A 402 15.05 21.38 11.55
N HIS A 403 14.48 20.52 12.40
CA HIS A 403 14.02 20.92 13.73
C HIS A 403 15.14 21.03 14.76
N ASN A 404 16.15 20.16 14.69
CA ASN A 404 17.34 20.30 15.53
C ASN A 404 18.28 21.38 14.98
N GLU A 405 18.49 21.45 13.66
CA GLU A 405 19.42 22.42 13.07
C GLU A 405 18.89 23.87 13.07
N THR A 406 17.60 24.12 12.94
CA THR A 406 17.06 25.50 13.04
C THR A 406 16.64 25.91 14.45
N LYS A 407 16.98 25.10 15.46
CA LYS A 407 16.68 25.37 16.88
C LYS A 407 17.41 26.63 17.34
N GLY A 408 16.66 27.68 17.65
CA GLY A 408 17.21 29.02 17.93
C GLY A 408 17.26 29.96 16.71
N LEU A 409 16.55 29.65 15.62
CA LEU A 409 16.34 30.52 14.44
C LEU A 409 17.60 30.83 13.61
N GLN A 410 18.65 30.01 13.71
CA GLN A 410 19.93 30.24 13.03
C GLN A 410 19.87 29.93 11.52
N TRP A 411 19.58 30.94 10.69
CA TRP A 411 19.46 30.82 9.24
C TRP A 411 20.69 30.20 8.54
N HIS A 412 21.91 30.45 9.00
CA HIS A 412 23.13 29.90 8.38
C HIS A 412 23.13 28.35 8.33
N ARG A 413 22.45 27.68 9.27
CA ARG A 413 22.38 26.21 9.28
C ARG A 413 21.51 25.65 8.15
N ALA A 414 20.60 26.45 7.58
CA ALA A 414 19.88 26.09 6.36
C ALA A 414 20.77 26.21 5.10
N GLU A 415 21.79 27.07 5.10
CA GLU A 415 22.77 27.15 4.01
C GLU A 415 23.61 25.87 3.90
N LEU A 416 23.68 25.03 4.95
CA LEU A 416 24.35 23.72 4.88
C LEU A 416 23.60 22.76 3.92
N LEU A 417 22.26 22.76 3.95
CA LEU A 417 21.43 22.05 2.98
C LEU A 417 21.58 22.65 1.57
N LEU A 418 21.75 23.97 1.46
CA LEU A 418 22.03 24.62 0.18
C LEU A 418 23.40 24.23 -0.40
N ASN A 419 24.43 24.09 0.45
CA ASN A 419 25.76 23.66 0.05
C ASN A 419 25.75 22.22 -0.49
N GLN A 420 25.04 21.31 0.18
CA GLN A 420 24.83 19.93 -0.30
C GLN A 420 24.09 19.89 -1.64
N LEU A 421 23.07 20.73 -1.82
CA LEU A 421 22.31 20.83 -3.09
C LEU A 421 23.05 21.62 -4.18
N ASN A 422 24.14 22.33 -3.87
CA ASN A 422 24.75 23.34 -4.74
C ASN A 422 25.19 22.75 -6.09
N GLU A 423 25.86 21.59 -6.10
CA GLU A 423 26.29 20.95 -7.35
C GLU A 423 25.08 20.47 -8.19
N GLY A 424 24.09 19.84 -7.55
CA GLY A 424 22.86 19.39 -8.20
C GLY A 424 22.02 20.53 -8.79
N LEU A 425 22.01 21.69 -8.14
CA LEU A 425 21.39 22.93 -8.64
C LEU A 425 22.20 23.59 -9.76
N GLN A 426 23.54 23.57 -9.67
CA GLN A 426 24.41 24.05 -10.74
C GLN A 426 24.22 23.22 -12.01
N ARG A 427 24.29 21.90 -11.90
CA ARG A 427 24.07 20.91 -12.97
C ARG A 427 22.64 20.94 -13.52
N GLY A 428 21.65 21.09 -12.64
CA GLY A 428 20.21 21.14 -12.95
C GLY A 428 19.75 22.37 -13.72
N GLN A 429 20.53 23.46 -13.69
CA GLN A 429 20.24 24.73 -14.36
C GLN A 429 18.85 25.32 -13.96
N TYR A 430 18.35 26.24 -14.77
CA TYR A 430 17.02 26.82 -14.70
C TYR A 430 16.53 27.08 -16.14
N PHE A 431 15.23 27.29 -16.35
CA PHE A 431 14.70 27.58 -17.67
C PHE A 431 14.97 29.03 -18.08
N SER A 432 15.54 29.25 -19.27
CA SER A 432 15.65 30.57 -19.90
C SER A 432 15.09 30.48 -21.31
N GLY A 433 14.04 31.25 -21.59
CA GLY A 433 13.49 31.43 -22.93
C GLY A 433 13.64 32.88 -23.42
N ILE A 434 13.70 33.07 -24.73
CA ILE A 434 13.70 34.39 -25.38
C ILE A 434 12.56 34.48 -26.39
N GLU A 435 11.96 35.65 -26.51
CA GLU A 435 10.91 35.97 -27.47
C GLU A 435 11.39 37.12 -28.37
N SER A 436 11.79 36.76 -29.60
CA SER A 436 12.38 37.69 -30.55
C SER A 436 11.38 38.68 -31.13
N LEU A 437 11.78 39.95 -31.17
CA LEU A 437 10.97 41.08 -31.61
C LEU A 437 10.75 41.07 -33.14
N GLY A 438 9.78 40.27 -33.58
CA GLY A 438 9.37 40.18 -34.98
C GLY A 438 8.56 38.93 -35.35
N ASN A 439 8.57 37.89 -34.50
CA ASN A 439 7.83 36.66 -34.79
C ASN A 439 6.33 36.81 -34.44
N PRO A 440 5.40 36.74 -35.40
CA PRO A 440 3.97 36.96 -35.15
C PRO A 440 3.28 35.85 -34.34
N SER A 441 3.92 34.70 -34.12
CA SER A 441 3.34 33.59 -33.35
C SER A 441 3.54 33.67 -31.83
N GLY A 442 4.46 34.52 -31.34
CA GLY A 442 4.80 34.58 -29.92
C GLY A 442 5.39 33.28 -29.37
N THR A 443 6.11 32.50 -30.17
CA THR A 443 6.85 31.31 -29.67
C THR A 443 8.00 31.73 -28.77
N LEU A 444 8.09 31.09 -27.60
CA LEU A 444 9.18 31.28 -26.64
C LEU A 444 10.33 30.31 -26.96
N GLU A 445 11.43 30.81 -27.51
CA GLU A 445 12.59 30.00 -27.89
C GLU A 445 13.43 29.63 -26.66
N ALA A 446 13.60 28.34 -26.37
CA ALA A 446 14.36 27.87 -25.21
C ALA A 446 15.88 28.02 -25.42
N ARG A 447 16.52 28.89 -24.63
CA ARG A 447 17.99 29.06 -24.56
C ARG A 447 18.64 28.15 -23.52
N ARG A 448 17.94 27.84 -22.42
CA ARG A 448 18.35 26.90 -21.37
C ARG A 448 17.14 26.15 -20.83
N MET A 449 17.35 24.88 -20.48
CA MET A 449 16.34 24.01 -19.90
C MET A 449 16.75 23.63 -18.47
N GLN A 450 15.79 23.62 -17.55
CA GLN A 450 15.94 23.00 -16.24
C GLN A 450 15.86 21.46 -16.39
N SER A 451 16.89 20.76 -15.91
CA SER A 451 17.11 19.32 -16.08
C SER A 451 17.08 18.53 -14.76
N SER A 452 16.91 19.21 -13.63
CA SER A 452 16.62 18.62 -12.32
C SER A 452 15.59 19.42 -11.54
N VAL A 453 14.96 18.80 -10.53
CA VAL A 453 14.03 19.47 -9.60
C VAL A 453 14.32 19.08 -8.16
N VAL A 454 14.21 20.05 -7.25
CA VAL A 454 14.15 19.77 -5.82
C VAL A 454 12.71 19.52 -5.42
N ARG A 455 12.46 18.32 -4.86
CA ARG A 455 11.19 17.92 -4.26
C ARG A 455 11.32 17.98 -2.75
N THR A 456 10.68 18.97 -2.11
CA THR A 456 10.67 19.09 -0.65
C THR A 456 9.50 18.29 -0.05
N ASN A 457 9.82 17.43 0.92
CA ASN A 457 8.85 16.56 1.60
C ASN A 457 8.86 16.84 3.11
N CYS A 458 7.68 16.77 3.73
CA CYS A 458 7.50 16.93 5.17
C CYS A 458 6.21 16.21 5.60
N MET A 459 6.14 15.70 6.84
CA MET A 459 4.92 15.06 7.35
C MET A 459 3.78 16.06 7.56
N ASP A 460 4.05 17.29 8.01
CA ASP A 460 3.00 18.16 8.59
C ASP A 460 3.10 19.65 8.34
N CYS A 461 4.30 20.16 8.09
CA CYS A 461 4.59 21.59 8.12
C CYS A 461 4.83 22.09 6.70
N LEU A 462 3.80 22.69 6.08
CA LEU A 462 4.00 23.50 4.89
C LEU A 462 5.08 24.55 5.13
N ASP A 463 5.09 25.15 6.33
CA ASP A 463 6.08 26.11 6.83
C ASP A 463 7.53 25.63 6.62
N ARG A 464 7.87 24.37 7.00
CA ARG A 464 9.21 23.76 6.75
C ARG A 464 9.54 23.75 5.25
N THR A 465 8.61 23.26 4.41
CA THR A 465 8.83 23.16 2.96
C THR A 465 8.93 24.53 2.28
N ASN A 466 8.16 25.52 2.72
CA ASN A 466 8.12 26.85 2.11
C ASN A 466 9.38 27.66 2.43
N VAL A 467 9.97 27.51 3.63
CA VAL A 467 11.28 28.11 3.94
C VAL A 467 12.37 27.55 3.02
N VAL A 468 12.44 26.23 2.84
CA VAL A 468 13.43 25.60 1.94
C VAL A 468 13.19 26.00 0.48
N GLN A 469 11.94 25.98 0.00
CA GLN A 469 11.62 26.41 -1.37
C GLN A 469 11.93 27.90 -1.61
N SER A 470 11.71 28.76 -0.61
CA SER A 470 12.05 30.19 -0.68
C SER A 470 13.55 30.45 -0.66
N MET A 471 14.32 29.67 0.10
CA MET A 471 15.79 29.71 0.09
C MET A 471 16.34 29.33 -1.29
N LEU A 472 15.89 28.19 -1.83
CA LEU A 472 16.28 27.69 -3.15
C LEU A 472 15.89 28.67 -4.27
N GLY A 473 14.67 29.22 -4.22
CA GLY A 473 14.22 30.25 -5.15
C GLY A 473 15.11 31.49 -5.15
N ARG A 474 15.57 31.94 -3.98
CA ARG A 474 16.44 33.12 -3.82
C ARG A 474 17.85 32.89 -4.35
N TYR A 475 18.41 31.72 -4.09
CA TYR A 475 19.69 31.28 -4.65
C TYR A 475 19.63 31.25 -6.19
N THR A 476 18.62 30.58 -6.76
CA THR A 476 18.49 30.49 -8.22
C THR A 476 18.21 31.87 -8.85
N LEU A 477 17.47 32.75 -8.18
CA LEU A 477 17.22 34.12 -8.67
C LEU A 477 18.49 34.98 -8.67
N THR A 478 19.35 34.83 -7.66
CA THR A 478 20.66 35.49 -7.63
C THR A 478 21.52 35.04 -8.81
N ARG A 479 21.61 33.72 -9.05
CA ARG A 479 22.28 33.16 -10.23
C ARG A 479 21.68 33.65 -11.55
N GLN A 480 20.36 33.66 -11.67
CA GLN A 480 19.63 34.17 -12.85
C GLN A 480 20.02 35.61 -13.19
N PHE A 481 20.20 36.48 -12.20
CA PHE A 481 20.60 37.86 -12.42
C PHE A 481 22.11 38.08 -12.59
N ILE A 482 22.96 37.19 -12.06
CA ILE A 482 24.39 37.15 -12.42
C ILE A 482 24.55 36.72 -13.89
N ASP A 483 23.88 35.65 -14.30
CA ASP A 483 23.92 35.12 -15.67
C ASP A 483 23.35 36.09 -16.72
N CYS A 484 22.48 37.02 -16.31
CA CYS A 484 21.95 38.11 -17.15
C CYS A 484 22.73 39.43 -17.03
N GLY A 485 23.83 39.49 -16.26
CA GLY A 485 24.65 40.68 -16.08
C GLY A 485 23.99 41.82 -15.29
N ILE A 486 22.94 41.53 -14.51
CA ILE A 486 22.24 42.49 -13.63
C ILE A 486 22.93 42.58 -12.25
N LEU A 487 23.51 41.46 -11.78
CA LEU A 487 24.35 41.38 -10.59
C LEU A 487 25.77 40.94 -10.98
N MET A 488 26.76 41.34 -10.19
CA MET A 488 28.14 40.87 -10.32
C MET A 488 28.36 39.59 -9.50
N PRO A 489 29.33 38.72 -9.86
CA PRO A 489 29.68 37.56 -9.05
C PRO A 489 30.02 37.94 -7.60
N GLY A 490 29.32 37.35 -6.64
CA GLY A 490 29.47 37.62 -5.20
C GLY A 490 28.34 38.47 -4.59
N GLU A 491 27.59 39.22 -5.41
CA GLU A 491 26.43 40.00 -4.95
C GLU A 491 25.17 39.12 -4.79
N LYS A 492 24.25 39.51 -3.91
CA LYS A 492 23.03 38.76 -3.59
C LYS A 492 21.76 39.57 -3.83
N THR A 493 20.65 38.91 -4.17
CA THR A 493 19.34 39.58 -4.23
C THR A 493 18.80 40.03 -2.86
N ASP A 494 19.40 39.59 -1.74
CA ASP A 494 19.05 40.06 -0.38
C ASP A 494 19.65 41.46 -0.08
N ASP A 495 20.61 41.93 -0.89
CA ASP A 495 21.31 43.21 -0.70
C ASP A 495 20.41 44.41 -1.08
N ASP A 496 19.46 44.21 -2.01
CA ASP A 496 18.39 45.17 -2.30
C ASP A 496 17.24 45.00 -1.30
N LEU A 497 17.19 45.87 -0.28
CA LEU A 497 16.22 45.82 0.81
C LEU A 497 14.77 45.81 0.31
N VAL A 498 14.46 46.55 -0.75
CA VAL A 498 13.10 46.70 -1.29
C VAL A 498 12.68 45.42 -2.01
N PHE A 499 13.57 44.86 -2.84
CA PHE A 499 13.30 43.58 -3.49
C PHE A 499 13.23 42.43 -2.48
N ARG A 500 14.14 42.38 -1.50
CA ARG A 500 14.16 41.38 -0.43
C ARG A 500 12.84 41.31 0.32
N ASP A 501 12.31 42.46 0.74
CA ASP A 501 11.09 42.52 1.54
C ASP A 501 9.84 42.21 0.68
N LEU A 502 9.86 42.56 -0.62
CA LEU A 502 8.88 42.11 -1.62
C LEU A 502 8.90 40.58 -1.79
N PHE A 503 10.09 39.99 -1.95
CA PHE A 503 10.29 38.54 -2.11
C PHE A 503 9.80 37.77 -0.88
N ARG A 504 10.19 38.21 0.32
CA ARG A 504 9.74 37.63 1.60
C ARG A 504 8.22 37.67 1.74
N ASN A 505 7.58 38.78 1.38
CA ASN A 505 6.11 38.90 1.41
C ASN A 505 5.41 38.00 0.39
N MET A 506 5.95 37.84 -0.83
CA MET A 506 5.37 36.91 -1.82
C MET A 506 5.47 35.45 -1.38
N TRP A 507 6.59 35.03 -0.80
CA TRP A 507 6.75 33.67 -0.27
C TRP A 507 5.95 33.42 1.02
N ALA A 508 5.69 34.44 1.83
CA ALA A 508 4.77 34.34 2.96
C ALA A 508 3.30 34.18 2.50
N ASP A 509 2.86 34.97 1.52
CA ASP A 509 1.53 34.83 0.93
C ASP A 509 1.33 33.46 0.25
N ASN A 510 2.38 32.90 -0.35
CA ASN A 510 2.38 31.53 -0.90
C ASN A 510 2.11 30.48 0.19
N ALA A 511 2.77 30.62 1.34
CA ALA A 511 2.52 29.74 2.48
C ALA A 511 1.07 29.88 2.98
N ASP A 512 0.55 31.11 3.11
CA ASP A 512 -0.81 31.37 3.59
C ASP A 512 -1.90 30.81 2.65
N VAL A 513 -1.78 31.02 1.34
CA VAL A 513 -2.78 30.53 0.36
C VAL A 513 -2.80 29.00 0.31
N VAL A 514 -1.62 28.37 0.23
CA VAL A 514 -1.53 26.91 0.13
C VAL A 514 -1.92 26.26 1.47
N SER A 515 -1.56 26.85 2.61
CA SER A 515 -1.96 26.37 3.95
C SER A 515 -3.49 26.39 4.14
N LYS A 516 -4.17 27.47 3.72
CA LYS A 516 -5.63 27.56 3.79
C LYS A 516 -6.30 26.47 2.95
N SER A 517 -5.76 26.22 1.76
CA SER A 517 -6.25 25.17 0.85
C SER A 517 -6.14 23.75 1.43
N TYR A 518 -5.23 23.53 2.39
CA TYR A 518 -4.87 22.22 2.92
C TYR A 518 -5.34 21.97 4.37
N SER A 519 -5.29 22.99 5.23
CA SER A 519 -5.58 22.95 6.67
C SER A 519 -6.56 24.01 7.16
N GLY A 520 -7.20 24.74 6.23
CA GLY A 520 -8.20 25.77 6.51
C GLY A 520 -7.66 27.10 7.06
N THR A 521 -6.53 27.08 7.78
CA THR A 521 -5.90 28.27 8.36
C THR A 521 -4.68 28.74 7.57
N GLY A 522 -4.24 29.98 7.81
CA GLY A 522 -2.95 30.50 7.33
C GLY A 522 -1.77 29.63 7.77
N ALA A 523 -0.60 29.85 7.17
CA ALA A 523 0.59 29.12 7.57
C ALA A 523 1.04 29.55 8.98
N LEU A 524 1.80 28.70 9.68
CA LEU A 524 2.37 29.07 10.97
C LEU A 524 3.74 29.72 10.74
N LYS A 525 4.16 30.61 11.64
CA LYS A 525 5.45 31.33 11.56
C LYS A 525 5.60 32.13 10.25
N THR A 526 4.50 32.65 9.70
CA THR A 526 4.53 33.56 8.55
C THR A 526 5.17 34.89 8.87
N ASP A 527 5.12 35.33 10.14
CA ASP A 527 5.87 36.49 10.62
C ASP A 527 7.38 36.31 10.42
N PHE A 528 7.93 35.16 10.84
CA PHE A 528 9.33 34.79 10.62
C PHE A 528 9.70 34.72 9.12
N THR A 529 8.76 34.38 8.24
CA THR A 529 9.00 34.45 6.78
C THR A 529 9.02 35.89 6.25
N ARG A 530 8.22 36.80 6.81
CA ARG A 530 8.15 38.21 6.39
C ARG A 530 9.32 39.03 6.94
N THR A 531 9.59 38.96 8.25
CA THR A 531 10.60 39.80 8.93
C THR A 531 11.97 39.13 9.04
N GLY A 532 12.00 37.79 9.15
CA GLY A 532 13.20 37.03 9.54
C GLY A 532 13.30 36.77 11.06
N GLU A 533 12.40 37.32 11.87
CA GLU A 533 12.40 37.19 13.33
C GLU A 533 11.01 36.78 13.88
N ARG A 534 10.97 36.28 15.12
CA ARG A 534 9.72 35.86 15.76
C ARG A 534 9.10 36.97 16.60
N THR A 535 7.94 37.46 16.16
CA THR A 535 7.20 38.54 16.83
C THR A 535 6.26 38.00 17.92
N LYS A 536 5.99 38.81 18.96
CA LYS A 536 4.99 38.46 20.00
C LYS A 536 3.57 38.38 19.41
N ALA A 537 3.23 39.25 18.46
CA ALA A 537 1.93 39.24 17.78
C ALA A 537 1.76 37.99 16.90
N GLY A 538 2.78 37.61 16.13
CA GLY A 538 2.79 36.37 15.33
C GLY A 538 2.74 35.12 16.20
N ALA A 539 3.33 35.12 17.40
CA ALA A 539 3.18 34.03 18.36
C ALA A 539 1.73 33.88 18.87
N LEU A 540 1.03 34.98 19.16
CA LEU A 540 -0.39 34.95 19.53
C LEU A 540 -1.27 34.49 18.35
N GLN A 541 -1.01 35.00 17.15
CA GLN A 541 -1.73 34.61 15.93
C GLN A 541 -1.52 33.13 15.59
N ASP A 542 -0.32 32.58 15.80
CA ASP A 542 -0.06 31.14 15.63
C ASP A 542 -0.81 30.27 16.64
N GLY A 543 -0.99 30.75 17.88
CA GLY A 543 -1.86 30.12 18.87
C GLY A 543 -3.31 30.04 18.37
N ASN A 544 -3.86 31.17 17.92
CA ASN A 544 -5.19 31.23 17.32
C ASN A 544 -5.32 30.35 16.06
N ASN A 545 -4.34 30.40 15.15
CA ASN A 545 -4.27 29.56 13.95
C ASN A 545 -4.22 28.07 14.31
N SER A 546 -3.58 27.68 15.42
CA SER A 546 -3.45 26.29 15.86
C SER A 546 -4.75 25.77 16.48
N ILE A 547 -5.40 26.56 17.35
CA ILE A 547 -6.73 26.25 17.90
C ILE A 547 -7.76 26.16 16.77
N THR A 548 -7.79 27.15 15.88
CA THR A 548 -8.68 27.16 14.71
C THR A 548 -8.44 25.94 13.82
N ARG A 549 -7.17 25.60 13.52
CA ARG A 549 -6.82 24.41 12.73
C ARG A 549 -7.27 23.11 13.40
N TYR A 550 -7.09 22.98 14.71
CA TYR A 550 -7.60 21.83 15.46
C TYR A 550 -9.13 21.70 15.31
N ILE A 551 -9.89 22.79 15.41
CA ILE A 551 -11.35 22.77 15.22
C ILE A 551 -11.71 22.41 13.78
N LEU A 552 -11.09 23.05 12.78
CA LEU A 552 -11.39 22.80 11.36
C LEU A 552 -11.10 21.35 10.95
N ASN A 553 -9.89 20.85 11.26
CA ASN A 553 -9.47 19.50 10.89
C ASN A 553 -10.34 18.40 11.54
N ASN A 554 -10.91 18.66 12.73
CA ASN A 554 -11.77 17.70 13.43
C ASN A 554 -13.24 17.78 13.00
N PHE A 555 -13.78 18.99 12.79
CA PHE A 555 -15.23 19.19 12.69
C PHE A 555 -15.72 19.78 11.37
N MET A 556 -14.83 20.25 10.49
CA MET A 556 -15.20 20.93 9.23
C MET A 556 -14.49 20.41 7.97
N ASP A 557 -13.43 19.62 8.10
CA ASP A 557 -12.63 19.14 6.96
C ASP A 557 -13.21 17.91 6.23
N GLY A 558 -14.12 17.14 6.83
CA GLY A 558 -14.82 16.03 6.15
C GLY A 558 -15.67 16.54 4.98
N PRO A 559 -16.62 17.45 5.21
CA PRO A 559 -17.37 18.12 4.14
C PRO A 559 -16.49 18.86 3.12
N ARG A 560 -15.27 19.29 3.49
CA ARG A 560 -14.32 19.88 2.52
C ARG A 560 -13.65 18.83 1.65
N GLN A 561 -13.45 17.61 2.15
CA GLN A 561 -13.01 16.46 1.35
C GLN A 561 -14.13 16.01 0.41
N ASP A 562 -15.36 15.84 0.92
CA ASP A 562 -16.54 15.51 0.11
C ASP A 562 -16.73 16.51 -1.06
N ALA A 563 -16.48 17.80 -0.82
CA ALA A 563 -16.52 18.83 -1.86
C ALA A 563 -15.40 18.70 -2.91
N PHE A 564 -14.18 18.29 -2.53
CA PHE A 564 -13.13 17.97 -3.51
C PHE A 564 -13.53 16.76 -4.34
N ASP A 565 -13.94 15.66 -3.70
CA ASP A 565 -14.25 14.39 -4.36
C ASP A 565 -15.36 14.54 -5.41
N LEU A 566 -16.43 15.27 -5.07
CA LEU A 566 -17.51 15.58 -6.00
C LEU A 566 -17.07 16.49 -7.16
N PHE A 567 -16.23 17.51 -6.90
CA PHE A 567 -15.73 18.40 -7.95
C PHE A 567 -14.74 17.70 -8.91
N HIS A 568 -14.11 16.62 -8.48
CA HIS A 568 -13.09 15.90 -9.25
C HIS A 568 -13.62 14.66 -9.98
N GLY A 569 -14.86 14.23 -9.70
CA GLY A 569 -15.43 12.98 -10.21
C GLY A 569 -15.00 11.74 -9.43
N THR A 570 -14.39 11.91 -8.26
CA THR A 570 -14.02 10.82 -7.34
C THR A 570 -15.24 10.27 -6.59
N TYR A 571 -16.35 11.02 -6.56
CA TYR A 571 -17.66 10.51 -6.20
C TYR A 571 -18.69 10.98 -7.24
N LEU A 572 -19.54 10.07 -7.71
CA LEU A 572 -20.62 10.35 -8.64
C LEU A 572 -21.96 10.09 -7.93
N PRO A 573 -22.81 11.12 -7.71
CA PRO A 573 -24.11 10.93 -7.05
C PRO A 573 -25.03 9.97 -7.81
N SER A 574 -25.43 8.88 -7.17
CA SER A 574 -26.45 7.96 -7.70
C SER A 574 -27.85 8.39 -7.27
N SER A 575 -28.81 8.33 -8.21
CA SER A 575 -30.24 8.53 -7.94
C SER A 575 -30.86 7.42 -7.07
N THR A 576 -30.17 6.29 -6.87
CA THR A 576 -30.65 5.16 -6.05
C THR A 576 -30.22 5.22 -4.58
N ALA A 577 -29.42 6.20 -4.17
CA ALA A 577 -28.86 6.27 -2.83
C ALA A 577 -29.83 6.90 -1.80
N SER A 578 -30.10 6.18 -0.71
CA SER A 578 -30.79 6.70 0.48
C SER A 578 -29.93 7.74 1.22
N TYR A 579 -30.59 8.77 1.77
CA TYR A 579 -30.00 9.92 2.51
C TYR A 579 -28.56 9.71 2.99
N VAL A 580 -27.62 10.30 2.23
CA VAL A 580 -26.17 10.12 2.40
C VAL A 580 -25.67 11.03 3.52
N PHE A 581 -26.18 12.26 3.59
CA PHE A 581 -25.74 13.23 4.59
C PHE A 581 -26.39 13.09 5.97
N ALA A 582 -27.34 12.16 6.15
CA ALA A 582 -27.98 11.88 7.44
C ALA A 582 -26.97 11.49 8.54
N ASP A 583 -27.27 11.81 9.80
CA ASP A 583 -26.53 11.31 10.96
C ASP A 583 -27.15 9.98 11.43
N ARG A 584 -26.34 8.92 11.45
CA ARG A 584 -26.75 7.55 11.78
C ARG A 584 -26.20 7.09 13.14
N ARG A 585 -25.62 8.00 13.94
CA ARG A 585 -25.27 7.74 15.35
C ARG A 585 -26.55 7.57 16.19
N PRO A 586 -26.58 6.71 17.22
CA PRO A 586 -27.71 6.64 18.16
C PRO A 586 -27.99 8.01 18.79
N LEU A 587 -29.26 8.34 19.03
CA LEU A 587 -29.67 9.66 19.53
C LEU A 587 -29.00 10.05 20.86
N VAL A 588 -28.68 9.08 21.72
CA VAL A 588 -27.94 9.31 22.98
C VAL A 588 -26.49 9.71 22.74
N ILE A 589 -25.86 9.27 21.64
CA ILE A 589 -24.52 9.72 21.24
C ILE A 589 -24.61 11.09 20.54
N GLN A 590 -25.68 11.33 19.76
CA GLN A 590 -25.94 12.65 19.18
C GLN A 590 -26.22 13.73 20.24
N SER A 591 -26.85 13.38 21.37
CA SER A 591 -27.25 14.34 22.40
C SER A 591 -26.13 14.81 23.33
N ILE A 592 -25.06 14.02 23.54
CA ILE A 592 -23.99 14.34 24.49
C ILE A 592 -23.33 15.72 24.28
N PRO A 593 -23.04 16.20 23.06
CA PRO A 593 -22.57 17.57 22.83
C PRO A 593 -23.58 18.65 23.24
N TYR A 594 -24.89 18.39 23.10
CA TYR A 594 -25.94 19.30 23.54
C TYR A 594 -26.11 19.27 25.07
N ILE A 595 -25.96 18.10 25.70
CA ILE A 595 -25.93 17.95 27.17
C ILE A 595 -24.73 18.71 27.75
N LEU A 596 -23.56 18.64 27.12
CA LEU A 596 -22.39 19.45 27.48
C LEU A 596 -22.67 20.96 27.34
N GLY A 597 -23.28 21.38 26.22
CA GLY A 597 -23.69 22.77 26.02
C GLY A 597 -24.68 23.27 27.09
N ALA A 598 -25.67 22.45 27.43
CA ALA A 598 -26.62 22.73 28.51
C ALA A 598 -25.92 22.79 29.88
N ALA A 599 -25.01 21.86 30.18
CA ALA A 599 -24.26 21.86 31.44
C ALA A 599 -23.40 23.13 31.59
N ILE A 600 -22.69 23.54 30.53
CA ILE A 600 -21.93 24.80 30.49
C ILE A 600 -22.86 26.00 30.69
N PHE A 601 -24.05 26.01 30.05
CA PHE A 601 -25.05 27.06 30.26
C PHE A 601 -25.56 27.11 31.71
N MET A 602 -25.88 25.97 32.33
CA MET A 602 -26.33 25.94 33.73
C MET A 602 -25.22 26.33 34.72
N ILE A 603 -23.95 26.02 34.42
CA ILE A 603 -22.78 26.53 35.17
C ILE A 603 -22.72 28.06 35.09
N LEU A 604 -22.86 28.63 33.88
CA LEU A 604 -22.87 30.09 33.69
C LEU A 604 -24.05 30.75 34.41
N VAL A 605 -25.26 30.20 34.31
CA VAL A 605 -26.43 30.69 35.05
C VAL A 605 -26.18 30.64 36.56
N ALA A 606 -25.62 29.54 37.08
CA ALA A 606 -25.31 29.39 38.50
C ALA A 606 -24.22 30.37 38.99
N THR A 607 -23.23 30.72 38.16
CA THR A 607 -22.16 31.66 38.54
C THR A 607 -22.56 33.13 38.41
N PHE A 608 -23.50 33.48 37.53
CA PHE A 608 -23.99 34.85 37.36
C PHE A 608 -25.30 35.16 38.13
N THR A 609 -25.96 34.16 38.72
CA THR A 609 -27.14 34.38 39.59
C THR A 609 -26.72 35.06 40.89
N ARG A 610 -27.25 36.26 41.16
CA ARG A 610 -27.02 37.00 42.41
C ARG A 610 -27.73 36.29 43.58
N GLN A 611 -26.97 35.97 44.63
CA GLN A 611 -27.51 35.47 45.89
C GLN A 611 -28.15 36.62 46.69
N LEU A 612 -29.23 36.32 47.42
CA LEU A 612 -29.81 37.22 48.42
C LEU A 612 -29.01 37.08 49.74
N PRO A 613 -28.84 38.13 50.55
CA PRO A 613 -27.95 38.12 51.72
C PRO A 613 -28.20 36.95 52.69
N ASP A 614 -29.47 36.65 52.97
CA ASP A 614 -29.88 35.64 53.95
C ASP A 614 -30.13 34.24 53.33
N SER A 615 -29.77 34.03 52.07
CA SER A 615 -30.00 32.75 51.37
C SER A 615 -28.89 31.72 51.65
N THR A 616 -29.28 30.50 52.04
CA THR A 616 -28.33 29.41 52.27
C THR A 616 -27.69 28.97 50.95
N GLY A 617 -26.43 29.34 50.70
CA GLY A 617 -25.75 29.08 49.42
C GLY A 617 -25.47 27.61 49.06
N TRP A 618 -25.89 26.63 49.88
CA TRP A 618 -25.63 25.21 49.68
C TRP A 618 -26.30 24.58 48.45
N PRO A 619 -27.60 24.81 48.15
CA PRO A 619 -28.24 24.25 46.96
C PRO A 619 -27.59 24.73 45.67
N LEU A 620 -27.19 26.01 45.59
CA LEU A 620 -26.48 26.55 44.42
C LEU A 620 -25.10 25.92 44.25
N ARG A 621 -24.38 25.64 45.34
CA ARG A 621 -23.09 24.92 45.31
C ARG A 621 -23.26 23.47 44.85
N ILE A 622 -24.26 22.75 45.37
CA ILE A 622 -24.56 21.37 44.96
C ILE A 622 -24.96 21.31 43.49
N PHE A 623 -25.81 22.24 43.04
CA PHE A 623 -26.20 22.40 41.64
C PHE A 623 -25.01 22.68 40.71
N LEU A 624 -24.12 23.60 41.12
CA LEU A 624 -22.89 23.90 40.38
C LEU A 624 -21.96 22.68 40.29
N ILE A 625 -21.76 21.95 41.39
CA ILE A 625 -20.96 20.71 41.43
C ILE A 625 -21.55 19.64 40.51
N PHE A 626 -22.88 19.44 40.54
CA PHE A 626 -23.57 18.50 39.66
C PHE A 626 -23.30 18.80 38.18
N TRP A 627 -23.50 20.05 37.73
CA TRP A 627 -23.27 20.40 36.33
C TRP A 627 -21.79 20.38 35.93
N ILE A 628 -20.86 20.66 36.86
CA ILE A 628 -19.42 20.47 36.62
C ILE A 628 -19.11 18.97 36.41
N VAL A 629 -19.68 18.07 37.21
CA VAL A 629 -19.51 16.62 37.04
C VAL A 629 -20.12 16.13 35.71
N VAL A 630 -21.32 16.61 35.34
CA VAL A 630 -21.95 16.29 34.04
C VAL A 630 -21.09 16.80 32.88
N ALA A 631 -20.60 18.05 32.92
CA ALA A 631 -19.74 18.62 31.89
C ALA A 631 -18.41 17.86 31.77
N ALA A 632 -17.77 17.53 32.89
CA ALA A 632 -16.54 16.75 32.93
C ALA A 632 -16.74 15.32 32.38
N TRP A 633 -17.86 14.67 32.70
CA TRP A 633 -18.20 13.36 32.14
C TRP A 633 -18.45 13.44 30.63
N CYS A 634 -19.22 14.42 30.14
CA CYS A 634 -19.47 14.58 28.70
C CYS A 634 -18.17 14.88 27.93
N LEU A 635 -17.28 15.73 28.47
CA LEU A 635 -15.96 15.99 27.88
C LEU A 635 -15.10 14.73 27.83
N ASN A 636 -15.05 13.96 28.92
CA ASN A 636 -14.33 12.70 28.98
C ASN A 636 -14.92 11.66 27.99
N PHE A 637 -16.24 11.59 27.85
CA PHE A 637 -16.91 10.72 26.89
C PHE A 637 -16.55 11.09 25.45
N ILE A 638 -16.66 12.38 25.09
CA ILE A 638 -16.33 12.89 23.75
C ILE A 638 -14.85 12.62 23.42
N HIS A 639 -13.93 12.85 24.38
CA HIS A 639 -12.50 12.63 24.17
C HIS A 639 -12.12 11.13 24.07
N SER A 640 -12.73 10.27 24.88
CA SER A 640 -12.48 8.81 24.84
C SER A 640 -13.10 8.11 23.62
N HIS A 641 -14.22 8.64 23.10
CA HIS A 641 -14.92 8.10 21.93
C HIS A 641 -14.78 9.01 20.69
N GLY A 642 -13.67 9.75 20.58
CA GLY A 642 -13.50 10.82 19.59
C GLY A 642 -13.73 10.45 18.12
N MET A 643 -13.53 9.18 17.74
CA MET A 643 -13.87 8.67 16.39
C MET A 643 -15.36 8.88 16.02
N LEU A 644 -16.26 8.93 17.00
CA LEU A 644 -17.71 9.18 16.81
C LEU A 644 -18.05 10.66 16.66
N TYR A 645 -17.11 11.56 16.95
CA TYR A 645 -17.32 13.02 17.00
C TYR A 645 -16.47 13.79 15.98
N VAL A 646 -15.41 13.18 15.44
CA VAL A 646 -14.76 13.65 14.20
C VAL A 646 -15.77 13.66 13.06
N ASN A 647 -15.84 14.77 12.33
CA ASN A 647 -16.69 14.92 11.15
C ASN A 647 -15.95 14.35 9.93
N TRP A 648 -16.05 13.03 9.76
CA TRP A 648 -15.49 12.28 8.63
C TRP A 648 -16.16 12.68 7.30
N PRO A 649 -15.44 12.55 6.15
CA PRO A 649 -16.09 12.58 4.84
C PRO A 649 -17.13 11.47 4.72
N LYS A 650 -18.28 11.82 4.13
CA LYS A 650 -19.44 10.93 3.97
C LYS A 650 -19.54 10.30 2.58
N LEU A 651 -18.85 10.85 1.58
CA LEU A 651 -18.90 10.33 0.21
C LEU A 651 -17.88 9.21 0.00
N ASN A 652 -16.63 9.44 0.39
CA ASN A 652 -15.57 8.44 0.39
C ASN A 652 -14.90 8.36 1.77
N THR A 653 -15.54 7.68 2.74
CA THR A 653 -14.97 7.49 4.08
C THR A 653 -13.71 6.59 4.02
N PRO A 654 -12.54 7.04 4.53
CA PRO A 654 -11.36 6.18 4.63
C PRO A 654 -11.64 4.94 5.50
N ALA A 655 -11.14 3.77 5.10
CA ALA A 655 -11.36 2.50 5.80
C ALA A 655 -11.02 2.57 7.31
N THR A 656 -9.87 3.18 7.66
CA THR A 656 -9.45 3.39 9.05
C THR A 656 -10.39 4.30 9.87
N GLY A 657 -11.15 5.17 9.20
CA GLY A 657 -12.22 5.96 9.81
C GLY A 657 -13.48 5.13 10.05
N ALA A 658 -13.90 4.33 9.07
CA ALA A 658 -15.06 3.43 9.18
C ALA A 658 -14.84 2.33 10.24
N GLU A 659 -13.69 1.65 10.22
CA GLU A 659 -13.26 0.67 11.22
C GLU A 659 -13.24 1.29 12.62
N GLY A 660 -12.61 2.46 12.77
CA GLY A 660 -12.45 3.14 14.05
C GLY A 660 -13.75 3.73 14.60
N TYR A 661 -14.67 4.15 13.72
CA TYR A 661 -16.05 4.51 14.11
C TYR A 661 -16.80 3.28 14.64
N ALA A 662 -16.74 2.14 13.94
CA ALA A 662 -17.40 0.91 14.36
C ALA A 662 -16.86 0.39 15.70
N GLU A 663 -15.53 0.42 15.90
CA GLU A 663 -14.91 0.07 17.17
C GLU A 663 -15.28 1.06 18.30
N ALA A 664 -15.32 2.37 18.03
CA ALA A 664 -15.75 3.34 19.03
C ALA A 664 -17.22 3.19 19.40
N LEU A 665 -18.10 2.82 18.46
CA LEU A 665 -19.50 2.52 18.73
C LEU A 665 -19.64 1.24 19.59
N ARG A 666 -18.82 0.21 19.32
CA ARG A 666 -18.72 -1.03 20.09
C ARG A 666 -18.13 -0.84 21.50
N ARG A 667 -17.40 0.25 21.73
CA ARG A 667 -16.95 0.70 23.07
C ARG A 667 -18.04 1.50 23.78
N ALA A 668 -18.69 2.41 23.09
CA ALA A 668 -19.81 3.18 23.63
C ALA A 668 -20.96 2.29 24.11
N SER A 669 -21.28 1.21 23.38
CA SER A 669 -22.27 0.20 23.79
C SER A 669 -21.84 -0.68 24.97
N LYS A 670 -20.71 -0.38 25.62
CA LYS A 670 -20.21 -1.00 26.86
C LYS A 670 -19.96 0.04 27.96
N ASP A 671 -20.33 1.30 27.73
CA ASP A 671 -20.25 2.35 28.74
C ASP A 671 -21.31 2.12 29.84
N LYS A 672 -20.93 2.34 31.10
CA LYS A 672 -21.78 2.04 32.27
C LYS A 672 -22.99 2.96 32.46
N LEU A 673 -23.07 4.08 31.73
CA LEU A 673 -24.13 5.08 31.86
C LEU A 673 -25.00 5.19 30.61
N ILE A 674 -24.46 4.89 29.42
CA ILE A 674 -25.23 4.96 28.16
C ILE A 674 -25.31 3.65 27.37
N GLY A 675 -24.59 2.60 27.77
CA GLY A 675 -24.53 1.33 27.03
C GLY A 675 -25.91 0.71 26.79
N ASP A 676 -26.77 0.71 27.81
CA ASP A 676 -28.14 0.16 27.74
C ASP A 676 -29.07 0.95 26.80
N PHE A 677 -28.77 2.22 26.53
CA PHE A 677 -29.52 3.08 25.61
C PHE A 677 -28.93 3.09 24.18
N ILE A 678 -27.78 2.44 23.97
CA ILE A 678 -27.21 2.20 22.64
C ILE A 678 -27.70 0.83 22.17
N PRO A 679 -28.45 0.73 21.06
CA PRO A 679 -29.03 -0.53 20.63
C PRO A 679 -27.92 -1.54 20.28
N THR A 680 -27.70 -2.50 21.17
CA THR A 680 -26.77 -3.60 20.95
C THR A 680 -27.30 -4.49 19.85
N THR A 681 -26.51 -4.72 18.80
CA THR A 681 -26.84 -5.62 17.68
C THR A 681 -26.74 -7.07 18.16
N GLY A 682 -27.72 -7.51 18.95
CA GLY A 682 -27.61 -8.72 19.78
C GLY A 682 -28.92 -9.45 20.06
N ARG A 683 -30.01 -9.20 19.31
CA ARG A 683 -31.22 -10.06 19.24
C ARG A 683 -32.17 -9.61 18.11
N GLN A 684 -32.06 -10.20 16.93
CA GLN A 684 -33.23 -10.40 16.06
C GLN A 684 -33.50 -11.89 15.95
N ARG A 685 -34.56 -12.34 16.63
CA ARG A 685 -34.96 -13.74 16.80
C ARG A 685 -35.67 -14.27 15.53
N GLY A 686 -34.95 -14.18 14.42
CA GLY A 686 -35.31 -14.70 13.10
C GLY A 686 -36.32 -13.87 12.30
N ASN A 687 -35.85 -13.37 11.16
CA ASN A 687 -36.64 -13.20 9.95
C ASN A 687 -35.68 -13.15 8.74
N GLN A 688 -35.17 -14.31 8.30
CA GLN A 688 -34.04 -14.44 7.37
C GLN A 688 -34.42 -14.12 5.91
N ASN A 689 -34.51 -12.83 5.60
CA ASN A 689 -34.00 -12.26 4.34
C ASN A 689 -34.01 -10.72 4.38
N LYS A 690 -33.09 -10.17 5.19
CA LYS A 690 -32.34 -8.91 4.98
C LYS A 690 -31.53 -8.59 6.24
N PRO A 691 -30.20 -8.39 6.17
CA PRO A 691 -29.42 -7.89 7.30
C PRO A 691 -29.67 -6.38 7.52
N PRO A 692 -29.56 -5.86 8.76
CA PRO A 692 -29.62 -4.43 9.02
C PRO A 692 -28.39 -3.72 8.44
N ALA A 693 -28.60 -2.61 7.73
CA ALA A 693 -27.55 -1.92 7.00
C ALA A 693 -26.57 -1.17 7.92
N ALA A 694 -25.36 -1.72 8.11
CA ALA A 694 -24.23 -0.98 8.65
C ALA A 694 -23.85 0.18 7.69
N PRO A 695 -23.55 1.39 8.20
CA PRO A 695 -23.75 2.62 7.40
C PRO A 695 -22.61 3.05 6.48
N PHE A 696 -21.67 2.16 6.11
CA PHE A 696 -20.51 2.49 5.27
C PHE A 696 -20.40 1.55 4.07
N THR A 697 -21.16 1.84 3.01
CA THR A 697 -20.96 1.23 1.69
C THR A 697 -19.73 1.86 1.03
N THR A 698 -18.59 1.17 1.11
CA THR A 698 -17.52 1.38 0.13
C THR A 698 -18.07 0.99 -1.24
N LEU A 699 -18.26 1.97 -2.12
CA LEU A 699 -18.57 1.70 -3.52
C LEU A 699 -17.33 1.07 -4.19
N ASP A 700 -17.55 -0.01 -4.95
CA ASP A 700 -16.52 -0.59 -5.81
C ASP A 700 -16.01 0.46 -6.80
N ALA A 701 -14.69 0.60 -6.93
CA ALA A 701 -14.06 1.43 -7.97
C ALA A 701 -14.18 0.82 -9.39
N ASN A 702 -15.13 -0.10 -9.60
CA ASN A 702 -15.32 -0.88 -10.82
C ASN A 702 -16.81 -1.08 -11.15
N GLN A 703 -17.48 0.01 -11.55
CA GLN A 703 -18.57 -0.11 -12.52
C GLN A 703 -18.48 0.96 -13.60
N LYS A 704 -18.19 0.52 -14.83
CA LYS A 704 -18.76 1.15 -16.03
C LYS A 704 -20.28 0.98 -15.97
N PRO A 705 -21.08 1.92 -16.49
CA PRO A 705 -22.47 2.08 -16.04
C PRO A 705 -23.49 1.02 -16.52
N LEU A 706 -24.48 0.75 -15.65
CA LEU A 706 -25.86 0.22 -15.87
C LEU A 706 -26.13 -1.31 -15.93
N GLY A 707 -27.06 -1.80 -15.09
CA GLY A 707 -27.70 -3.15 -15.10
C GLY A 707 -28.27 -3.63 -13.73
N SER A 708 -29.40 -4.36 -13.67
CA SER A 708 -30.14 -4.78 -12.42
C SER A 708 -31.13 -5.97 -12.69
N TYR A 709 -31.83 -6.68 -11.78
CA TYR A 709 -32.44 -6.39 -10.45
C TYR A 709 -32.66 -7.66 -9.53
N SER A 710 -32.97 -7.43 -8.24
CA SER A 710 -33.96 -8.04 -7.26
C SER A 710 -34.64 -9.43 -7.48
N LEU A 711 -35.12 -10.25 -6.50
CA LEU A 711 -35.58 -10.19 -5.06
C LEU A 711 -34.99 -11.37 -4.18
N GLU A 712 -35.19 -11.68 -2.87
CA GLU A 712 -36.15 -11.41 -1.72
C GLU A 712 -37.34 -12.43 -1.56
N ILE A 713 -37.91 -12.90 -0.40
CA ILE A 713 -38.00 -12.51 1.06
C ILE A 713 -37.96 -13.78 2.07
N PRO A 714 -38.53 -13.93 3.34
CA PRO A 714 -37.81 -14.53 4.53
C PRO A 714 -38.47 -15.68 5.40
N TYR A 715 -37.89 -16.14 6.57
CA TYR A 715 -38.54 -16.44 7.91
C TYR A 715 -37.64 -16.91 9.16
N SER A 716 -38.12 -17.55 10.26
CA SER A 716 -37.73 -17.19 11.68
C SER A 716 -37.52 -18.23 12.86
N LEU A 717 -36.89 -17.78 13.99
CA LEU A 717 -36.82 -18.24 15.44
C LEU A 717 -35.55 -19.06 15.89
N SER A 718 -35.10 -19.28 17.17
CA SER A 718 -35.63 -19.20 18.58
C SER A 718 -34.60 -18.71 19.70
N LEU A 719 -34.74 -19.08 21.01
CA LEU A 719 -33.89 -18.82 22.23
C LEU A 719 -34.00 -19.97 23.28
N ALA A 720 -32.96 -20.18 24.13
CA ALA A 720 -32.95 -20.69 25.54
C ALA A 720 -31.55 -20.41 26.23
N VAL A 721 -31.11 -20.81 27.46
CA VAL A 721 -31.54 -20.64 28.90
C VAL A 721 -30.25 -20.70 29.84
N LEU A 722 -30.31 -20.94 31.16
CA LEU A 722 -29.27 -20.86 32.25
C LEU A 722 -29.55 -21.94 33.37
N PRO A 723 -28.86 -22.12 34.56
CA PRO A 723 -27.54 -21.68 35.14
C PRO A 723 -26.73 -22.88 35.83
N PRO A 724 -26.07 -22.82 37.05
CA PRO A 724 -24.70 -22.30 37.38
C PRO A 724 -23.75 -23.16 38.32
N ASP A 725 -22.70 -22.51 38.87
CA ASP A 725 -21.87 -22.80 40.11
C ASP A 725 -20.75 -23.88 40.04
N PHE A 726 -19.67 -23.99 40.85
CA PHE A 726 -18.88 -23.21 41.89
C PHE A 726 -17.48 -23.93 42.06
N TYR A 727 -16.39 -23.63 42.81
CA TYR A 727 -15.75 -22.60 43.71
C TYR A 727 -14.18 -22.84 43.57
N ASP A 728 -13.24 -21.87 43.53
CA ASP A 728 -12.50 -21.08 44.56
C ASP A 728 -11.43 -21.80 45.45
N GLY A 729 -10.27 -21.15 45.76
CA GLY A 729 -9.22 -21.71 46.66
C GLY A 729 -7.71 -21.34 46.52
N SER A 730 -7.33 -20.06 46.45
CA SER A 730 -6.11 -19.39 47.02
C SER A 730 -4.73 -20.10 47.30
N ASP A 731 -3.63 -19.48 46.79
CA ASP A 731 -2.41 -18.98 47.53
C ASP A 731 -1.37 -19.92 48.24
N ILE A 732 -0.05 -19.63 48.44
CA ILE A 732 0.93 -18.58 48.00
C ILE A 732 2.42 -18.94 48.36
N TRP A 733 3.43 -18.28 47.73
CA TRP A 733 4.89 -18.13 48.07
C TRP A 733 5.86 -19.34 48.20
N GLY A 734 7.14 -19.13 47.84
CA GLY A 734 8.29 -19.60 48.65
C GLY A 734 9.47 -20.35 47.98
N LYS A 735 10.41 -19.66 47.32
CA LYS A 735 11.71 -20.20 46.86
C LYS A 735 12.81 -20.05 47.96
N PRO A 736 13.97 -20.77 47.95
CA PRO A 736 15.00 -20.67 46.89
C PRO A 736 15.83 -21.95 46.58
N THR A 737 16.87 -21.76 45.74
CA THR A 737 17.75 -22.74 45.06
C THR A 737 18.89 -23.35 45.89
N TYR A 738 19.39 -24.54 45.49
CA TYR A 738 20.73 -24.71 44.87
C TYR A 738 20.90 -26.12 44.23
N CYS A 739 21.89 -26.31 43.35
CA CYS A 739 22.09 -27.53 42.56
C CYS A 739 23.07 -28.52 43.20
N LEU A 740 22.81 -29.83 43.05
CA LEU A 740 23.83 -30.88 42.92
C LEU A 740 23.22 -32.17 42.35
N SER A 741 24.04 -33.09 41.85
CA SER A 741 23.60 -34.27 41.08
C SER A 741 23.73 -35.59 41.84
N THR A 742 22.70 -36.44 41.78
CA THR A 742 22.77 -37.88 42.07
C THR A 742 21.78 -38.67 41.20
N ARG A 743 21.97 -39.98 41.09
CA ARG A 743 21.14 -40.89 40.28
C ARG A 743 20.01 -41.53 41.12
N LEU A 744 18.80 -41.60 40.53
CA LEU A 744 17.76 -42.62 40.80
C LEU A 744 17.13 -42.54 42.22
N PRO A 745 15.89 -43.04 42.46
CA PRO A 745 15.31 -44.30 42.00
C PRO A 745 14.07 -44.17 41.08
N ALA A 746 13.60 -45.33 40.60
CA ALA A 746 12.28 -45.45 39.99
C ALA A 746 11.19 -45.35 41.08
N GLY A 747 10.22 -44.46 40.88
CA GLY A 747 8.95 -44.42 41.59
C GLY A 747 7.85 -44.22 40.54
N GLY A 748 6.78 -45.01 40.61
CA GLY A 748 5.74 -45.01 39.59
C GLY A 748 4.90 -43.73 39.63
N LEU A 749 4.90 -42.97 38.53
CA LEU A 749 3.77 -42.07 38.21
C LEU A 749 2.72 -42.88 37.46
N SER A 750 1.46 -42.70 37.86
CA SER A 750 0.31 -43.42 37.34
C SER A 750 0.05 -43.11 35.86
N THR A 751 -0.38 -44.14 35.13
CA THR A 751 -1.06 -43.98 33.84
C THR A 751 -2.39 -43.23 33.99
N ASP A 752 -2.91 -42.73 32.87
CA ASP A 752 -4.26 -42.17 32.71
C ASP A 752 -4.61 -40.88 33.49
N THR A 753 -3.94 -39.79 33.10
CA THR A 753 -4.68 -38.60 32.64
C THR A 753 -4.37 -38.35 31.17
N GLY A 754 -5.18 -38.92 30.28
CA GLY A 754 -4.95 -38.89 28.83
C GLY A 754 -5.24 -37.53 28.19
N LEU A 755 -4.27 -36.61 28.22
CA LEU A 755 -4.27 -35.40 27.38
C LEU A 755 -4.29 -35.81 25.90
N ALA A 756 -5.21 -35.25 25.12
CA ALA A 756 -5.40 -35.64 23.73
C ALA A 756 -4.43 -34.90 22.79
N LEU A 757 -4.19 -35.47 21.60
CA LEU A 757 -3.53 -34.74 20.50
C LEU A 757 -4.26 -33.43 20.17
N GLN A 758 -5.59 -33.44 20.28
CA GLN A 758 -6.42 -32.27 20.03
C GLN A 758 -6.16 -31.13 21.02
N ASP A 759 -5.83 -31.44 22.28
CA ASP A 759 -5.43 -30.44 23.28
C ASP A 759 -4.07 -29.83 22.95
N ALA A 760 -3.10 -30.66 22.56
CA ALA A 760 -1.78 -30.20 22.11
C ALA A 760 -1.88 -29.30 20.87
N ILE A 761 -2.74 -29.65 19.89
CA ILE A 761 -2.97 -28.84 18.69
C ILE A 761 -3.71 -27.53 19.03
N ALA A 762 -4.70 -27.56 19.93
CA ALA A 762 -5.40 -26.35 20.38
C ALA A 762 -4.46 -25.40 21.15
N ALA A 763 -3.67 -25.92 22.08
CA ALA A 763 -2.66 -25.17 22.81
C ALA A 763 -1.58 -24.59 21.87
N LEU A 764 -1.09 -25.37 20.91
CA LEU A 764 -0.16 -24.89 19.88
C LEU A 764 -0.78 -23.80 19.00
N ASN A 765 -2.05 -23.95 18.59
CA ASN A 765 -2.75 -22.95 17.79
C ASN A 765 -2.98 -21.63 18.56
N SER A 766 -3.05 -21.66 19.90
CA SER A 766 -3.06 -20.42 20.71
C SER A 766 -1.76 -19.61 20.60
N LEU A 767 -0.65 -20.23 20.17
CA LEU A 767 0.63 -19.59 19.90
C LEU A 767 0.73 -18.98 18.48
N GLN A 768 -0.33 -19.07 17.65
CA GLN A 768 -0.39 -18.35 16.39
C GLN A 768 -0.57 -16.84 16.61
N THR A 769 0.19 -16.03 15.88
CA THR A 769 0.04 -14.57 15.94
C THR A 769 -1.16 -14.15 15.10
N ASN A 770 -2.26 -13.76 15.75
CA ASN A 770 -3.52 -13.36 15.10
C ASN A 770 -3.32 -12.37 13.92
N PHE A 771 -4.13 -12.50 12.86
CA PHE A 771 -4.10 -11.65 11.66
C PHE A 771 -4.03 -10.16 11.97
N SER A 772 -4.78 -9.67 12.96
CA SER A 772 -4.73 -8.26 13.39
C SER A 772 -3.34 -7.84 13.90
N ILE A 773 -2.62 -8.74 14.58
CA ILE A 773 -1.26 -8.53 15.07
C ILE A 773 -0.25 -8.68 13.94
N ILE A 774 -0.39 -9.67 13.03
CA ILE A 774 0.47 -9.78 11.84
C ILE A 774 0.31 -8.57 10.92
N ASN A 775 -0.91 -8.09 10.72
CA ASN A 775 -1.21 -6.90 9.94
C ASN A 775 -0.64 -5.65 10.64
N ALA A 776 -0.79 -5.54 11.97
CA ALA A 776 -0.12 -4.49 12.74
C ALA A 776 1.41 -4.55 12.68
N MET A 777 2.03 -5.74 12.64
CA MET A 777 3.47 -5.91 12.44
C MET A 777 3.89 -5.48 11.03
N ARG A 778 3.19 -5.93 9.98
CA ARG A 778 3.38 -5.50 8.57
C ARG A 778 3.15 -4.00 8.36
N GLN A 779 2.33 -3.35 9.20
CA GLN A 779 2.11 -1.89 9.22
C GLN A 779 3.16 -1.15 10.07
N SER A 780 3.67 -1.78 11.13
CA SER A 780 4.68 -1.16 12.02
C SER A 780 6.02 -0.91 11.33
N GLY A 781 6.31 -1.62 10.23
CA GLY A 781 7.62 -1.56 9.57
C GLY A 781 8.74 -2.18 10.41
N ARG A 782 8.41 -3.10 11.32
CA ARG A 782 9.43 -3.85 12.07
C ARG A 782 10.18 -4.80 11.13
N VAL A 783 11.38 -4.35 10.76
CA VAL A 783 12.48 -5.14 10.21
C VAL A 783 12.70 -6.41 11.04
N LEU A 784 13.25 -7.42 10.38
CA LEU A 784 13.78 -8.68 10.90
C LEU A 784 14.07 -8.70 12.42
N ASN A 785 13.60 -9.74 13.10
CA ASN A 785 13.94 -9.93 14.50
C ASN A 785 15.38 -10.43 14.64
N GLU A 786 16.35 -9.51 14.74
CA GLU A 786 17.76 -9.80 15.06
C GLU A 786 17.89 -10.58 16.39
N GLN A 787 16.98 -10.35 17.34
CA GLN A 787 16.91 -11.11 18.59
C GLN A 787 16.34 -12.52 18.41
N SER A 788 15.95 -12.94 17.21
CA SER A 788 15.30 -14.25 16.99
C SER A 788 16.18 -15.43 17.41
N ILE A 789 17.48 -15.37 17.10
CA ILE A 789 18.45 -16.40 17.54
C ILE A 789 18.70 -16.29 19.06
N PRO A 790 19.10 -15.13 19.64
CA PRO A 790 19.21 -14.96 21.10
C PRO A 790 17.98 -15.44 21.89
N GLU A 791 16.77 -15.08 21.45
CA GLU A 791 15.51 -15.54 22.03
C GLU A 791 15.38 -17.07 21.92
N THR A 792 15.66 -17.67 20.76
CA THR A 792 15.53 -19.12 20.59
C THR A 792 16.55 -19.89 21.44
N ILE A 793 17.78 -19.40 21.55
CA ILE A 793 18.81 -19.95 22.44
C ILE A 793 18.36 -19.86 23.91
N GLU A 794 17.78 -18.72 24.32
CA GLU A 794 17.20 -18.55 25.66
C GLU A 794 16.01 -19.49 25.91
N TRP A 795 15.12 -19.71 24.94
CA TRP A 795 14.04 -20.69 25.05
C TRP A 795 14.56 -22.13 25.15
N CYS A 796 15.60 -22.51 24.40
CA CYS A 796 16.30 -23.78 24.58
C CYS A 796 16.92 -23.90 25.97
N ARG A 797 17.55 -22.83 26.48
CA ARG A 797 18.17 -22.79 27.82
C ARG A 797 17.14 -23.02 28.92
N LYS A 798 15.93 -22.45 28.79
CA LYS A 798 14.82 -22.64 29.73
C LYS A 798 14.34 -24.09 29.81
N ILE A 799 14.31 -24.81 28.68
CA ILE A 799 14.02 -26.25 28.65
C ILE A 799 15.28 -27.15 28.82
N GLY A 800 16.37 -26.60 29.35
CA GLY A 800 17.56 -27.36 29.77
C GLY A 800 18.61 -27.66 28.70
N HIS A 801 18.48 -27.13 27.48
CA HIS A 801 19.39 -27.41 26.35
C HIS A 801 20.27 -26.22 25.97
N LYS A 802 21.52 -26.48 25.56
CA LYS A 802 22.45 -25.51 24.96
C LYS A 802 22.57 -25.77 23.46
N SER A 803 22.90 -24.75 22.66
CA SER A 803 23.11 -24.91 21.21
C SER A 803 24.13 -26.00 20.83
N SER A 804 25.19 -26.16 21.64
CA SER A 804 26.20 -27.21 21.46
C SER A 804 25.69 -28.63 21.72
N ASP A 805 24.57 -28.81 22.42
CA ASP A 805 24.01 -30.14 22.64
C ASP A 805 23.45 -30.74 21.34
N PHE A 806 23.03 -29.89 20.39
CA PHE A 806 22.49 -30.28 19.09
C PHE A 806 23.55 -30.76 18.10
N ASP A 807 24.83 -30.42 18.30
CA ASP A 807 25.92 -30.84 17.41
C ASP A 807 26.05 -32.39 17.35
N ARG A 808 25.57 -33.10 18.39
CA ARG A 808 25.51 -34.58 18.41
C ARG A 808 24.56 -35.18 17.37
N LEU A 809 23.65 -34.39 16.82
CA LEU A 809 22.61 -34.83 15.88
C LEU A 809 23.11 -34.86 14.42
N ASN A 810 24.42 -34.66 14.17
CA ASN A 810 25.05 -34.60 12.84
C ASN A 810 24.20 -33.83 11.82
N ILE A 811 24.05 -32.52 12.05
CA ILE A 811 23.00 -31.74 11.38
C ILE A 811 23.34 -31.45 9.91
N ILE A 812 22.36 -31.65 9.03
CA ILE A 812 22.34 -31.12 7.66
C ILE A 812 21.39 -29.92 7.64
N HIS A 813 21.89 -28.72 7.36
CA HIS A 813 21.09 -27.49 7.42
C HIS A 813 20.78 -26.94 6.03
N ILE A 814 19.50 -26.76 5.70
CA ILE A 814 19.02 -26.42 4.36
C ILE A 814 18.27 -25.08 4.36
N ALA A 815 18.75 -24.14 3.56
CA ALA A 815 18.08 -22.87 3.24
C ALA A 815 17.83 -22.74 1.73
N GLY A 816 17.14 -21.68 1.31
CA GLY A 816 16.76 -21.46 -0.10
C GLY A 816 15.37 -20.84 -0.25
N THR A 817 14.94 -20.57 -1.49
CA THR A 817 13.55 -20.13 -1.76
C THR A 817 12.71 -21.32 -2.19
N LYS A 818 13.05 -21.95 -3.31
CA LYS A 818 12.30 -23.06 -3.94
C LYS A 818 13.05 -24.38 -3.75
N GLY A 819 12.31 -25.47 -3.59
CA GLY A 819 12.88 -26.83 -3.56
C GLY A 819 13.49 -27.29 -2.23
N LYS A 820 13.44 -26.50 -1.15
CA LYS A 820 13.94 -26.85 0.20
C LYS A 820 13.42 -28.22 0.67
N GLY A 821 12.14 -28.33 1.05
CA GLY A 821 11.51 -29.60 1.46
C GLY A 821 11.70 -30.77 0.47
N SER A 822 11.72 -30.53 -0.86
CA SER A 822 12.05 -31.58 -1.84
C SER A 822 13.49 -32.08 -1.70
N THR A 823 14.45 -31.17 -1.53
CA THR A 823 15.87 -31.49 -1.31
C THR A 823 16.03 -32.23 0.01
N CYS A 824 15.36 -31.79 1.08
CA CYS A 824 15.35 -32.49 2.37
C CYS A 824 14.74 -33.90 2.27
N ALA A 825 13.67 -34.09 1.48
CA ALA A 825 13.06 -35.39 1.24
C ALA A 825 13.98 -36.32 0.42
N PHE A 826 14.65 -35.82 -0.62
CA PHE A 826 15.67 -36.59 -1.35
C PHE A 826 16.82 -37.00 -0.42
N ILE A 827 17.36 -36.09 0.41
CA ILE A 827 18.42 -36.38 1.38
C ILE A 827 17.96 -37.47 2.35
N SER A 828 16.77 -37.33 2.94
CA SER A 828 16.23 -38.29 3.92
C SER A 828 15.93 -39.66 3.30
N SER A 829 15.53 -39.70 2.02
CA SER A 829 15.34 -40.97 1.30
C SER A 829 16.67 -41.65 0.97
N ILE A 830 17.67 -40.92 0.48
CA ILE A 830 19.03 -41.44 0.20
C ILE A 830 19.68 -41.96 1.49
N LEU A 831 19.68 -41.17 2.57
CA LEU A 831 20.25 -41.58 3.85
C LEU A 831 19.52 -42.80 4.44
N SER A 832 18.21 -42.96 4.20
CA SER A 832 17.47 -44.14 4.68
C SER A 832 17.96 -45.47 4.08
N GLN A 833 18.61 -45.44 2.90
CA GLN A 833 19.24 -46.63 2.30
C GLN A 833 20.55 -47.05 3.01
N TYR A 834 21.07 -46.20 3.91
CA TYR A 834 22.27 -46.44 4.71
C TYR A 834 21.97 -46.73 6.19
N LEU A 835 20.70 -46.71 6.60
CA LEU A 835 20.27 -47.14 7.94
C LEU A 835 20.70 -48.59 8.22
N THR A 836 21.25 -48.82 9.40
CA THR A 836 21.62 -50.17 9.85
C THR A 836 20.37 -50.94 10.26
N GLN A 837 19.94 -51.91 9.46
CA GLN A 837 18.83 -52.80 9.83
C GLN A 837 19.18 -53.62 11.06
N LYS A 838 18.27 -53.69 12.04
CA LYS A 838 18.28 -54.70 13.11
C LYS A 838 17.92 -56.09 12.56
N LYS A 839 18.85 -56.67 11.79
CA LYS A 839 18.90 -58.13 11.61
C LYS A 839 19.46 -58.75 12.89
N ASN A 840 19.04 -59.98 13.17
CA ASN A 840 19.32 -60.65 14.44
C ASN A 840 20.82 -60.74 14.75
N ALA A 841 21.16 -60.67 16.03
CA ALA A 841 22.52 -60.77 16.50
C ALA A 841 23.05 -62.20 16.37
N ASP A 842 23.58 -62.54 15.19
CA ASP A 842 24.44 -63.72 14.96
C ASP A 842 25.24 -63.55 13.65
N THR A 843 26.23 -62.65 13.65
CA THR A 843 27.39 -62.73 12.74
C THR A 843 28.54 -61.87 13.25
N SER A 844 29.63 -62.51 13.69
CA SER A 844 30.80 -61.83 14.25
C SER A 844 31.86 -61.53 13.17
N THR A 845 31.63 -60.50 12.35
CA THR A 845 32.65 -59.91 11.47
C THR A 845 32.88 -58.45 11.82
N SER A 846 34.08 -58.15 12.30
CA SER A 846 34.46 -56.84 12.81
C SER A 846 35.01 -55.93 11.72
N GLU A 847 34.13 -55.42 10.85
CA GLU A 847 34.45 -54.30 9.97
C GLU A 847 33.92 -52.99 10.56
N SER A 848 34.78 -51.98 10.61
CA SER A 848 34.51 -50.69 11.25
C SER A 848 33.73 -49.74 10.35
N THR A 849 32.64 -50.22 9.75
CA THR A 849 31.70 -49.36 9.01
C THR A 849 30.95 -48.45 10.00
N PRO A 850 30.77 -47.15 9.69
CA PRO A 850 29.96 -46.27 10.53
C PRO A 850 28.51 -46.74 10.55
N LYS A 851 27.81 -46.48 11.66
CA LYS A 851 26.42 -46.92 11.86
C LYS A 851 25.54 -45.74 12.25
N PHE A 852 24.33 -45.72 11.70
CA PHE A 852 23.22 -44.90 12.18
C PHE A 852 21.90 -45.69 12.08
N GLU A 853 21.01 -45.49 13.06
CA GLU A 853 19.72 -46.18 13.23
C GLU A 853 18.51 -45.22 13.10
N LYS A 854 18.71 -43.91 13.33
CA LYS A 854 17.64 -42.90 13.29
C LYS A 854 18.06 -41.63 12.53
N ILE A 855 17.33 -41.32 11.47
CA ILE A 855 17.36 -40.04 10.76
C ILE A 855 16.18 -39.18 11.25
N GLY A 856 16.42 -37.94 11.66
CA GLY A 856 15.40 -36.92 11.89
C GLY A 856 15.25 -36.03 10.66
N LEU A 857 14.02 -35.64 10.33
CA LEU A 857 13.72 -34.70 9.25
C LEU A 857 12.73 -33.64 9.74
N TYR A 858 13.21 -32.39 9.84
CA TYR A 858 12.42 -31.21 10.17
C TYR A 858 12.10 -30.40 8.91
N THR A 859 10.81 -30.17 8.66
CA THR A 859 10.31 -29.49 7.44
C THR A 859 9.28 -28.41 7.76
N SER A 860 9.13 -27.43 6.86
CA SER A 860 8.07 -26.43 7.00
C SER A 860 7.61 -25.77 5.70
N PRO A 861 6.29 -25.48 5.55
CA PRO A 861 5.19 -25.89 6.44
C PRO A 861 4.86 -27.39 6.30
N HIS A 862 3.96 -27.88 7.17
CA HIS A 862 3.24 -29.14 6.94
C HIS A 862 2.34 -29.04 5.70
N LEU A 863 1.80 -30.17 5.26
CA LEU A 863 0.74 -30.26 4.28
C LEU A 863 -0.62 -30.59 4.91
N ARG A 864 -0.76 -31.66 5.72
CA ARG A 864 -2.05 -32.09 6.30
C ARG A 864 -2.09 -32.15 7.83
N PHE A 865 -1.00 -32.60 8.46
CA PHE A 865 -0.89 -32.78 9.91
C PHE A 865 0.32 -32.03 10.48
N VAL A 866 0.21 -31.43 11.67
CA VAL A 866 1.33 -30.68 12.26
C VAL A 866 2.56 -31.53 12.56
N ARG A 867 2.35 -32.80 12.90
CA ARG A 867 3.39 -33.82 13.12
C ARG A 867 4.21 -34.18 11.89
N GLU A 868 3.79 -33.83 10.66
CA GLU A 868 4.60 -34.00 9.44
C GLU A 868 5.90 -33.18 9.48
N ARG A 869 5.93 -32.09 10.24
CA ARG A 869 7.09 -31.21 10.39
C ARG A 869 8.22 -31.85 11.18
N ILE A 870 7.95 -32.91 11.95
CA ILE A 870 8.92 -33.60 12.79
C ILE A 870 8.83 -35.09 12.45
N GLN A 871 9.75 -35.56 11.62
CA GLN A 871 9.78 -36.97 11.20
C GLN A 871 11.00 -37.68 11.78
N ILE A 872 10.86 -39.00 11.96
CA ILE A 872 11.96 -39.92 12.25
C ILE A 872 11.85 -41.09 11.26
N ASN A 873 12.94 -41.44 10.59
CA ASN A 873 13.01 -42.50 9.56
C ASN A 873 11.87 -42.38 8.52
N ASN A 874 11.75 -41.20 7.90
CA ASN A 874 10.74 -40.84 6.89
C ASN A 874 9.28 -41.01 7.34
N SER A 875 9.03 -41.07 8.66
CA SER A 875 7.70 -41.18 9.26
C SER A 875 7.43 -40.01 10.20
N PRO A 876 6.32 -39.25 10.03
CA PRO A 876 5.86 -38.26 11.02
C PRO A 876 5.73 -38.85 12.42
N LEU A 877 5.92 -38.05 13.47
CA LEU A 877 5.68 -38.50 14.84
C LEU A 877 4.30 -39.15 14.99
N THR A 878 4.23 -40.20 15.81
CA THR A 878 2.95 -40.73 16.29
C THR A 878 2.24 -39.68 17.15
N GLU A 879 0.92 -39.79 17.28
CA GLU A 879 0.12 -38.85 18.07
C GLU A 879 0.59 -38.82 19.53
N ALA A 880 0.85 -39.99 20.12
CA ALA A 880 1.40 -40.12 21.47
C ALA A 880 2.79 -39.47 21.63
N GLN A 881 3.70 -39.64 20.66
CA GLN A 881 5.00 -38.94 20.70
C GLN A 881 4.85 -37.43 20.56
N PHE A 882 3.99 -36.96 19.66
CA PHE A 882 3.76 -35.52 19.49
C PHE A 882 3.19 -34.90 20.78
N THR A 883 2.12 -35.47 21.33
CA THR A 883 1.51 -35.02 22.59
C THR A 883 2.52 -35.04 23.74
N LYS A 884 3.28 -36.13 23.90
CA LYS A 884 4.33 -36.26 24.92
C LYS A 884 5.36 -35.13 24.81
N TYR A 885 6.02 -34.98 23.66
CA TYR A 885 7.10 -33.99 23.51
C TYR A 885 6.57 -32.55 23.45
N PHE A 886 5.29 -32.36 23.12
CA PHE A 886 4.62 -31.07 23.25
C PHE A 886 4.47 -30.69 24.73
N PHE A 887 3.83 -31.53 25.55
CA PHE A 887 3.60 -31.22 26.96
C PHE A 887 4.89 -31.24 27.80
N GLU A 888 5.84 -32.12 27.49
CA GLU A 888 7.18 -32.11 28.12
C GLU A 888 7.88 -30.74 28.00
N ILE A 889 7.71 -30.04 26.87
CA ILE A 889 8.23 -28.69 26.65
C ILE A 889 7.32 -27.61 27.26
N TRP A 890 6.00 -27.81 27.17
CA TRP A 890 5.01 -26.87 27.71
C TRP A 890 5.21 -26.71 29.23
N ASP A 891 5.34 -27.84 29.93
CA ASP A 891 5.46 -27.92 31.38
C ASP A 891 6.80 -27.36 31.85
N LEU A 892 7.92 -27.71 31.20
CA LEU A 892 9.24 -27.13 31.50
C LEU A 892 9.26 -25.59 31.37
N LEU A 893 8.54 -25.04 30.39
CA LEU A 893 8.41 -23.58 30.25
C LEU A 893 7.51 -22.97 31.35
N GLU A 894 6.47 -23.67 31.79
CA GLU A 894 5.66 -23.24 32.94
C GLU A 894 6.40 -23.40 34.28
N GLU A 895 7.31 -24.35 34.41
CA GLU A 895 8.21 -24.51 35.56
C GLU A 895 9.25 -23.39 35.62
N ASP A 896 9.90 -23.04 34.50
CA ASP A 896 10.82 -21.89 34.45
C ASP A 896 10.10 -20.55 34.74
N ALA A 897 8.87 -20.36 34.24
CA ALA A 897 8.05 -19.19 34.58
C ALA A 897 7.75 -19.13 36.10
N ARG A 898 7.19 -20.21 36.67
CA ARG A 898 6.99 -20.35 38.14
C ARG A 898 8.28 -20.08 38.91
N ALA A 899 9.40 -20.63 38.44
CA ALA A 899 10.70 -20.50 39.08
C ALA A 899 11.24 -19.05 39.03
N ARG A 900 10.88 -18.24 38.02
CA ARG A 900 11.27 -16.83 37.91
C ARG A 900 10.25 -15.87 38.54
N GLY A 901 9.15 -16.39 39.11
CA GLY A 901 8.10 -15.59 39.74
C GLY A 901 7.11 -14.98 38.75
N GLU A 902 7.03 -15.53 37.54
CA GLU A 902 6.17 -15.08 36.45
C GLU A 902 4.91 -15.97 36.36
N ASP A 903 3.77 -15.38 35.99
CA ASP A 903 2.54 -16.14 35.70
C ASP A 903 2.76 -17.02 34.45
N PRO A 904 2.69 -18.36 34.53
CA PRO A 904 2.92 -19.26 33.38
C PRO A 904 1.93 -19.14 32.22
N LYS A 905 0.77 -18.53 32.48
CA LYS A 905 -0.27 -18.22 31.49
C LYS A 905 -0.15 -16.79 30.95
N GLY A 906 0.83 -16.02 31.44
CA GLY A 906 1.11 -14.66 31.03
C GLY A 906 1.55 -14.52 29.56
N PRO A 907 1.32 -13.35 28.95
CA PRO A 907 1.72 -13.11 27.56
C PRO A 907 3.24 -13.19 27.41
N ASN A 908 3.69 -13.85 26.33
CA ASN A 908 5.10 -14.10 25.98
C ASN A 908 5.85 -15.12 26.89
N MET A 909 5.16 -15.89 27.74
CA MET A 909 5.78 -16.96 28.53
C MET A 909 6.18 -18.20 27.72
N LYS A 910 5.67 -18.33 26.49
CA LYS A 910 5.99 -19.43 25.58
C LYS A 910 6.36 -18.86 24.20
N PRO A 911 7.28 -19.52 23.46
CA PRO A 911 7.68 -19.06 22.13
C PRO A 911 6.52 -19.14 21.13
N ASN A 912 6.57 -18.33 20.06
CA ASN A 912 5.54 -18.36 19.01
C ASN A 912 5.47 -19.72 18.29
N TYR A 913 4.34 -20.00 17.63
CA TYR A 913 4.02 -21.26 16.94
C TYR A 913 5.21 -21.92 16.21
N PHE A 914 5.92 -21.17 15.35
CA PHE A 914 7.02 -21.74 14.56
C PHE A 914 8.24 -22.06 15.42
N ARG A 915 8.66 -21.12 16.27
CA ARG A 915 9.80 -21.32 17.18
C ARG A 915 9.54 -22.46 18.16
N TYR A 916 8.32 -22.59 18.69
CA TYR A 916 7.92 -23.72 19.54
C TYR A 916 8.18 -25.05 18.84
N LEU A 917 7.72 -25.19 17.58
CA LEU A 917 7.94 -26.39 16.78
C LEU A 917 9.42 -26.62 16.42
N THR A 918 10.22 -25.57 16.22
CA THR A 918 11.68 -25.71 16.03
C THR A 918 12.34 -26.32 17.28
N ILE A 919 12.03 -25.77 18.46
CA ILE A 919 12.55 -26.25 19.74
C ILE A 919 12.08 -27.69 20.01
N MET A 920 10.81 -27.99 19.70
CA MET A 920 10.24 -29.33 19.81
C MET A 920 10.93 -30.36 18.92
N ALA A 921 11.33 -30.00 17.70
CA ALA A 921 12.08 -30.90 16.83
C ALA A 921 13.45 -31.25 17.44
N PHE A 922 14.24 -30.25 17.82
CA PHE A 922 15.56 -30.46 18.43
C PHE A 922 15.47 -31.26 19.75
N HIS A 923 14.52 -30.93 20.62
CA HIS A 923 14.28 -31.67 21.86
C HIS A 923 13.88 -33.13 21.56
N THR A 924 12.93 -33.36 20.65
CA THR A 924 12.51 -34.71 20.24
C THR A 924 13.70 -35.53 19.73
N TYR A 925 14.52 -34.96 18.85
CA TYR A 925 15.69 -35.64 18.27
C TYR A 925 16.76 -35.98 19.32
N LEU A 926 16.97 -35.13 20.33
CA LEU A 926 17.82 -35.46 21.48
C LEU A 926 17.21 -36.55 22.36
N ARG A 927 15.90 -36.53 22.61
CA ARG A 927 15.21 -37.52 23.48
C ARG A 927 15.04 -38.89 22.82
N GLU A 928 14.92 -38.92 21.49
CA GLU A 928 14.85 -40.14 20.69
C GLU A 928 16.22 -40.71 20.32
N ASN A 929 17.31 -39.95 20.53
CA ASN A 929 18.66 -40.27 20.07
C ASN A 929 18.71 -40.46 18.54
N VAL A 930 18.40 -39.38 17.81
CA VAL A 930 18.60 -39.29 16.36
C VAL A 930 20.09 -39.11 16.06
N ASP A 931 20.61 -39.92 15.14
CA ASP A 931 22.02 -39.90 14.73
C ASP A 931 22.31 -38.82 13.69
N ALA A 932 21.33 -38.49 12.84
CA ALA A 932 21.47 -37.55 11.72
C ALA A 932 20.18 -36.73 11.54
N ALA A 933 20.24 -35.41 11.66
CA ALA A 933 19.07 -34.53 11.61
C ALA A 933 19.13 -33.54 10.42
N ILE A 934 18.15 -33.65 9.52
CA ILE A 934 17.97 -32.77 8.36
C ILE A 934 17.02 -31.64 8.75
N ILE A 935 17.48 -30.40 8.67
CA ILE A 935 16.76 -29.21 9.18
C ILE A 935 16.48 -28.23 8.04
N GLU A 936 15.21 -28.04 7.69
CA GLU A 936 14.76 -26.98 6.78
C GLU A 936 14.57 -25.65 7.51
N CYS A 937 15.22 -24.57 7.04
CA CYS A 937 14.94 -23.21 7.48
C CYS A 937 13.50 -22.81 7.11
N GLY A 938 12.78 -22.12 7.99
CA GLY A 938 11.45 -21.60 7.68
C GLY A 938 11.50 -20.41 6.73
N ILE A 939 12.04 -19.28 7.20
CA ILE A 939 12.05 -17.99 6.48
C ILE A 939 13.42 -17.32 6.63
N GLY A 940 14.22 -17.40 5.57
CA GLY A 940 15.52 -16.73 5.47
C GLY A 940 16.68 -17.70 5.67
N GLY A 941 17.49 -17.43 6.70
CA GLY A 941 18.70 -18.16 7.08
C GLY A 941 19.36 -17.48 8.29
N GLU A 942 20.05 -16.34 8.09
CA GLU A 942 20.82 -15.61 9.12
C GLU A 942 20.09 -15.44 10.47
N TYR A 943 18.77 -15.12 10.48
CA TYR A 943 17.96 -14.95 11.69
C TYR A 943 16.80 -15.96 11.81
N ASP A 944 16.83 -17.05 11.04
CA ASP A 944 15.83 -18.13 11.14
C ASP A 944 15.97 -18.86 12.48
N THR A 945 14.87 -19.35 13.06
CA THR A 945 14.91 -20.02 14.38
C THR A 945 15.65 -21.36 14.35
N THR A 946 15.83 -21.97 13.18
CA THR A 946 16.70 -23.14 13.02
C THR A 946 18.19 -22.80 13.08
N ASN A 947 18.59 -21.54 12.86
CA ASN A 947 19.99 -21.11 12.77
C ASN A 947 20.69 -20.94 14.15
N ILE A 948 20.14 -21.59 15.18
CA ILE A 948 20.77 -21.81 16.50
C ILE A 948 21.84 -22.91 16.48
N VAL A 949 21.95 -23.67 15.39
CA VAL A 949 22.93 -24.74 15.18
C VAL A 949 24.35 -24.16 15.15
N VAL A 950 25.31 -24.83 15.80
CA VAL A 950 26.69 -24.35 15.91
C VAL A 950 27.59 -25.02 14.88
N ASN A 951 27.63 -26.35 14.86
CA ASN A 951 28.53 -27.15 14.02
C ASN A 951 27.74 -28.14 13.13
N PRO A 952 27.11 -27.68 12.04
CA PRO A 952 26.50 -28.57 11.06
C PRO A 952 27.57 -29.43 10.35
N VAL A 953 27.16 -30.56 9.80
CA VAL A 953 28.06 -31.48 9.09
C VAL A 953 28.22 -31.06 7.64
N VAL A 954 27.12 -30.68 6.98
CA VAL A 954 27.05 -30.13 5.60
C VAL A 954 25.90 -29.13 5.53
N GLU A 955 26.04 -28.10 4.69
CA GLU A 955 25.03 -27.05 4.50
C GLU A 955 24.57 -26.94 3.03
N GLY A 956 23.31 -26.58 2.81
CA GLY A 956 22.69 -26.58 1.47
C GLY A 956 21.85 -25.33 1.18
N ILE A 957 22.13 -24.66 0.06
CA ILE A 957 21.34 -23.53 -0.46
C ILE A 957 20.61 -23.96 -1.74
N THR A 958 19.30 -24.21 -1.64
CA THR A 958 18.46 -24.57 -2.80
C THR A 958 18.18 -23.37 -3.71
N SER A 959 17.43 -23.57 -4.80
CA SER A 959 17.14 -22.52 -5.79
C SER A 959 16.60 -21.24 -5.15
N LEU A 960 17.26 -20.12 -5.45
CA LEU A 960 16.91 -18.78 -4.99
C LEU A 960 15.89 -18.11 -5.92
N GLY A 961 15.31 -17.01 -5.43
CA GLY A 961 14.25 -16.27 -6.10
C GLY A 961 13.50 -15.39 -5.11
N ILE A 962 12.72 -14.44 -5.63
CA ILE A 962 12.05 -13.42 -4.82
C ILE A 962 10.87 -14.04 -4.06
N ASP A 963 10.97 -14.08 -2.74
CA ASP A 963 9.86 -14.44 -1.84
C ASP A 963 10.08 -13.85 -0.44
N HIS A 964 9.01 -13.71 0.34
CA HIS A 964 9.01 -13.14 1.70
C HIS A 964 9.63 -11.72 1.77
N VAL A 965 9.44 -10.91 0.73
CA VAL A 965 10.09 -9.59 0.54
C VAL A 965 10.01 -8.69 1.78
N ALA A 966 8.83 -8.56 2.38
CA ALA A 966 8.59 -7.76 3.60
C ALA A 966 9.34 -8.24 4.87
N MET A 967 10.16 -9.29 4.76
CA MET A 967 11.10 -9.75 5.79
C MET A 967 12.52 -9.88 5.24
N LEU A 968 12.73 -10.50 4.07
CA LEU A 968 14.06 -10.91 3.59
C LEU A 968 14.76 -9.91 2.65
N GLY A 969 14.14 -8.77 2.35
CA GLY A 969 14.60 -7.84 1.33
C GLY A 969 13.92 -8.08 -0.03
N SER A 970 14.07 -7.10 -0.91
CA SER A 970 13.41 -7.07 -2.23
C SER A 970 14.28 -7.58 -3.37
N THR A 971 15.60 -7.58 -3.18
CA THR A 971 16.56 -7.98 -4.20
C THR A 971 16.95 -9.45 -4.04
N ILE A 972 17.45 -10.09 -5.10
CA ILE A 972 17.90 -11.49 -4.99
C ILE A 972 19.19 -11.59 -4.17
N GLU A 973 19.94 -10.49 -4.08
CA GLU A 973 21.18 -10.30 -3.34
C GLU A 973 20.93 -10.24 -1.82
N GLU A 974 19.93 -9.49 -1.36
CA GLU A 974 19.49 -9.46 0.05
C GLU A 974 19.00 -10.85 0.49
N ILE A 975 18.18 -11.48 -0.36
CA ILE A 975 17.63 -12.82 -0.15
C ILE A 975 18.75 -13.89 -0.14
N ALA A 976 19.77 -13.77 -1.00
CA ALA A 976 20.95 -14.62 -1.02
C ALA A 976 21.81 -14.43 0.23
N TRP A 977 22.07 -13.18 0.65
CA TRP A 977 22.83 -12.86 1.86
C TRP A 977 22.21 -13.49 3.10
N HIS A 978 20.88 -13.41 3.21
CA HIS A 978 20.10 -14.02 4.27
C HIS A 978 20.20 -15.54 4.26
N LYS A 979 20.04 -16.19 3.10
CA LYS A 979 20.02 -17.66 3.00
C LYS A 979 21.42 -18.26 3.18
N ALA A 980 22.46 -17.59 2.69
CA ALA A 980 23.85 -17.87 3.03
C ALA A 980 24.19 -17.68 4.52
N GLY A 981 23.32 -17.02 5.29
CA GLY A 981 23.50 -16.79 6.72
C GLY A 981 23.43 -18.04 7.61
N ILE A 982 23.10 -19.21 7.04
CA ILE A 982 23.36 -20.48 7.71
C ILE A 982 24.87 -20.74 7.83
N MET A 983 25.64 -20.50 6.74
CA MET A 983 27.00 -21.00 6.51
C MET A 983 27.93 -20.83 7.72
N LYS A 984 28.52 -21.94 8.20
CA LYS A 984 29.43 -21.96 9.35
C LYS A 984 30.90 -22.12 8.95
N PRO A 985 31.85 -21.54 9.72
CA PRO A 985 33.27 -21.75 9.51
C PRO A 985 33.66 -23.24 9.52
N GLY A 986 34.40 -23.66 8.50
CA GLY A 986 34.85 -25.05 8.35
C GLY A 986 33.78 -26.07 7.93
N THR A 987 32.52 -25.68 7.71
CA THR A 987 31.48 -26.58 7.22
C THR A 987 31.18 -26.34 5.74
N VAL A 988 31.46 -27.34 4.92
CA VAL A 988 31.28 -27.26 3.46
C VAL A 988 29.81 -27.01 3.08
N ALA A 989 29.62 -26.02 2.20
CA ALA A 989 28.32 -25.63 1.70
C ALA A 989 28.16 -26.03 0.23
N TYR A 990 26.97 -26.49 -0.14
CA TYR A 990 26.57 -26.76 -1.53
C TYR A 990 25.43 -25.84 -1.95
N THR A 991 25.35 -25.50 -3.23
CA THR A 991 24.20 -24.79 -3.79
C THR A 991 23.79 -25.31 -5.16
N ALA A 992 22.49 -25.27 -5.44
CA ALA A 992 21.99 -25.42 -6.80
C ALA A 992 22.41 -24.21 -7.67
N PRO A 993 22.41 -24.30 -9.01
CA PRO A 993 22.78 -23.18 -9.88
C PRO A 993 21.86 -21.97 -9.70
N GLN A 994 22.44 -20.80 -9.38
CA GLN A 994 21.73 -19.54 -9.15
C GLN A 994 22.09 -18.49 -10.24
N PRO A 995 21.32 -17.40 -10.39
CA PRO A 995 21.75 -16.23 -11.16
C PRO A 995 23.08 -15.65 -10.65
N GLU A 996 23.90 -15.08 -11.53
CA GLU A 996 25.28 -14.69 -11.16
C GLU A 996 25.38 -13.63 -10.05
N THR A 997 24.43 -12.71 -9.92
CA THR A 997 24.45 -11.74 -8.81
C THR A 997 24.22 -12.41 -7.45
N ALA A 998 23.30 -13.37 -7.39
CA ALA A 998 23.09 -14.23 -6.23
C ALA A 998 24.31 -15.13 -5.98
N MET A 999 24.91 -15.73 -7.02
CA MET A 999 26.16 -16.50 -6.88
C MET A 999 27.31 -15.64 -6.33
N GLY A 1000 27.44 -14.38 -6.75
CA GLY A 1000 28.43 -13.44 -6.23
C GLY A 1000 28.27 -13.22 -4.73
N VAL A 1001 27.03 -13.04 -4.25
CA VAL A 1001 26.74 -12.96 -2.81
C VAL A 1001 27.04 -14.28 -2.10
N LEU A 1002 26.63 -15.44 -2.63
CA LEU A 1002 26.92 -16.74 -2.00
C LEU A 1002 28.43 -17.00 -1.89
N ARG A 1003 29.21 -16.72 -2.94
CA ARG A 1003 30.69 -16.84 -2.96
C ARG A 1003 31.31 -15.94 -1.89
N LYS A 1004 30.97 -14.65 -1.88
CA LYS A 1004 31.45 -13.68 -0.87
C LYS A 1004 31.09 -14.12 0.55
N ARG A 1005 29.90 -14.68 0.77
CA ARG A 1005 29.44 -15.14 2.09
C ARG A 1005 30.18 -16.39 2.56
N ALA A 1006 30.55 -17.30 1.65
CA ALA A 1006 31.43 -18.42 1.97
C ALA A 1006 32.83 -17.93 2.38
N GLU A 1007 33.38 -16.92 1.70
CA GLU A 1007 34.64 -16.26 2.08
C GLU A 1007 34.55 -15.56 3.46
N GLU A 1008 33.52 -14.73 3.69
CA GLU A 1008 33.23 -14.09 4.99
C GLU A 1008 33.13 -15.11 6.13
N ARG A 1009 32.49 -16.25 5.88
CA ARG A 1009 32.31 -17.34 6.85
C ARG A 1009 33.49 -18.31 6.92
N LYS A 1010 34.52 -18.17 6.07
CA LYS A 1010 35.67 -19.09 5.98
C LYS A 1010 35.25 -20.54 5.71
N THR A 1011 34.47 -20.75 4.65
CA THR A 1011 34.11 -22.07 4.15
C THR A 1011 34.19 -22.16 2.61
N GLN A 1012 34.11 -23.38 2.09
CA GLN A 1012 34.03 -23.67 0.67
C GLN A 1012 32.56 -23.75 0.23
N LEU A 1013 32.24 -23.11 -0.90
CA LEU A 1013 30.96 -23.24 -1.59
C LEU A 1013 31.14 -23.98 -2.91
N HIS A 1014 30.43 -25.10 -3.07
CA HIS A 1014 30.42 -25.89 -4.30
C HIS A 1014 29.06 -25.78 -5.00
N VAL A 1015 29.06 -25.69 -6.33
CA VAL A 1015 27.82 -25.72 -7.13
C VAL A 1015 27.52 -27.17 -7.51
N ALA A 1016 26.34 -27.66 -7.14
CA ALA A 1016 25.86 -28.98 -7.52
C ALA A 1016 25.17 -28.92 -8.89
N GLN A 1017 25.88 -29.31 -9.95
CA GLN A 1017 25.38 -29.36 -11.32
C GLN A 1017 26.20 -30.34 -12.19
N GLY A 1018 25.53 -30.98 -13.14
CA GLY A 1018 26.15 -31.70 -14.26
C GLY A 1018 26.54 -33.15 -13.94
N HIS A 1019 25.87 -33.81 -12.99
CA HIS A 1019 26.23 -35.19 -12.65
C HIS A 1019 25.83 -36.16 -13.80
N PRO A 1020 26.72 -37.02 -14.33
CA PRO A 1020 26.44 -37.84 -15.52
C PRO A 1020 25.24 -38.79 -15.42
N ASP A 1021 24.83 -39.14 -14.20
CA ASP A 1021 23.65 -39.98 -13.92
C ASP A 1021 22.34 -39.21 -13.70
N LEU A 1022 22.40 -37.89 -13.47
CA LEU A 1022 21.22 -37.04 -13.18
C LEU A 1022 20.75 -36.23 -14.41
N VAL A 1023 21.19 -36.63 -15.60
CA VAL A 1023 20.66 -36.14 -16.86
C VAL A 1023 19.18 -36.55 -16.99
N PRO A 1024 18.26 -35.63 -17.37
CA PRO A 1024 16.83 -35.93 -17.47
C PRO A 1024 16.54 -37.19 -18.29
N GLY A 1025 15.74 -38.10 -17.71
CA GLY A 1025 15.36 -39.38 -18.32
C GLY A 1025 16.31 -40.54 -18.08
N LYS A 1026 17.49 -40.34 -17.46
CA LYS A 1026 18.44 -41.43 -17.14
C LYS A 1026 18.14 -42.14 -15.81
N ILE A 1027 17.62 -41.42 -14.82
CA ILE A 1027 17.07 -41.96 -13.57
C ILE A 1027 15.64 -41.42 -13.41
N SER A 1028 14.70 -42.26 -13.00
CA SER A 1028 13.29 -41.88 -12.83
C SER A 1028 13.03 -41.39 -11.40
N LEU A 1029 13.27 -40.10 -11.14
CA LEU A 1029 13.06 -39.48 -9.82
C LEU A 1029 11.63 -39.72 -9.29
N GLY A 1030 11.52 -40.07 -8.00
CA GLY A 1030 10.23 -40.28 -7.32
C GLY A 1030 9.38 -39.02 -7.15
N LEU A 1031 9.97 -37.83 -7.35
CA LEU A 1031 9.26 -36.55 -7.43
C LEU A 1031 9.20 -36.07 -8.89
N SER A 1032 7.99 -35.73 -9.37
CA SER A 1032 7.77 -35.26 -10.73
C SER A 1032 8.14 -33.78 -10.96
N GLY A 1033 8.45 -33.45 -12.21
CA GLY A 1033 8.76 -32.09 -12.70
C GLY A 1033 10.25 -31.83 -12.91
N GLU A 1034 10.64 -31.22 -14.04
CA GLU A 1034 12.05 -31.07 -14.44
C GLU A 1034 12.92 -30.31 -13.41
N PHE A 1035 12.32 -29.39 -12.67
CA PHE A 1035 13.00 -28.64 -11.62
C PHE A 1035 13.49 -29.52 -10.46
N GLN A 1036 12.94 -30.72 -10.28
CA GLN A 1036 13.38 -31.68 -9.26
C GLN A 1036 14.77 -32.23 -9.56
N ASN A 1037 15.23 -32.24 -10.82
CA ASN A 1037 16.60 -32.66 -11.16
C ASN A 1037 17.64 -31.80 -10.41
N LYS A 1038 17.45 -30.47 -10.33
CA LYS A 1038 18.34 -29.58 -9.57
C LYS A 1038 18.28 -29.81 -8.05
N ASN A 1039 17.12 -30.21 -7.53
CA ASN A 1039 16.96 -30.56 -6.12
C ASN A 1039 17.65 -31.91 -5.81
N ALA A 1040 17.59 -32.86 -6.74
CA ALA A 1040 18.28 -34.15 -6.68
C ALA A 1040 19.81 -33.98 -6.78
N GLU A 1041 20.32 -33.17 -7.71
CA GLU A 1041 21.76 -32.86 -7.81
C GLU A 1041 22.32 -32.31 -6.50
N LEU A 1042 21.62 -31.34 -5.90
CA LEU A 1042 22.00 -30.76 -4.62
C LEU A 1042 21.90 -31.77 -3.46
N ALA A 1043 20.84 -32.58 -3.42
CA ALA A 1043 20.68 -33.63 -2.40
C ALA A 1043 21.79 -34.68 -2.47
N VAL A 1044 22.15 -35.13 -3.68
CA VAL A 1044 23.25 -36.08 -3.92
C VAL A 1044 24.59 -35.49 -3.47
N ALA A 1045 24.90 -34.24 -3.86
CA ALA A 1045 26.15 -33.60 -3.45
C ALA A 1045 26.29 -33.50 -1.92
N ILE A 1046 25.19 -33.15 -1.24
CA ILE A 1046 25.11 -33.08 0.22
C ILE A 1046 25.26 -34.47 0.86
N CYS A 1047 24.53 -35.48 0.36
CA CYS A 1047 24.61 -36.86 0.87
C CYS A 1047 26.01 -37.47 0.72
N SER A 1048 26.67 -37.29 -0.43
CA SER A 1048 28.05 -37.76 -0.64
C SER A 1048 29.01 -37.15 0.37
N SER A 1049 28.92 -35.83 0.57
CA SER A 1049 29.78 -35.09 1.51
C SER A 1049 29.51 -35.50 2.97
N PHE A 1050 28.23 -35.67 3.33
CA PHE A 1050 27.79 -36.05 4.66
C PHE A 1050 28.23 -37.46 5.06
N LEU A 1051 27.95 -38.46 4.20
CA LEU A 1051 28.33 -39.86 4.45
C LEU A 1051 29.86 -40.00 4.49
N LYS A 1052 30.60 -39.31 3.62
CA LYS A 1052 32.06 -39.30 3.63
C LYS A 1052 32.64 -38.67 4.91
N LYS A 1053 32.04 -37.59 5.43
CA LYS A 1053 32.42 -36.95 6.71
C LYS A 1053 32.07 -37.82 7.94
N LEU A 1054 31.09 -38.72 7.82
CA LEU A 1054 30.79 -39.77 8.79
C LEU A 1054 31.68 -41.03 8.65
N GLY A 1055 32.54 -41.11 7.64
CA GLY A 1055 33.49 -42.21 7.43
C GLY A 1055 33.00 -43.35 6.52
N PHE A 1056 31.92 -43.18 5.76
CA PHE A 1056 31.50 -44.17 4.77
C PHE A 1056 32.43 -44.12 3.55
N LEU A 1057 33.34 -45.10 3.46
CA LEU A 1057 34.41 -45.13 2.44
C LEU A 1057 33.90 -45.46 1.02
N ASP A 1058 32.80 -46.22 0.91
CA ASP A 1058 32.22 -46.66 -0.37
C ASP A 1058 31.43 -45.56 -1.11
N VAL A 1059 31.47 -44.31 -0.61
CA VAL A 1059 30.72 -43.18 -1.16
C VAL A 1059 31.69 -42.22 -1.88
N PRO A 1060 31.63 -42.13 -3.22
CA PRO A 1060 32.54 -41.27 -3.97
C PRO A 1060 32.28 -39.78 -3.68
N SER A 1061 33.28 -38.93 -3.94
CA SER A 1061 33.05 -37.49 -3.87
C SER A 1061 32.19 -37.06 -5.06
N TYR A 1062 31.26 -36.13 -4.84
CA TYR A 1062 30.45 -35.56 -5.91
C TYR A 1062 31.30 -34.89 -7.02
N THR A 1063 32.47 -34.38 -6.64
CA THR A 1063 33.48 -33.82 -7.55
C THR A 1063 34.03 -34.80 -8.58
N ASP A 1064 33.96 -36.10 -8.30
CA ASP A 1064 34.70 -37.12 -9.04
C ASP A 1064 33.88 -37.65 -10.24
N GLN A 1065 32.60 -37.24 -10.34
CA GLN A 1065 31.63 -37.56 -11.41
C GLN A 1065 31.47 -39.06 -11.76
N THR A 1066 31.87 -39.93 -10.84
CA THR A 1066 31.67 -41.39 -10.92
C THR A 1066 30.19 -41.76 -10.92
N PRO A 1067 29.78 -42.92 -11.49
CA PRO A 1067 28.42 -43.41 -11.39
C PRO A 1067 27.89 -43.44 -9.95
N LEU A 1068 26.60 -43.13 -9.77
CA LEU A 1068 25.99 -43.10 -8.45
C LEU A 1068 25.88 -44.52 -7.86
N PRO A 1069 26.15 -44.71 -6.55
CA PRO A 1069 25.87 -45.97 -5.88
C PRO A 1069 24.39 -46.36 -6.00
N GLU A 1070 24.08 -47.65 -6.11
CA GLU A 1070 22.68 -48.14 -6.23
C GLU A 1070 21.78 -47.66 -5.08
N LYS A 1071 22.35 -47.46 -3.88
CA LYS A 1071 21.65 -46.85 -2.73
C LYS A 1071 21.23 -45.40 -2.99
N PHE A 1072 22.02 -44.62 -3.72
CA PHE A 1072 21.63 -43.25 -4.10
C PHE A 1072 20.49 -43.31 -5.12
N LYS A 1073 20.58 -44.19 -6.13
CA LYS A 1073 19.51 -44.38 -7.13
C LYS A 1073 18.19 -44.79 -6.47
N ALA A 1074 18.21 -45.83 -5.62
CA ALA A 1074 17.03 -46.28 -4.88
C ALA A 1074 16.42 -45.19 -3.98
N GLY A 1075 17.24 -44.32 -3.38
CA GLY A 1075 16.75 -43.15 -2.63
C GLY A 1075 16.14 -42.06 -3.51
N LEU A 1076 16.68 -41.83 -4.70
CA LEU A 1076 16.16 -40.87 -5.67
C LEU A 1076 14.86 -41.34 -6.34
N GLU A 1077 14.70 -42.63 -6.57
CA GLU A 1077 13.52 -43.26 -7.16
C GLU A 1077 12.42 -43.51 -6.11
N GLY A 1078 12.79 -43.89 -4.89
CA GLY A 1078 11.86 -44.26 -3.82
C GLY A 1078 11.31 -43.11 -2.97
N VAL A 1079 11.81 -41.87 -3.15
CA VAL A 1079 11.34 -40.68 -2.42
C VAL A 1079 9.86 -40.39 -2.68
N LYS A 1080 9.15 -39.88 -1.66
CA LYS A 1080 7.76 -39.41 -1.77
C LYS A 1080 7.60 -38.12 -0.97
N LEU A 1081 6.89 -37.15 -1.53
CA LEU A 1081 6.54 -35.89 -0.88
C LEU A 1081 5.20 -35.40 -1.44
N GLY A 1082 4.20 -35.22 -0.57
CA GLY A 1082 2.85 -34.80 -1.00
C GLY A 1082 2.81 -33.37 -1.52
N GLY A 1083 1.82 -33.08 -2.36
CA GLY A 1083 1.51 -31.72 -2.85
C GLY A 1083 2.62 -31.06 -3.67
N ARG A 1084 3.47 -31.87 -4.33
CA ARG A 1084 4.58 -31.42 -5.18
C ARG A 1084 4.59 -32.16 -6.51
N CYS A 1085 3.88 -31.59 -7.48
CA CYS A 1085 3.60 -32.21 -8.77
C CYS A 1085 3.09 -33.66 -8.62
N GLU A 1086 2.23 -33.87 -7.61
CA GLU A 1086 1.71 -35.19 -7.24
C GLU A 1086 0.54 -35.57 -8.15
N ILE A 1087 0.54 -36.81 -8.65
CA ILE A 1087 -0.54 -37.36 -9.48
C ILE A 1087 -1.24 -38.47 -8.71
N ARG A 1088 -2.55 -38.33 -8.48
CA ARG A 1088 -3.41 -39.39 -7.91
C ARG A 1088 -4.49 -39.80 -8.91
N LYS A 1089 -4.74 -41.10 -9.01
CA LYS A 1089 -5.81 -41.67 -9.83
C LYS A 1089 -7.00 -42.06 -8.95
N GLU A 1090 -8.19 -41.71 -9.41
CA GLU A 1090 -9.48 -42.09 -8.84
C GLU A 1090 -10.36 -42.63 -9.99
N LYS A 1091 -11.47 -43.32 -9.68
CA LYS A 1091 -12.32 -43.90 -10.73
C LYS A 1091 -12.90 -42.80 -11.63
N GLY A 1092 -12.47 -42.76 -12.89
CA GLY A 1092 -12.85 -41.74 -13.87
C GLY A 1092 -12.09 -40.39 -13.76
N LEU A 1093 -11.13 -40.26 -12.84
CA LEU A 1093 -10.48 -38.99 -12.48
C LEU A 1093 -8.96 -39.11 -12.31
N VAL A 1094 -8.23 -38.07 -12.71
CA VAL A 1094 -6.80 -37.90 -12.40
C VAL A 1094 -6.58 -36.53 -11.77
N TRP A 1095 -6.18 -36.53 -10.51
CA TRP A 1095 -5.85 -35.34 -9.73
C TRP A 1095 -4.36 -35.02 -9.90
N HIS A 1096 -4.07 -33.78 -10.24
CA HIS A 1096 -2.73 -33.22 -10.39
C HIS A 1096 -2.59 -32.11 -9.35
N ILE A 1097 -1.61 -32.24 -8.46
CA ILE A 1097 -1.67 -31.59 -7.15
C ILE A 1097 -0.33 -30.90 -6.85
N ASP A 1098 -0.32 -29.57 -6.82
CA ASP A 1098 0.89 -28.80 -6.45
C ASP A 1098 0.60 -27.58 -5.56
N GLY A 1099 1.31 -27.48 -4.44
CA GLY A 1099 1.28 -26.36 -3.50
C GLY A 1099 2.02 -25.09 -3.93
N GLY A 1100 2.02 -24.80 -5.24
CA GLY A 1100 2.48 -23.54 -5.82
C GLY A 1100 1.65 -22.37 -5.28
N HIS A 1101 2.32 -21.26 -4.94
CA HIS A 1101 1.70 -20.11 -4.28
C HIS A 1101 2.48 -18.79 -4.45
N THR A 1102 3.43 -18.78 -5.38
CA THR A 1102 4.17 -17.60 -5.88
C THR A 1102 4.08 -17.61 -7.40
N ALA A 1103 4.30 -16.48 -8.08
CA ALA A 1103 4.14 -16.42 -9.54
C ALA A 1103 4.95 -17.53 -10.24
N ASP A 1104 6.23 -17.63 -9.91
CA ASP A 1104 7.17 -18.60 -10.46
C ASP A 1104 6.79 -20.07 -10.15
N SER A 1105 6.19 -20.35 -8.98
CA SER A 1105 5.78 -21.72 -8.63
C SER A 1105 4.44 -22.11 -9.26
N ILE A 1106 3.56 -21.13 -9.49
CA ILE A 1106 2.34 -21.31 -10.27
C ILE A 1106 2.64 -21.47 -11.76
N GLU A 1107 3.63 -20.74 -12.29
CA GLU A 1107 4.15 -20.94 -13.65
C GLU A 1107 4.73 -22.34 -13.82
N VAL A 1108 5.56 -22.81 -12.89
CA VAL A 1108 6.10 -24.18 -12.88
C VAL A 1108 4.99 -25.23 -12.83
N ALA A 1109 3.97 -25.05 -11.98
CA ALA A 1109 2.84 -25.97 -11.89
C ALA A 1109 1.99 -26.01 -13.17
N GLY A 1110 1.73 -24.85 -13.79
CA GLY A 1110 1.02 -24.74 -15.07
C GLY A 1110 1.81 -25.37 -16.23
N ASN A 1111 3.11 -25.09 -16.32
CA ASN A 1111 4.00 -25.67 -17.32
C ASN A 1111 4.06 -27.20 -17.18
N TRP A 1112 4.24 -27.72 -15.97
CA TRP A 1112 4.19 -29.16 -15.67
C TRP A 1112 2.85 -29.80 -16.07
N PHE A 1113 1.71 -29.19 -15.72
CA PHE A 1113 0.40 -29.72 -16.09
C PHE A 1113 0.20 -29.73 -17.61
N SER A 1114 0.71 -28.72 -18.33
CA SER A 1114 0.60 -28.61 -19.79
C SER A 1114 1.57 -29.51 -20.58
N SER A 1115 2.64 -30.01 -19.96
CA SER A 1115 3.59 -30.94 -20.62
C SER A 1115 3.11 -32.39 -20.63
N LEU A 1116 2.02 -32.70 -19.90
CA LEU A 1116 1.40 -34.02 -19.87
C LEU A 1116 0.70 -34.32 -21.22
N PRO A 1117 0.99 -35.44 -21.92
CA PRO A 1117 0.51 -35.68 -23.28
C PRO A 1117 -1.01 -35.74 -23.50
N TYR A 1118 -1.80 -35.76 -22.42
CA TYR A 1118 -3.25 -35.89 -22.41
C TYR A 1118 -3.99 -34.59 -21.99
N THR A 1119 -3.29 -33.54 -21.56
CA THR A 1119 -3.89 -32.25 -21.18
C THR A 1119 -3.90 -31.21 -22.32
N GLN A 1120 -3.19 -31.50 -23.41
CA GLN A 1120 -3.04 -30.62 -24.58
C GLN A 1120 -4.22 -30.75 -25.55
N THR A 1121 -4.75 -29.62 -26.02
CA THR A 1121 -5.86 -29.63 -26.98
C THR A 1121 -5.36 -29.95 -28.39
N ARG A 1122 -5.75 -31.09 -28.99
CA ARG A 1122 -5.49 -31.38 -30.41
C ARG A 1122 -6.53 -30.69 -31.31
N PRO A 1123 -6.18 -30.18 -32.52
CA PRO A 1123 -7.12 -29.45 -33.38
C PRO A 1123 -8.19 -30.30 -34.09
N THR A 1124 -8.14 -31.63 -33.97
CA THR A 1124 -8.96 -32.58 -34.74
C THR A 1124 -9.71 -33.53 -33.82
N GLU A 1125 -10.99 -33.73 -34.13
CA GLU A 1125 -12.00 -34.60 -33.48
C GLU A 1125 -12.89 -33.95 -32.40
N GLY A 1126 -14.18 -34.27 -32.48
CA GLY A 1126 -15.28 -33.41 -32.00
C GLY A 1126 -15.99 -33.86 -30.73
N LYS A 1127 -15.30 -33.86 -29.58
CA LYS A 1127 -15.86 -33.63 -28.23
C LYS A 1127 -14.70 -33.24 -27.31
N ARG A 1128 -14.80 -32.11 -26.59
CA ARG A 1128 -13.68 -31.64 -25.74
C ARG A 1128 -13.72 -32.33 -24.38
N LYS A 1129 -12.70 -33.15 -24.09
CA LYS A 1129 -12.58 -33.86 -22.80
C LYS A 1129 -12.57 -32.87 -21.62
N PRO A 1130 -13.33 -33.11 -20.53
CA PRO A 1130 -13.35 -32.22 -19.39
C PRO A 1130 -11.97 -32.09 -18.74
N CYS A 1131 -11.60 -30.84 -18.44
CA CYS A 1131 -10.37 -30.49 -17.76
C CYS A 1131 -10.72 -29.42 -16.71
N ILE A 1132 -10.39 -29.67 -15.45
CA ILE A 1132 -10.91 -28.90 -14.30
C ILE A 1132 -9.76 -28.22 -13.56
N LEU A 1133 -9.93 -26.95 -13.19
CA LEU A 1133 -9.09 -26.26 -12.21
C LEU A 1133 -9.78 -26.22 -10.85
N ILE A 1134 -9.04 -26.48 -9.77
CA ILE A 1134 -9.40 -26.07 -8.40
C ILE A 1134 -8.33 -25.11 -7.90
N PHE A 1135 -8.71 -23.89 -7.53
CA PHE A 1135 -7.73 -22.85 -7.19
C PHE A 1135 -8.14 -21.97 -6.00
N ASN A 1136 -7.19 -21.69 -5.10
CA ASN A 1136 -7.39 -20.75 -4.00
C ASN A 1136 -6.06 -20.15 -3.48
N GLN A 1137 -6.06 -18.84 -3.22
CA GLN A 1137 -5.02 -18.14 -2.47
C GLN A 1137 -5.64 -16.98 -1.66
N GLN A 1138 -5.57 -17.03 -0.33
CA GLN A 1138 -6.18 -16.04 0.58
C GLN A 1138 -5.18 -15.02 1.19
N THR A 1139 -3.87 -15.21 1.01
CA THR A 1139 -2.82 -14.45 1.75
C THR A 1139 -1.86 -13.64 0.86
N ARG A 1140 -1.98 -13.80 -0.47
CA ARG A 1140 -1.17 -13.17 -1.52
C ARG A 1140 -2.11 -12.74 -2.65
N ASP A 1141 -1.63 -11.94 -3.61
CA ASP A 1141 -2.40 -11.48 -4.77
C ASP A 1141 -2.87 -12.67 -5.63
N SER A 1142 -4.14 -13.07 -5.46
CA SER A 1142 -4.73 -14.21 -6.14
C SER A 1142 -5.02 -13.92 -7.62
N THR A 1143 -5.32 -12.67 -7.96
CA THR A 1143 -5.55 -12.20 -9.33
C THR A 1143 -4.26 -12.29 -10.16
N ALA A 1144 -3.12 -11.86 -9.62
CA ALA A 1144 -1.84 -11.98 -10.28
C ALA A 1144 -1.44 -13.45 -10.50
N LEU A 1145 -1.63 -14.32 -9.50
CA LEU A 1145 -1.34 -15.75 -9.64
C LEU A 1145 -2.24 -16.43 -10.69
N ALA A 1146 -3.54 -16.12 -10.71
CA ALA A 1146 -4.46 -16.63 -11.73
C ALA A 1146 -4.05 -16.22 -13.16
N ASN A 1147 -3.63 -14.96 -13.34
CA ASN A 1147 -3.09 -14.47 -14.60
C ASN A 1147 -1.81 -15.21 -15.03
N THR A 1148 -0.91 -15.52 -14.09
CA THR A 1148 0.31 -16.29 -14.37
C THR A 1148 0.00 -17.74 -14.75
N LEU A 1149 -0.92 -18.40 -14.04
CA LEU A 1149 -1.36 -19.77 -14.35
C LEU A 1149 -1.94 -19.85 -15.76
N HIS A 1150 -2.84 -18.91 -16.11
CA HIS A 1150 -3.45 -18.86 -17.43
C HIS A 1150 -2.42 -18.69 -18.55
N LYS A 1151 -1.40 -17.85 -18.36
CA LYS A 1151 -0.32 -17.65 -19.35
C LYS A 1151 0.50 -18.92 -19.58
N ALA A 1152 0.92 -19.61 -18.51
CA ALA A 1152 1.66 -20.86 -18.58
C ALA A 1152 0.88 -21.93 -19.37
N LEU A 1153 -0.41 -22.11 -19.04
CA LEU A 1153 -1.28 -23.08 -19.70
C LEU A 1153 -1.56 -22.74 -21.17
N THR A 1154 -1.74 -21.45 -21.48
CA THR A 1154 -1.91 -20.97 -22.87
C THR A 1154 -0.69 -21.30 -23.72
N ALA A 1155 0.52 -21.12 -23.19
CA ALA A 1155 1.76 -21.46 -23.91
C ALA A 1155 1.88 -22.97 -24.22
N GLY A 1156 1.30 -23.83 -23.38
CA GLY A 1156 1.24 -25.28 -23.58
C GLY A 1156 -0.03 -25.81 -24.29
N ASN A 1157 -0.84 -24.95 -24.92
CA ASN A 1157 -2.12 -25.32 -25.56
C ASN A 1157 -3.12 -26.08 -24.67
N CYS A 1158 -3.04 -25.85 -23.35
CA CYS A 1158 -3.93 -26.43 -22.35
C CYS A 1158 -4.98 -25.40 -21.91
N VAL A 1159 -6.26 -25.80 -21.86
CA VAL A 1159 -7.37 -24.91 -21.48
C VAL A 1159 -8.39 -25.72 -20.68
N PHE A 1160 -8.77 -25.22 -19.50
CA PHE A 1160 -9.80 -25.83 -18.67
C PHE A 1160 -11.19 -25.66 -19.27
N THR A 1161 -12.02 -26.70 -19.17
CA THR A 1161 -13.46 -26.63 -19.42
C THR A 1161 -14.19 -26.09 -18.19
N HIS A 1162 -13.71 -26.38 -16.98
CA HIS A 1162 -14.31 -25.91 -15.71
C HIS A 1162 -13.24 -25.30 -14.78
N ALA A 1163 -13.57 -24.26 -14.01
CA ALA A 1163 -12.71 -23.69 -12.98
C ALA A 1163 -13.48 -23.42 -11.69
N ILE A 1164 -13.06 -24.07 -10.60
CA ILE A 1164 -13.72 -24.06 -9.30
C ILE A 1164 -12.85 -23.27 -8.30
N PHE A 1165 -13.43 -22.23 -7.71
CA PHE A 1165 -12.77 -21.39 -6.72
C PHE A 1165 -13.39 -21.58 -5.33
N CYS A 1166 -12.63 -22.18 -4.41
CA CYS A 1166 -13.09 -22.51 -3.06
C CYS A 1166 -12.26 -21.79 -1.97
N THR A 1167 -12.68 -21.89 -0.71
CA THR A 1167 -11.89 -21.39 0.43
C THR A 1167 -10.86 -22.43 0.89
N ASN A 1168 -10.21 -22.18 2.04
CA ASN A 1168 -9.39 -23.18 2.73
C ASN A 1168 -10.17 -23.98 3.80
N VAL A 1169 -11.48 -23.75 3.95
CA VAL A 1169 -12.35 -24.53 4.84
C VAL A 1169 -12.42 -25.96 4.30
N THR A 1170 -12.05 -26.94 5.13
CA THR A 1170 -11.86 -28.33 4.69
C THR A 1170 -13.19 -29.01 4.40
N PHE A 1171 -14.06 -29.08 5.40
CA PHE A 1171 -15.32 -29.81 5.41
C PHE A 1171 -16.52 -28.88 5.55
N LYS A 1172 -17.65 -29.27 4.98
CA LYS A 1172 -18.91 -28.53 4.96
C LYS A 1172 -19.52 -28.34 6.35
N GLU A 1173 -19.50 -29.40 7.16
CA GLU A 1173 -20.10 -29.40 8.51
C GLU A 1173 -19.06 -29.20 9.62
N ALA A 1174 -17.90 -29.86 9.51
CA ALA A 1174 -16.83 -29.77 10.52
C ALA A 1174 -15.90 -28.56 10.35
N GLY A 1175 -16.00 -27.81 9.25
CA GLY A 1175 -15.22 -26.60 9.00
C GLY A 1175 -13.73 -26.87 8.70
N TYR A 1176 -12.84 -26.15 9.38
CA TYR A 1176 -11.39 -26.33 9.24
C TYR A 1176 -10.89 -27.54 10.03
N ARG A 1177 -10.01 -28.35 9.44
CA ARG A 1177 -9.17 -29.27 10.23
C ARG A 1177 -8.31 -28.48 11.23
N PRO A 1178 -8.24 -28.86 12.53
CA PRO A 1178 -7.42 -28.16 13.53
C PRO A 1178 -5.95 -27.94 13.14
N ASP A 1179 -5.28 -28.89 12.49
CA ASP A 1179 -3.91 -28.75 11.99
C ASP A 1179 -3.73 -27.63 10.94
N LEU A 1180 -4.79 -27.36 10.16
CA LEU A 1180 -4.76 -26.47 8.99
C LEU A 1180 -5.35 -25.07 9.26
N VAL A 1181 -5.83 -24.84 10.48
CA VAL A 1181 -6.32 -23.52 10.93
C VAL A 1181 -5.22 -22.49 10.77
N SER A 1182 -5.51 -21.43 10.01
CA SER A 1182 -4.61 -20.29 9.82
C SER A 1182 -5.30 -19.03 10.32
N ILE A 1183 -4.97 -18.57 11.52
CA ILE A 1183 -5.56 -17.35 12.14
C ILE A 1183 -4.97 -16.07 11.50
N ASN A 1184 -4.46 -16.18 10.27
CA ASN A 1184 -3.64 -15.20 9.55
C ASN A 1184 -4.35 -14.62 8.30
N THR A 1185 -5.67 -14.82 8.21
CA THR A 1185 -6.58 -14.32 7.18
C THR A 1185 -7.74 -13.56 7.83
N ASP A 1186 -8.40 -12.67 7.10
CA ASP A 1186 -9.62 -12.01 7.59
C ASP A 1186 -10.81 -12.98 7.53
N ALA A 1187 -11.37 -13.33 8.69
CA ALA A 1187 -12.50 -14.25 8.76
C ALA A 1187 -13.72 -13.74 7.96
N SER A 1188 -13.92 -12.43 7.90
CA SER A 1188 -15.06 -11.83 7.20
C SER A 1188 -14.88 -11.80 5.68
N ASP A 1189 -13.66 -11.97 5.15
CA ASP A 1189 -13.45 -12.21 3.71
C ASP A 1189 -13.71 -13.67 3.35
N VAL A 1190 -13.34 -14.60 4.23
CA VAL A 1190 -13.63 -16.04 4.07
C VAL A 1190 -15.13 -16.30 4.12
N GLU A 1191 -15.86 -15.75 5.09
CA GLU A 1191 -17.33 -15.87 5.19
C GLU A 1191 -18.07 -15.33 3.96
N LYS A 1192 -17.54 -14.27 3.32
CA LYS A 1192 -18.13 -13.65 2.12
C LYS A 1192 -17.68 -14.28 0.80
N LEU A 1193 -16.77 -15.26 0.84
CA LEU A 1193 -16.11 -15.84 -0.33
C LEU A 1193 -15.50 -14.75 -1.24
N SER A 1194 -15.03 -13.63 -0.68
CA SER A 1194 -14.74 -12.40 -1.44
C SER A 1194 -13.61 -12.62 -2.47
N VAL A 1195 -12.58 -13.34 -2.05
CA VAL A 1195 -11.43 -13.75 -2.86
C VAL A 1195 -11.85 -14.71 -3.99
N GLN A 1196 -12.73 -15.66 -3.70
CA GLN A 1196 -13.21 -16.68 -4.65
C GLN A 1196 -14.11 -16.04 -5.72
N ASN A 1197 -15.03 -15.16 -5.30
CA ASN A 1197 -15.88 -14.39 -6.19
C ASN A 1197 -15.07 -13.44 -7.10
N ASN A 1198 -13.96 -12.87 -6.62
CA ASN A 1198 -13.04 -12.10 -7.45
C ASN A 1198 -12.27 -12.99 -8.43
N LEU A 1199 -11.74 -14.12 -7.98
CA LEU A 1199 -11.06 -15.10 -8.82
C LEU A 1199 -11.95 -15.62 -9.96
N ALA A 1200 -13.23 -15.90 -9.67
CA ALA A 1200 -14.20 -16.32 -10.67
C ALA A 1200 -14.40 -15.27 -11.78
N LYS A 1201 -14.61 -13.99 -11.39
CA LYS A 1201 -14.72 -12.86 -12.34
C LYS A 1201 -13.46 -12.72 -13.21
N VAL A 1202 -12.28 -12.84 -12.59
CA VAL A 1202 -10.99 -12.77 -13.29
C VAL A 1202 -10.84 -13.92 -14.28
N TRP A 1203 -11.10 -15.17 -13.87
CA TRP A 1203 -10.89 -16.33 -14.74
C TRP A 1203 -11.85 -16.34 -15.93
N HIS A 1204 -13.12 -15.97 -15.71
CA HIS A 1204 -14.08 -15.84 -16.80
C HIS A 1204 -13.70 -14.74 -17.82
N SER A 1205 -13.00 -13.68 -17.37
CA SER A 1205 -12.45 -12.65 -18.27
C SER A 1205 -11.19 -13.08 -19.05
N LEU A 1206 -10.51 -14.14 -18.59
CA LEU A 1206 -9.33 -14.72 -19.26
C LEU A 1206 -9.73 -15.82 -20.25
N SER A 1207 -10.71 -16.66 -19.89
CA SER A 1207 -11.28 -17.71 -20.75
C SER A 1207 -12.80 -17.71 -20.66
N SER A 1208 -13.46 -17.10 -21.64
CA SER A 1208 -14.92 -17.11 -21.78
C SER A 1208 -15.51 -18.49 -22.04
N ASN A 1209 -14.68 -19.45 -22.44
CA ASN A 1209 -15.06 -20.81 -22.84
C ASN A 1209 -14.80 -21.82 -21.70
N THR A 1210 -14.58 -21.33 -20.48
CA THR A 1210 -14.46 -22.10 -19.25
C THR A 1210 -15.68 -21.80 -18.38
N GLU A 1211 -16.40 -22.84 -17.95
CA GLU A 1211 -17.45 -22.72 -16.94
C GLU A 1211 -16.81 -22.47 -15.57
N VAL A 1212 -17.39 -21.57 -14.76
CA VAL A 1212 -16.75 -21.06 -13.54
C VAL A 1212 -17.68 -21.17 -12.36
N GLU A 1213 -17.22 -21.84 -11.31
CA GLU A 1213 -17.97 -22.09 -10.08
C GLU A 1213 -17.24 -21.56 -8.84
N VAL A 1214 -18.03 -21.19 -7.83
CA VAL A 1214 -17.54 -20.82 -6.49
C VAL A 1214 -18.15 -21.78 -5.47
N LYS A 1215 -17.34 -22.25 -4.52
CA LYS A 1215 -17.74 -23.21 -3.47
C LYS A 1215 -17.31 -22.70 -2.10
N ALA A 1216 -18.06 -23.02 -1.04
CA ALA A 1216 -17.72 -22.56 0.30
C ALA A 1216 -16.55 -23.36 0.88
N THR A 1217 -16.47 -24.66 0.61
CA THR A 1217 -15.43 -25.56 1.15
C THR A 1217 -14.66 -26.31 0.06
N ILE A 1218 -13.56 -26.95 0.46
CA ILE A 1218 -12.77 -27.82 -0.41
C ILE A 1218 -13.55 -29.12 -0.72
N GLU A 1219 -14.30 -29.64 0.25
CA GLU A 1219 -15.22 -30.77 0.09
C GLU A 1219 -16.21 -30.54 -1.06
N GLU A 1220 -16.92 -29.41 -1.07
CA GLU A 1220 -17.86 -29.07 -2.14
C GLU A 1220 -17.18 -28.94 -3.52
N ALA A 1221 -15.91 -28.51 -3.57
CA ALA A 1221 -15.14 -28.45 -4.81
C ALA A 1221 -14.73 -29.85 -5.33
N VAL A 1222 -14.41 -30.78 -4.43
CA VAL A 1222 -14.13 -32.19 -4.77
C VAL A 1222 -15.40 -32.91 -5.22
N GLU A 1223 -16.52 -32.72 -4.53
CA GLU A 1223 -17.84 -33.22 -4.95
C GLU A 1223 -18.21 -32.74 -6.35
N THR A 1224 -18.00 -31.45 -6.62
CA THR A 1224 -18.29 -30.85 -7.93
C THR A 1224 -17.45 -31.47 -9.05
N ALA A 1225 -16.13 -31.65 -8.84
CA ALA A 1225 -15.26 -32.31 -9.81
C ALA A 1225 -15.62 -33.80 -10.02
N ARG A 1226 -16.08 -34.50 -8.97
CA ARG A 1226 -16.59 -35.87 -9.05
C ARG A 1226 -17.90 -35.96 -9.85
N ASN A 1227 -18.83 -35.02 -9.65
CA ASN A 1227 -20.09 -34.97 -10.37
C ASN A 1227 -19.90 -34.70 -11.87
N ILE A 1228 -18.99 -33.77 -12.23
CA ILE A 1228 -18.61 -33.50 -13.63
C ILE A 1228 -18.03 -34.76 -14.30
N ALA A 1229 -17.19 -35.51 -13.60
CA ALA A 1229 -16.64 -36.76 -14.12
C ALA A 1229 -17.69 -37.87 -14.25
N ALA A 1230 -18.62 -37.99 -13.29
CA ALA A 1230 -19.72 -38.95 -13.36
C ALA A 1230 -20.60 -38.71 -14.60
N ALA A 1231 -21.08 -37.48 -14.79
CA ALA A 1231 -21.93 -37.12 -15.94
C ALA A 1231 -21.24 -37.37 -17.29
N HIS A 1232 -19.93 -37.07 -17.41
CA HIS A 1232 -19.18 -37.35 -18.64
C HIS A 1232 -19.06 -38.86 -18.95
N ASN A 1233 -18.87 -39.68 -17.91
CA ASN A 1233 -18.75 -41.13 -18.05
C ASN A 1233 -20.10 -41.83 -18.35
N GLU A 1234 -21.23 -41.21 -17.97
CA GLU A 1234 -22.58 -41.70 -18.35
C GLU A 1234 -22.92 -41.39 -19.81
N GLU A 1235 -22.51 -40.22 -20.34
CA GLU A 1235 -22.70 -39.89 -21.76
C GLU A 1235 -21.86 -40.74 -22.73
N ASP A 1236 -20.61 -41.07 -22.37
CA ASP A 1236 -19.61 -41.63 -23.30
C ASP A 1236 -19.30 -43.11 -23.04
N SER A 1237 -20.38 -43.89 -22.89
CA SER A 1237 -20.43 -45.35 -22.61
C SER A 1237 -19.69 -46.27 -23.61
N SER A 1238 -18.95 -45.71 -24.57
CA SER A 1238 -18.17 -46.41 -25.58
C SER A 1238 -16.65 -46.42 -25.34
N SER A 1239 -16.15 -45.70 -24.32
CA SER A 1239 -14.70 -45.47 -24.13
C SER A 1239 -14.14 -46.05 -22.82
N GLU A 1240 -13.64 -47.29 -22.87
CA GLU A 1240 -12.86 -47.85 -21.76
C GLU A 1240 -11.57 -47.05 -21.51
N GLY A 1241 -11.51 -46.33 -20.38
CA GLY A 1241 -10.27 -45.77 -19.82
C GLY A 1241 -10.01 -44.28 -20.01
N VAL A 1242 -10.94 -43.50 -20.57
CA VAL A 1242 -10.82 -42.02 -20.55
C VAL A 1242 -11.09 -41.51 -19.13
N SER A 1243 -10.28 -40.57 -18.65
CA SER A 1243 -10.42 -39.99 -17.30
C SER A 1243 -10.28 -38.47 -17.32
N VAL A 1244 -11.10 -37.80 -16.52
CA VAL A 1244 -11.15 -36.35 -16.38
C VAL A 1244 -9.91 -35.87 -15.63
N SER A 1245 -9.25 -34.83 -16.14
CA SER A 1245 -8.02 -34.29 -15.54
C SER A 1245 -8.32 -33.05 -14.70
N VAL A 1246 -7.97 -33.09 -13.41
CA VAL A 1246 -8.10 -31.96 -12.47
C VAL A 1246 -6.72 -31.44 -12.10
N LEU A 1247 -6.49 -30.13 -12.15
CA LEU A 1247 -5.34 -29.45 -11.52
C LEU A 1247 -5.82 -28.75 -10.24
N ALA A 1248 -5.20 -29.06 -9.10
CA ALA A 1248 -5.38 -28.32 -7.85
C ALA A 1248 -4.09 -27.56 -7.50
N THR A 1249 -4.19 -26.23 -7.34
CA THR A 1249 -3.03 -25.38 -6.97
C THR A 1249 -3.46 -24.01 -6.37
N GLY A 1250 -2.51 -23.16 -5.99
CA GLY A 1250 -2.75 -21.80 -5.47
C GLY A 1250 -2.27 -21.58 -4.03
N SER A 1251 -2.43 -22.57 -3.15
CA SER A 1251 -1.92 -22.52 -1.78
C SER A 1251 -1.76 -23.91 -1.15
N LEU A 1252 -0.78 -24.05 -0.24
CA LEU A 1252 -0.55 -25.30 0.50
C LEU A 1252 -1.72 -25.68 1.44
N HIS A 1253 -2.47 -24.70 1.95
CA HIS A 1253 -3.66 -24.96 2.77
C HIS A 1253 -4.79 -25.62 1.95
N LEU A 1254 -5.01 -25.17 0.70
CA LEU A 1254 -5.94 -25.83 -0.22
C LEU A 1254 -5.52 -27.27 -0.47
N ILE A 1255 -4.25 -27.51 -0.80
CA ILE A 1255 -3.76 -28.86 -1.06
C ILE A 1255 -3.86 -29.75 0.18
N GLY A 1256 -3.55 -29.22 1.36
CA GLY A 1256 -3.72 -29.93 2.64
C GLY A 1256 -5.16 -30.40 2.86
N GLY A 1257 -6.13 -29.51 2.70
CA GLY A 1257 -7.54 -29.87 2.83
C GLY A 1257 -8.04 -30.79 1.72
N LEU A 1258 -7.57 -30.62 0.48
CA LEU A 1258 -7.91 -31.46 -0.66
C LEU A 1258 -7.48 -32.91 -0.43
N LEU A 1259 -6.22 -33.11 -0.04
CA LEU A 1259 -5.68 -34.44 0.25
C LEU A 1259 -6.36 -35.11 1.45
N GLU A 1260 -6.92 -34.33 2.38
CA GLU A 1260 -7.75 -34.88 3.45
C GLU A 1260 -9.10 -35.37 2.92
N VAL A 1261 -9.86 -34.53 2.21
CA VAL A 1261 -11.18 -34.89 1.64
C VAL A 1261 -11.09 -36.13 0.75
N LEU A 1262 -10.03 -36.23 -0.07
CA LEU A 1262 -9.79 -37.39 -0.95
C LEU A 1262 -9.51 -38.68 -0.18
N GLU A 1263 -9.03 -38.61 1.07
CA GLU A 1263 -8.71 -39.78 1.90
C GLU A 1263 -9.80 -40.09 2.95
N THR A 1264 -10.58 -39.11 3.40
CA THR A 1264 -11.72 -39.35 4.32
C THR A 1264 -12.98 -39.79 3.58
N ASN A 1265 -13.23 -39.24 2.38
CA ASN A 1265 -14.35 -39.62 1.52
C ASN A 1265 -13.86 -40.31 0.23
N PRO A 1266 -13.26 -41.51 0.29
CA PRO A 1266 -12.89 -42.29 -0.89
C PRO A 1266 -14.14 -42.92 -1.51
N GLN A 1267 -14.44 -42.59 -2.77
CA GLN A 1267 -15.48 -43.27 -3.55
C GLN A 1267 -15.05 -44.71 -3.89
N VAL A 1268 -15.37 -45.62 -2.97
CA VAL A 1268 -15.27 -47.09 -3.08
C VAL A 1268 -13.85 -47.67 -3.18
N LYS A 1269 -13.38 -48.31 -2.09
CA LYS A 1269 -12.47 -49.46 -2.19
C LYS A 1269 -13.26 -50.62 -2.81
N GLY A 1270 -12.92 -51.05 -4.02
CA GLY A 1270 -13.58 -52.18 -4.67
C GLY A 1270 -12.88 -52.58 -5.96
N THR A 1271 -12.00 -53.58 -5.86
CA THR A 1271 -11.22 -54.26 -6.92
C THR A 1271 -10.47 -53.34 -7.88
#